data_AF-R5AHP1-F1
#
_entry.id   AF-R5AHP1-F1
#
_cell.length_a   1.000
_cell.length_b   1.000
_cell.length_c   1.000
_cell.angle_alpha   90.00
_cell.angle_beta   90.00
_cell.angle_gamma   90.00
#
_symmetry.space_group_name_H-M   'P 1'
#
loop_
_entity.id
_entity.type
_entity.pdbx_description
1 polymer ?
#
loop_
_entity_poly.entity_id
_entity_poly.type
_entity_poly.pdbx_seq_one_letter_code
_entity_poly.pdbx_strand_id
1 'polypeptide(L)'
;MRRVFLVLSLLLCLLLPAASLAEGDTASEENLLYNSDFSLTAASETLPAGWELVTYIEDDDAAAVELCDADGTAYVKITNFVSNDTRLVQSVAVQPETVYRIRANVCTESVRGELGATVSIDNYSVDGVYCYSEPVFGTTDWQRITLYVKTAPGQDSLRVALRLGGYGQQAAGSASFSGVDMRKADAPEDGELILLEEAKGVTAGASGETAQTAADDDGAAALIWMLVVTIAVAALYSILHGRVFRYEADMLLAPAHPRMELYVILAGALLLRVILSLVFVGHSTDLNCFMAWGNAMLNGGPAAFYTSGMFADYPPGYMYILWLMAWIGKTLGLSYGSAGYVLLFKLPATIADLAAGYFIYRLARKQGISEAFALILAGLFAINPAGMYISGAWGQIDSLLSLLLVLACYLFCTEKRILAGAVYGLAILMKPQALMLGPLLAVAYVYGIFGPQWKKRLADTLLAVCAAVAVILALSYPFRSTQAWDWLIQKYVSTAGSYAYASIEAFNVPALLGANWAPVTRTVLGISFRAWGTVFIVLAVALSGLAYCRSAKTRPGALYLSGAFMIAMIFTFGHYMHERYLFPVLLLLLMAYLLERDRRILLCFGGFTVSILLNVLAAMYIVDHRNARGSLYNAVTRAGAALELLVFLYLAYVTFQILIRNRIVLPEKTPKRKAAESSAPRMILPDGPGEHRLRYTKRDRVILGALVFVYGIVALTNLGTLNAPETYWQTETLGETVTVAFDGEREVSEYWVYCNIGDPATKHSGTMLLRAGDFETTYEQIYDNMFRWQRFDAAFTADRVELTLYSGRLKLNEIAFIDAEGKPIPAHVVEPEGSQAALLDEQDTVPERPSYYNGMYFDELYHARTAYEHLHNLRPYENSHPPLGKLLIMLGVAIFGMNPFGWRIVGALFGIAMLPVLYAFGKRMLKNTNYAFLLTALFAFDFMHFTQTRIATIDVYAVFFILLMYYYMYEYIQMNFFTDGLSKTLRPLALSGVFFGVGAASKWICFYAGAGLAVLFFVSLGTRYREYSEALADGTKSERKATGVFFQYALKTLLWCVLFFIIVPVTIYFLSYTPYYIYEAGQRTGSYGLSDMVKTCWSYQDFMFSYHSGLNATHPYQSSWWQWPFTLRPMWYAFSSSANGQISTLTASGNPAVWWVSTIGAIVLLMQRCSGKIKPDRALQVICLGVLANYLPWVLVPRCTFIYHFFATVPFLLMATVYALAKWEEREPRIKWVKWVWLGVAILLFVLLYPGISGLWIPRSWALILKKLPGGALMYGA
;
A
#
# COMPACT_ATOMS: atom_id res chain seq x y z
N MET A 1 -22.14 21.36 -8.72
CA MET A 1 -20.97 20.88 -9.48
C MET A 1 -19.68 20.77 -8.65
N ARG A 2 -18.94 21.84 -8.30
CA ARG A 2 -17.65 21.74 -7.56
C ARG A 2 -17.66 20.93 -6.26
N ARG A 3 -18.74 21.02 -5.47
CA ARG A 3 -18.90 20.23 -4.23
C ARG A 3 -19.20 18.75 -4.49
N VAL A 4 -19.85 18.45 -5.62
CA VAL A 4 -20.16 17.08 -6.03
C VAL A 4 -18.90 16.42 -6.60
N PHE A 5 -18.14 17.15 -7.42
CA PHE A 5 -16.82 16.71 -7.88
C PHE A 5 -15.86 16.45 -6.73
N LEU A 6 -15.85 17.28 -5.68
CA LEU A 6 -15.07 17.02 -4.46
C LEU A 6 -15.50 15.73 -3.73
N VAL A 7 -16.80 15.48 -3.60
CA VAL A 7 -17.32 14.24 -2.97
C VAL A 7 -16.95 13.01 -3.80
N LEU A 8 -17.04 13.14 -5.11
CA LEU A 8 -16.65 12.17 -6.11
C LEU A 8 -15.13 11.89 -6.12
N SER A 9 -14.29 12.91 -5.92
CA SER A 9 -12.84 12.77 -5.71
C SER A 9 -12.47 12.30 -4.30
N LEU A 10 -13.33 12.41 -3.29
CA LEU A 10 -13.10 11.88 -1.94
C LEU A 10 -13.46 10.39 -1.85
N LEU A 11 -14.50 9.95 -2.58
CA LEU A 11 -14.80 8.53 -2.80
C LEU A 11 -13.59 7.78 -3.39
N LEU A 12 -12.75 8.52 -4.13
CA LEU A 12 -11.53 8.03 -4.74
C LEU A 12 -10.39 7.74 -3.76
N CYS A 13 -10.10 8.68 -2.85
CA CYS A 13 -9.03 8.54 -1.87
C CYS A 13 -9.31 7.43 -0.85
N LEU A 14 -10.55 6.96 -0.78
CA LEU A 14 -10.99 5.87 0.10
C LEU A 14 -10.85 4.48 -0.54
N LEU A 15 -10.79 4.37 -1.88
CA LEU A 15 -10.66 3.09 -2.59
C LEU A 15 -9.23 2.55 -2.60
N LEU A 16 -8.22 3.41 -2.69
CA LEU A 16 -6.81 3.01 -2.68
C LEU A 16 -6.40 2.30 -1.36
N PRO A 17 -6.82 2.80 -0.17
CA PRO A 17 -6.72 2.08 1.11
C PRO A 17 -7.38 0.70 1.15
N ALA A 18 -8.65 0.61 0.76
CA ALA A 18 -9.40 -0.66 0.85
C ALA A 18 -8.91 -1.70 -0.15
N ALA A 19 -8.40 -1.25 -1.29
CA ALA A 19 -7.88 -2.15 -2.30
C ALA A 19 -6.46 -2.63 -1.97
N SER A 20 -5.58 -1.80 -1.39
CA SER A 20 -4.24 -2.23 -0.92
C SER A 20 -4.29 -3.22 0.24
N LEU A 21 -5.38 -3.26 1.00
CA LEU A 21 -5.62 -4.28 2.03
C LEU A 21 -6.18 -5.59 1.45
N ALA A 22 -6.44 -5.64 0.14
CA ALA A 22 -6.82 -6.85 -0.59
C ALA A 22 -5.64 -7.43 -1.40
N GLU A 23 -4.41 -6.97 -1.15
CA GLU A 23 -3.20 -7.69 -1.56
C GLU A 23 -3.03 -8.92 -0.66
N GLY A 24 -3.11 -10.11 -1.28
CA GLY A 24 -2.09 -11.12 -1.03
C GLY A 24 -0.79 -10.65 -1.66
N ASP A 25 0.33 -11.03 -1.07
CA ASP A 25 1.68 -10.69 -1.51
C ASP A 25 1.80 -10.69 -3.05
N THR A 26 2.42 -9.63 -3.54
CA THR A 26 2.67 -9.35 -4.95
C THR A 26 3.17 -10.56 -5.74
N ALA A 27 2.63 -10.69 -6.95
CA ALA A 27 3.09 -11.56 -8.04
C ALA A 27 3.00 -13.07 -7.77
N SER A 28 2.46 -13.79 -8.76
CA SER A 28 2.60 -15.25 -8.85
C SER A 28 4.05 -15.63 -8.54
N GLU A 29 4.26 -16.43 -7.49
CA GLU A 29 5.59 -16.87 -7.07
C GLU A 29 6.40 -17.34 -8.28
N GLU A 30 7.47 -16.59 -8.54
CA GLU A 30 8.40 -16.82 -9.63
C GLU A 30 8.95 -18.25 -9.52
N ASN A 31 9.06 -18.95 -10.65
CA ASN A 31 9.87 -20.17 -10.67
C ASN A 31 11.32 -19.75 -10.44
N LEU A 32 11.92 -20.22 -9.37
CA LEU A 32 13.26 -19.79 -8.96
C LEU A 32 14.37 -20.44 -9.79
N LEU A 33 14.03 -21.44 -10.62
CA LEU A 33 14.96 -22.07 -11.55
C LEU A 33 15.03 -21.32 -12.87
N TYR A 34 16.24 -20.94 -13.27
CA TYR A 34 16.57 -20.42 -14.59
C TYR A 34 16.53 -21.53 -15.64
N ASN A 35 15.94 -21.24 -16.81
CA ASN A 35 15.84 -22.17 -17.94
C ASN A 35 15.20 -23.52 -17.56
N SER A 36 14.13 -23.48 -16.77
CA SER A 36 13.48 -24.66 -16.20
C SER A 36 12.66 -25.49 -17.20
N ASP A 37 12.39 -24.90 -18.38
CA ASP A 37 11.77 -25.55 -19.53
C ASP A 37 12.81 -26.06 -20.56
N PHE A 38 14.10 -25.87 -20.27
CA PHE A 38 15.24 -26.25 -21.10
C PHE A 38 15.24 -25.68 -22.53
N SER A 39 14.53 -24.57 -22.76
CA SER A 39 14.40 -23.95 -24.08
C SER A 39 15.67 -23.22 -24.57
N LEU A 40 16.62 -22.93 -23.67
CA LEU A 40 17.88 -22.25 -23.97
C LEU A 40 19.08 -23.21 -23.90
N THR A 41 19.92 -23.24 -24.93
CA THR A 41 21.17 -24.02 -25.01
C THR A 41 22.41 -23.18 -24.75
N ALA A 42 23.42 -23.74 -24.07
CA ALA A 42 24.72 -23.10 -23.90
C ALA A 42 25.55 -23.16 -25.21
N ALA A 43 26.62 -22.36 -25.31
CA ALA A 43 27.46 -22.25 -26.51
C ALA A 43 28.20 -23.57 -26.89
N SER A 44 28.24 -24.55 -25.99
CA SER A 44 28.54 -25.95 -26.29
C SER A 44 27.22 -26.72 -26.35
N GLU A 45 26.87 -27.29 -27.50
CA GLU A 45 25.54 -27.85 -27.84
C GLU A 45 25.04 -29.04 -26.96
N THR A 46 25.66 -29.34 -25.83
CA THR A 46 25.43 -30.54 -25.03
C THR A 46 24.69 -30.32 -23.69
N LEU A 47 24.59 -29.08 -23.18
CA LEU A 47 23.96 -28.80 -21.87
C LEU A 47 22.95 -27.63 -21.91
N PRO A 48 21.86 -27.69 -21.13
CA PRO A 48 20.93 -26.56 -21.00
C PRO A 48 21.60 -25.36 -20.32
N ALA A 49 21.35 -24.16 -20.83
CA ALA A 49 21.96 -22.94 -20.31
C ALA A 49 21.63 -22.73 -18.83
N GLY A 50 22.65 -22.48 -18.00
CA GLY A 50 22.51 -22.25 -16.55
C GLY A 50 22.44 -23.50 -15.68
N TRP A 51 22.67 -24.69 -16.24
CA TRP A 51 22.81 -25.94 -15.50
C TRP A 51 24.23 -26.48 -15.62
N GLU A 52 24.78 -26.97 -14.51
CA GLU A 52 26.12 -27.54 -14.43
C GLU A 52 26.02 -29.08 -14.33
N LEU A 53 26.83 -29.80 -15.09
CA LEU A 53 26.92 -31.26 -15.00
C LEU A 53 27.96 -31.65 -13.95
N VAL A 54 27.58 -32.54 -13.03
CA VAL A 54 28.47 -33.14 -12.04
C VAL A 54 28.31 -34.66 -12.09
N THR A 55 29.41 -35.39 -12.26
CA THR A 55 29.44 -36.86 -12.29
C THR A 55 30.44 -37.39 -11.26
N TYR A 56 30.18 -38.56 -10.68
CA TYR A 56 31.11 -39.16 -9.71
C TYR A 56 32.29 -39.87 -10.41
N ILE A 57 32.01 -40.59 -11.49
CA ILE A 57 33.03 -41.10 -12.42
C ILE A 57 33.08 -40.13 -13.61
N GLU A 58 34.18 -39.39 -13.74
CA GLU A 58 34.40 -38.32 -14.75
C GLU A 58 34.91 -38.85 -16.11
N ASP A 59 34.85 -40.16 -16.35
CA ASP A 59 35.23 -40.76 -17.64
C ASP A 59 34.12 -40.49 -18.68
N ASP A 60 34.49 -40.00 -19.87
CA ASP A 60 33.54 -39.62 -20.94
C ASP A 60 32.69 -40.82 -21.40
N ASP A 61 33.18 -42.05 -21.19
CA ASP A 61 32.47 -43.29 -21.50
C ASP A 61 31.57 -43.80 -20.34
N ALA A 62 31.59 -43.14 -19.17
CA ALA A 62 30.85 -43.60 -17.98
C ALA A 62 29.43 -43.03 -17.85
N ALA A 63 29.22 -41.78 -18.30
CA ALA A 63 27.90 -41.15 -18.31
C ALA A 63 27.77 -40.08 -19.41
N ALA A 64 26.56 -39.92 -19.93
CA ALA A 64 26.22 -38.92 -20.94
C ALA A 64 24.98 -38.12 -20.52
N VAL A 65 24.95 -36.84 -20.91
CA VAL A 65 23.78 -35.97 -20.77
C VAL A 65 23.44 -35.38 -22.12
N GLU A 66 22.19 -35.52 -22.52
CA GLU A 66 21.67 -35.09 -23.81
C GLU A 66 20.45 -34.19 -23.61
N LEU A 67 20.43 -33.06 -24.33
CA LEU A 67 19.21 -32.27 -24.46
C LEU A 67 18.39 -32.82 -25.62
N CYS A 68 17.16 -33.22 -25.35
CA CYS A 68 16.26 -33.83 -26.32
C CYS A 68 15.00 -32.98 -26.49
N ASP A 69 14.42 -33.01 -27.69
CA ASP A 69 13.13 -32.40 -28.00
C ASP A 69 12.24 -33.46 -28.66
N ALA A 70 11.09 -33.73 -28.04
CA ALA A 70 10.04 -34.57 -28.61
C ALA A 70 8.70 -33.86 -28.48
N ASP A 71 7.94 -33.80 -29.58
CA ASP A 71 6.61 -33.18 -29.64
C ASP A 71 6.53 -31.72 -29.13
N GLY A 72 7.63 -30.97 -29.25
CA GLY A 72 7.71 -29.56 -28.88
C GLY A 72 7.90 -29.30 -27.38
N THR A 73 8.31 -30.33 -26.62
CA THR A 73 8.69 -30.20 -25.21
C THR A 73 10.16 -30.60 -25.05
N ALA A 74 11.00 -29.63 -24.69
CA ALA A 74 12.40 -29.88 -24.38
C ALA A 74 12.53 -30.61 -23.03
N TYR A 75 13.39 -31.63 -23.00
CA TYR A 75 13.71 -32.40 -21.80
C TYR A 75 15.18 -32.80 -21.81
N VAL A 76 15.72 -33.07 -20.62
CA VAL A 76 17.11 -33.49 -20.48
C VAL A 76 17.20 -34.96 -20.10
N LYS A 77 18.00 -35.73 -20.84
CA LYS A 77 18.23 -37.16 -20.62
C LYS A 77 19.61 -37.37 -20.01
N ILE A 78 19.66 -37.98 -18.84
CA ILE A 78 20.87 -38.41 -18.15
C ILE A 78 21.01 -39.91 -18.34
N THR A 79 22.16 -40.39 -18.82
CA THR A 79 22.46 -41.80 -19.04
C THR A 79 23.74 -42.21 -18.33
N ASN A 80 23.68 -43.23 -17.48
CA ASN A 80 24.83 -43.85 -16.84
C ASN A 80 25.09 -45.22 -17.50
N PHE A 81 26.20 -45.35 -18.22
CA PHE A 81 26.58 -46.60 -18.89
C PHE A 81 27.17 -47.63 -17.94
N VAL A 82 27.74 -47.16 -16.83
CA VAL A 82 28.17 -47.94 -15.67
C VAL A 82 27.46 -47.40 -14.42
N SER A 83 27.50 -48.14 -13.31
CA SER A 83 26.92 -47.64 -12.05
C SER A 83 27.61 -46.34 -11.62
N ASN A 84 26.90 -45.22 -11.62
CA ASN A 84 27.45 -43.88 -11.38
C ASN A 84 26.46 -42.98 -10.59
N ASP A 85 26.92 -41.82 -10.10
CA ASP A 85 26.08 -40.72 -9.60
C ASP A 85 26.26 -39.51 -10.53
N THR A 86 25.26 -39.29 -11.39
CA THR A 86 25.29 -38.23 -12.40
C THR A 86 24.14 -37.27 -12.18
N ARG A 87 24.43 -35.96 -12.18
CA ARG A 87 23.43 -34.93 -11.89
C ARG A 87 23.66 -33.61 -12.60
N LEU A 88 22.55 -32.97 -12.92
CA LEU A 88 22.51 -31.58 -13.39
C LEU A 88 22.09 -30.69 -12.24
N VAL A 89 22.89 -29.67 -11.95
CA VAL A 89 22.73 -28.82 -10.77
C VAL A 89 22.58 -27.34 -11.13
N GLN A 90 21.79 -26.63 -10.34
CA GLN A 90 21.66 -25.18 -10.41
C GLN A 90 21.57 -24.59 -9.00
N SER A 91 22.39 -23.60 -8.71
CA SER A 91 22.37 -22.87 -7.44
C SER A 91 21.32 -21.76 -7.50
N VAL A 92 20.41 -21.77 -6.53
CA VAL A 92 19.24 -20.89 -6.44
C VAL A 92 19.28 -20.13 -5.14
N ALA A 93 19.07 -18.81 -5.18
CA ALA A 93 18.94 -18.00 -3.98
C ALA A 93 17.59 -18.28 -3.30
N VAL A 94 17.61 -18.46 -1.99
CA VAL A 94 16.44 -18.79 -1.17
C VAL A 94 16.37 -17.94 0.09
N GLN A 95 15.22 -17.91 0.72
CA GLN A 95 15.02 -17.27 2.02
C GLN A 95 15.28 -18.32 3.12
N PRO A 96 15.94 -17.95 4.23
CA PRO A 96 16.04 -18.80 5.41
C PRO A 96 14.67 -19.19 5.97
N GLU A 97 14.61 -20.31 6.69
CA GLU A 97 13.40 -20.82 7.39
C GLU A 97 12.13 -20.92 6.51
N THR A 98 12.29 -21.08 5.20
CA THR A 98 11.23 -21.02 4.20
C THR A 98 11.05 -22.36 3.52
N VAL A 99 9.78 -22.75 3.30
CA VAL A 99 9.45 -24.00 2.61
C VAL A 99 9.45 -23.78 1.09
N TYR A 100 10.12 -24.68 0.38
CA TYR A 100 10.22 -24.71 -1.07
C TYR A 100 9.73 -26.05 -1.60
N ARG A 101 9.00 -25.99 -2.71
CA ARG A 101 8.55 -27.15 -3.48
C ARG A 101 9.33 -27.23 -4.77
N ILE A 102 9.90 -28.40 -5.04
CA ILE A 102 10.60 -28.71 -6.28
C ILE A 102 9.87 -29.84 -6.98
N ARG A 103 9.54 -29.67 -8.25
CA ARG A 103 8.83 -30.67 -9.08
C ARG A 103 9.59 -30.91 -10.36
N ALA A 104 9.53 -32.15 -10.83
CA ALA A 104 9.94 -32.53 -12.18
C ALA A 104 9.06 -33.68 -12.68
N ASN A 105 8.78 -33.74 -13.97
CA ASN A 105 8.35 -34.98 -14.59
C ASN A 105 9.60 -35.79 -14.92
N VAL A 106 9.58 -37.09 -14.64
CA VAL A 106 10.67 -38.02 -14.90
C VAL A 106 10.15 -39.25 -15.64
N CYS A 107 10.89 -39.73 -16.64
CA CYS A 107 10.73 -41.08 -17.18
C CYS A 107 12.07 -41.81 -17.12
N THR A 108 12.05 -43.14 -17.03
CA THR A 108 13.26 -43.94 -16.87
C THR A 108 13.32 -45.10 -17.85
N GLU A 109 14.51 -45.48 -18.28
CA GLU A 109 14.78 -46.61 -19.16
C GLU A 109 15.85 -47.50 -18.53
N SER A 110 15.45 -48.72 -18.12
CA SER A 110 16.33 -49.73 -17.54
C SER A 110 17.17 -49.26 -16.34
N VAL A 111 16.66 -48.31 -15.53
CA VAL A 111 17.36 -47.79 -14.35
C VAL A 111 17.46 -48.86 -13.27
N ARG A 112 18.69 -49.20 -12.87
CA ARG A 112 19.03 -50.21 -11.85
C ARG A 112 20.16 -49.69 -10.97
N GLY A 113 20.09 -49.94 -9.67
CA GLY A 113 21.10 -49.48 -8.73
C GLY A 113 20.53 -49.29 -7.33
N GLU A 114 21.26 -48.55 -6.50
CA GLU A 114 20.90 -48.30 -5.11
C GLU A 114 19.98 -47.08 -4.95
N LEU A 115 20.18 -46.03 -5.76
CA LEU A 115 19.28 -44.86 -5.82
C LEU A 115 18.92 -44.54 -7.27
N GLY A 116 17.61 -44.53 -7.57
CA GLY A 116 17.07 -44.32 -8.91
C GLY A 116 17.13 -42.86 -9.38
N ALA A 117 16.25 -42.50 -10.31
CA ALA A 117 16.13 -41.11 -10.76
C ALA A 117 15.37 -40.26 -9.74
N THR A 118 15.91 -39.10 -9.34
CA THR A 118 15.36 -38.21 -8.31
C THR A 118 15.56 -36.74 -8.63
N VAL A 119 14.76 -35.88 -7.97
CA VAL A 119 15.10 -34.47 -7.73
C VAL A 119 15.70 -34.40 -6.33
N SER A 120 16.81 -33.67 -6.16
CA SER A 120 17.52 -33.61 -4.89
C SER A 120 18.09 -32.23 -4.58
N ILE A 121 18.49 -32.02 -3.33
CA ILE A 121 19.36 -30.90 -2.93
C ILE A 121 20.79 -31.43 -2.74
N ASP A 122 21.75 -30.74 -3.33
CA ASP A 122 23.17 -31.14 -3.40
C ASP A 122 24.09 -30.05 -2.80
N ASN A 123 23.95 -29.76 -1.51
CA ASN A 123 24.69 -28.69 -0.82
C ASN A 123 26.10 -29.12 -0.33
N TYR A 124 26.92 -29.59 -1.27
CA TYR A 124 28.29 -30.11 -0.99
C TYR A 124 29.25 -29.05 -0.40
N SER A 125 29.05 -27.77 -0.71
CA SER A 125 29.96 -26.68 -0.34
C SER A 125 29.52 -25.85 0.87
N VAL A 126 28.35 -26.15 1.46
CA VAL A 126 27.77 -25.34 2.55
C VAL A 126 27.66 -26.14 3.85
N ASP A 127 27.03 -27.35 3.85
CA ASP A 127 26.83 -28.13 5.11
C ASP A 127 26.78 -29.68 4.95
N GLY A 128 26.93 -30.25 3.75
CA GLY A 128 26.98 -31.71 3.55
C GLY A 128 25.63 -32.45 3.67
N VAL A 129 24.52 -31.75 3.43
CA VAL A 129 23.14 -32.28 3.52
C VAL A 129 22.65 -32.78 2.16
N TYR A 130 22.11 -34.01 2.13
CA TYR A 130 21.45 -34.61 0.96
C TYR A 130 20.00 -34.94 1.28
N CYS A 131 19.09 -34.55 0.39
CA CYS A 131 17.70 -35.00 0.43
C CYS A 131 17.20 -35.29 -0.98
N TYR A 132 16.38 -36.33 -1.12
CA TYR A 132 15.92 -36.86 -2.39
C TYR A 132 14.40 -36.94 -2.42
N SER A 133 13.80 -36.71 -3.59
CA SER A 133 12.44 -37.14 -3.86
C SER A 133 12.35 -38.68 -3.85
N GLU A 134 11.13 -39.21 -3.94
CA GLU A 134 10.96 -40.65 -4.18
C GLU A 134 11.74 -41.10 -5.45
N PRO A 135 12.56 -42.16 -5.35
CA PRO A 135 13.37 -42.63 -6.47
C PRO A 135 12.56 -43.44 -7.47
N VAL A 136 12.79 -43.17 -8.76
CA VAL A 136 12.17 -43.92 -9.86
C VAL A 136 13.16 -44.93 -10.44
N PHE A 137 12.75 -46.19 -10.54
CA PHE A 137 13.54 -47.31 -11.03
C PHE A 137 12.86 -48.04 -12.20
N GLY A 138 13.64 -48.84 -12.93
CA GLY A 138 13.15 -49.69 -14.01
C GLY A 138 12.94 -48.93 -15.31
N THR A 139 11.95 -49.35 -16.09
CA THR A 139 11.50 -48.65 -17.29
C THR A 139 10.08 -48.13 -17.05
N THR A 140 9.89 -46.82 -17.08
CA THR A 140 8.61 -46.18 -16.72
C THR A 140 8.22 -45.11 -17.73
N ASP A 141 6.91 -44.92 -17.91
CA ASP A 141 6.38 -43.72 -18.58
C ASP A 141 6.64 -42.46 -17.73
N TRP A 142 6.38 -41.28 -18.31
CA TRP A 142 6.50 -39.99 -17.62
C TRP A 142 5.60 -39.93 -16.38
N GLN A 143 6.20 -39.70 -15.23
CA GLN A 143 5.53 -39.52 -13.95
C GLN A 143 6.10 -38.30 -13.22
N ARG A 144 5.31 -37.70 -12.32
CA ARG A 144 5.73 -36.50 -11.61
C ARG A 144 6.30 -36.84 -10.23
N ILE A 145 7.51 -36.35 -9.97
CA ILE A 145 8.17 -36.42 -8.67
C ILE A 145 8.17 -35.02 -8.03
N THR A 146 7.98 -34.98 -6.70
CA THR A 146 7.92 -33.74 -5.91
C THR A 146 8.80 -33.86 -4.67
N LEU A 147 9.46 -32.78 -4.28
CA LEU A 147 10.28 -32.66 -3.08
C LEU A 147 9.92 -31.36 -2.35
N TYR A 148 9.64 -31.44 -1.05
CA TYR A 148 9.41 -30.27 -0.18
C TYR A 148 10.55 -30.14 0.81
N VAL A 149 11.19 -28.96 0.86
CA VAL A 149 12.31 -28.68 1.77
C VAL A 149 12.06 -27.38 2.53
N LYS A 150 12.38 -27.33 3.83
CA LYS A 150 12.46 -26.07 4.59
C LYS A 150 13.92 -25.71 4.79
N THR A 151 14.32 -24.51 4.35
CA THR A 151 15.67 -23.98 4.55
C THR A 151 15.97 -23.76 6.03
N ALA A 152 17.24 -23.94 6.42
CA ALA A 152 17.70 -23.73 7.80
C ALA A 152 17.79 -22.22 8.16
N PRO A 153 17.87 -21.87 9.45
CA PRO A 153 18.19 -20.50 9.88
C PRO A 153 19.53 -20.03 9.27
N GLY A 154 19.51 -18.88 8.59
CA GLY A 154 20.69 -18.33 7.89
C GLY A 154 20.98 -18.90 6.49
N GLN A 155 20.21 -19.87 6.00
CA GLN A 155 20.43 -20.47 4.68
C GLN A 155 19.82 -19.61 3.55
N ASP A 156 20.68 -19.01 2.73
CA ASP A 156 20.31 -18.07 1.66
C ASP A 156 20.47 -18.63 0.23
N SER A 157 20.95 -19.88 0.10
CA SER A 157 21.11 -20.58 -1.17
C SER A 157 20.87 -22.10 -1.07
N LEU A 158 20.30 -22.67 -2.13
CA LEU A 158 20.13 -24.11 -2.34
C LEU A 158 20.68 -24.54 -3.69
N ARG A 159 21.38 -25.66 -3.75
CA ARG A 159 21.80 -26.30 -5.00
C ARG A 159 20.80 -27.40 -5.36
N VAL A 160 19.91 -27.12 -6.32
CA VAL A 160 18.90 -28.08 -6.80
C VAL A 160 19.52 -28.99 -7.86
N ALA A 161 19.22 -30.28 -7.80
CA ALA A 161 19.81 -31.30 -8.66
C ALA A 161 18.76 -32.22 -9.30
N LEU A 162 18.84 -32.41 -10.61
CA LEU A 162 18.22 -33.54 -11.32
C LEU A 162 19.23 -34.68 -11.37
N ARG A 163 18.92 -35.84 -10.79
CA ARG A 163 19.94 -36.83 -10.42
C ARG A 163 19.55 -38.25 -10.83
N LEU A 164 20.54 -39.01 -11.31
CA LEU A 164 20.49 -40.45 -11.55
C LEU A 164 21.63 -41.12 -10.77
N GLY A 165 21.29 -41.82 -9.68
CA GLY A 165 22.24 -42.27 -8.66
C GLY A 165 22.21 -41.37 -7.41
N GLY A 166 23.20 -41.51 -6.53
CA GLY A 166 23.33 -40.71 -5.31
C GLY A 166 24.66 -40.94 -4.61
N TYR A 167 24.97 -40.12 -3.60
CA TYR A 167 26.22 -40.21 -2.86
C TYR A 167 26.35 -41.56 -2.14
N GLY A 168 27.29 -42.40 -2.60
CA GLY A 168 27.47 -43.78 -2.13
C GLY A 168 26.39 -44.77 -2.59
N GLN A 169 25.42 -44.34 -3.41
CA GLN A 169 24.28 -45.13 -3.89
C GLN A 169 24.12 -44.98 -5.42
N GLN A 170 25.00 -45.64 -6.16
CA GLN A 170 25.10 -45.47 -7.62
C GLN A 170 23.99 -46.18 -8.41
N ALA A 171 23.71 -45.70 -9.62
CA ALA A 171 22.80 -46.35 -10.55
C ALA A 171 23.27 -46.29 -12.01
N ALA A 172 22.83 -47.28 -12.80
CA ALA A 172 23.05 -47.40 -14.24
C ALA A 172 21.68 -47.42 -14.98
N GLY A 173 21.66 -46.97 -16.24
CA GLY A 173 20.44 -46.80 -17.04
C GLY A 173 20.25 -45.34 -17.47
N SER A 174 19.06 -44.96 -17.94
CA SER A 174 18.77 -43.59 -18.39
C SER A 174 17.53 -43.00 -17.73
N ALA A 175 17.56 -41.70 -17.42
CA ALA A 175 16.45 -40.94 -16.86
C ALA A 175 16.28 -39.60 -17.59
N SER A 176 15.05 -39.30 -18.01
CA SER A 176 14.69 -38.07 -18.70
C SER A 176 13.86 -37.17 -17.78
N PHE A 177 14.17 -35.87 -17.73
CA PHE A 177 13.51 -34.89 -16.87
C PHE A 177 12.90 -33.74 -17.68
N SER A 178 11.65 -33.37 -17.40
CA SER A 178 10.93 -32.27 -18.06
C SER A 178 10.02 -31.51 -17.10
N GLY A 179 9.65 -30.27 -17.44
CA GLY A 179 8.70 -29.47 -16.67
C GLY A 179 9.15 -29.24 -15.23
N VAL A 180 10.40 -28.78 -15.05
CA VAL A 180 11.00 -28.59 -13.73
C VAL A 180 10.54 -27.24 -13.16
N ASP A 181 10.12 -27.21 -11.90
CA ASP A 181 9.84 -25.95 -11.20
C ASP A 181 10.24 -26.01 -9.72
N MET A 182 10.80 -24.90 -9.23
CA MET A 182 11.04 -24.64 -7.82
C MET A 182 10.30 -23.38 -7.42
N ARG A 183 9.42 -23.48 -6.42
CA ARG A 183 8.65 -22.35 -5.91
C ARG A 183 8.63 -22.37 -4.40
N LYS A 184 8.43 -21.19 -3.80
CA LYS A 184 8.08 -21.11 -2.39
C LYS A 184 6.73 -21.82 -2.19
N ALA A 185 6.51 -22.37 -1.01
CA ALA A 185 5.26 -23.04 -0.68
C ALA A 185 4.95 -22.82 0.79
N ASP A 186 3.68 -22.66 1.15
CA ASP A 186 3.29 -22.49 2.55
C ASP A 186 3.28 -23.82 3.32
N ALA A 187 2.99 -24.93 2.63
CA ALA A 187 2.95 -26.28 3.19
C ALA A 187 3.06 -27.37 2.08
N PRO A 188 3.43 -28.62 2.43
CA PRO A 188 3.33 -29.75 1.51
C PRO A 188 1.88 -30.01 1.08
N GLU A 189 1.63 -30.20 -0.22
CA GLU A 189 0.29 -30.55 -0.73
C GLU A 189 -0.05 -32.02 -0.47
N ASP A 190 0.93 -32.91 -0.63
CA ASP A 190 0.98 -34.32 -0.21
C ASP A 190 2.48 -34.72 -0.23
N GLY A 191 3.02 -35.19 0.90
CA GLY A 191 4.44 -35.55 1.05
C GLY A 191 5.08 -35.00 2.32
N GLU A 192 6.28 -35.49 2.65
CA GLU A 192 7.03 -35.06 3.84
C GLU A 192 7.81 -33.78 3.59
N LEU A 193 7.73 -32.86 4.57
CA LEU A 193 8.55 -31.67 4.59
C LEU A 193 9.91 -32.01 5.19
N ILE A 194 10.97 -31.92 4.39
CA ILE A 194 12.33 -32.17 4.88
C ILE A 194 12.87 -30.87 5.47
N LEU A 195 13.13 -30.87 6.79
CA LEU A 195 13.76 -29.76 7.49
C LEU A 195 15.28 -29.84 7.26
N LEU A 196 15.85 -28.89 6.52
CA LEU A 196 17.29 -28.91 6.20
C LEU A 196 18.18 -28.65 7.42
N GLU A 197 17.61 -28.14 8.53
CA GLU A 197 18.28 -28.00 9.83
C GLU A 197 18.52 -29.35 10.55
N GLU A 198 17.67 -30.36 10.29
CA GLU A 198 17.72 -31.68 10.95
C GLU A 198 18.19 -32.82 10.02
N ALA A 199 18.39 -32.52 8.73
CA ALA A 199 18.62 -33.54 7.71
C ALA A 199 20.08 -34.07 7.70
N LYS A 200 20.34 -35.12 8.50
CA LYS A 200 21.35 -36.15 8.14
C LYS A 200 20.64 -37.44 7.76
N GLY A 201 20.37 -37.62 6.46
CA GLY A 201 19.97 -38.90 5.86
C GLY A 201 18.61 -39.45 6.27
N VAL A 202 17.52 -38.71 6.03
CA VAL A 202 16.13 -39.14 6.36
C VAL A 202 15.29 -39.31 5.09
N THR A 203 14.63 -40.47 4.99
CA THR A 203 13.53 -40.78 4.05
C THR A 203 12.18 -40.62 4.75
N ALA A 204 11.18 -40.20 3.99
CA ALA A 204 9.93 -39.72 4.52
C ALA A 204 9.04 -40.77 5.25
N GLY A 205 8.86 -40.64 6.57
CA GLY A 205 7.60 -41.03 7.24
C GLY A 205 7.54 -40.77 8.76
N ALA A 206 6.71 -39.79 9.20
CA ALA A 206 5.75 -39.83 10.35
C ALA A 206 5.60 -38.53 11.21
N SER A 207 4.34 -38.05 11.37
CA SER A 207 3.76 -37.19 12.45
C SER A 207 4.32 -35.76 12.67
N GLY A 208 3.59 -34.69 13.01
CA GLY A 208 2.19 -34.44 13.38
C GLY A 208 2.13 -33.22 14.34
N GLU A 209 1.48 -32.12 13.90
CA GLU A 209 0.85 -31.01 14.65
C GLU A 209 1.67 -30.12 15.62
N THR A 210 1.80 -28.81 15.31
CA THR A 210 1.36 -27.63 16.13
C THR A 210 1.87 -26.27 15.59
N ALA A 211 1.00 -25.45 14.96
CA ALA A 211 1.21 -24.00 14.80
C ALA A 211 -0.11 -23.31 14.39
N GLN A 212 -0.86 -22.72 15.33
CA GLN A 212 -2.17 -22.12 15.00
C GLN A 212 -2.52 -20.81 15.74
N THR A 213 -1.57 -20.13 16.40
CA THR A 213 -1.92 -18.98 17.28
C THR A 213 -1.45 -17.60 16.83
N ALA A 214 -0.69 -17.46 15.73
CA ALA A 214 -0.18 -16.15 15.29
C ALA A 214 -0.98 -15.49 14.13
N ALA A 215 -1.83 -16.24 13.42
CA ALA A 215 -2.46 -15.77 12.18
C ALA A 215 -3.80 -15.02 12.38
N ASP A 216 -4.37 -15.02 13.59
CA ASP A 216 -5.72 -14.49 13.83
C ASP A 216 -5.80 -12.94 13.90
N ASP A 217 -4.69 -12.24 14.18
CA ASP A 217 -4.73 -10.79 14.46
C ASP A 217 -4.69 -9.89 13.20
N ASP A 218 -4.02 -10.29 12.12
CA ASP A 218 -3.95 -9.48 10.88
C ASP A 218 -5.27 -9.51 10.08
N GLY A 219 -6.02 -10.62 10.16
CA GLY A 219 -7.32 -10.79 9.50
C GLY A 219 -8.39 -9.82 9.98
N ALA A 220 -8.36 -9.48 11.27
CA ALA A 220 -9.36 -8.60 11.88
C ALA A 220 -9.22 -7.15 11.43
N ALA A 221 -7.99 -6.66 11.29
CA ALA A 221 -7.72 -5.28 10.90
C ALA A 221 -8.19 -4.98 9.47
N ALA A 222 -7.94 -5.88 8.52
CA ALA A 222 -8.37 -5.73 7.13
C ALA A 222 -9.90 -5.64 7.00
N LEU A 223 -10.63 -6.52 7.69
CA LEU A 223 -12.10 -6.53 7.69
C LEU A 223 -12.69 -5.24 8.29
N ILE A 224 -12.11 -4.71 9.37
CA ILE A 224 -12.53 -3.44 9.97
C ILE A 224 -12.35 -2.28 9.00
N TRP A 225 -11.25 -2.24 8.25
CA TRP A 225 -11.01 -1.18 7.27
C TRP A 225 -11.97 -1.21 6.09
N MET A 226 -12.33 -2.39 5.59
CA MET A 226 -13.36 -2.53 4.55
C MET A 226 -14.69 -1.96 5.02
N LEU A 227 -15.05 -2.18 6.29
CA LEU A 227 -16.22 -1.56 6.91
C LEU A 227 -16.08 -0.03 6.98
N VAL A 228 -14.91 0.49 7.39
CA VAL A 228 -14.66 1.95 7.46
C VAL A 228 -14.82 2.60 6.08
N VAL A 229 -14.26 2.01 5.03
CA VAL A 229 -14.38 2.53 3.65
C VAL A 229 -15.83 2.47 3.18
N THR A 230 -16.52 1.35 3.43
CA THR A 230 -17.94 1.19 3.13
C THR A 230 -18.81 2.24 3.84
N ILE A 231 -18.57 2.49 5.13
CA ILE A 231 -19.26 3.51 5.94
C ILE A 231 -18.95 4.92 5.41
N ALA A 232 -17.70 5.20 5.03
CA ALA A 232 -17.32 6.48 4.45
C ALA A 232 -18.03 6.74 3.11
N VAL A 233 -18.13 5.72 2.24
CA VAL A 233 -18.91 5.77 0.98
C VAL A 233 -20.40 6.00 1.28
N ALA A 234 -20.97 5.29 2.25
CA ALA A 234 -22.35 5.48 2.69
C ALA A 234 -22.63 6.89 3.22
N ALA A 235 -21.69 7.45 4.01
CA ALA A 235 -21.77 8.82 4.52
C ALA A 235 -21.70 9.85 3.38
N LEU A 236 -20.83 9.64 2.40
CA LEU A 236 -20.70 10.51 1.23
C LEU A 236 -21.97 10.48 0.37
N TYR A 237 -22.55 9.30 0.11
CA TYR A 237 -23.84 9.18 -0.57
C TYR A 237 -24.99 9.82 0.22
N SER A 238 -25.01 9.67 1.55
CA SER A 238 -26.01 10.32 2.41
C SER A 238 -25.92 11.85 2.35
N ILE A 239 -24.70 12.39 2.32
CA ILE A 239 -24.44 13.83 2.14
C ILE A 239 -24.90 14.27 0.74
N LEU A 240 -24.59 13.49 -0.30
CA LEU A 240 -24.98 13.79 -1.67
C LEU A 240 -26.51 13.79 -1.81
N HIS A 241 -27.18 12.79 -1.22
CA HIS A 241 -28.63 12.72 -1.21
C HIS A 241 -29.27 13.91 -0.47
N GLY A 242 -28.81 14.20 0.75
CA GLY A 242 -29.36 15.28 1.56
C GLY A 242 -29.14 16.69 1.00
N ARG A 243 -28.15 16.88 0.12
CA ARG A 243 -27.78 18.20 -0.42
C ARG A 243 -28.13 18.42 -1.88
N VAL A 244 -28.15 17.35 -2.67
CA VAL A 244 -28.28 17.41 -4.13
C VAL A 244 -29.59 16.73 -4.49
N PHE A 245 -29.69 15.41 -4.32
CA PHE A 245 -30.88 14.63 -4.73
C PHE A 245 -32.18 15.03 -4.03
N ARG A 246 -32.10 15.65 -2.85
CA ARG A 246 -33.28 16.17 -2.14
C ARG A 246 -33.86 17.43 -2.78
N TYR A 247 -33.04 18.35 -3.30
CA TYR A 247 -33.43 19.75 -3.62
C TYR A 247 -33.34 20.12 -5.12
N GLU A 248 -33.35 19.13 -6.01
CA GLU A 248 -33.02 19.28 -7.43
C GLU A 248 -34.06 19.94 -8.33
N ALA A 249 -35.24 20.33 -7.84
CA ALA A 249 -36.31 20.82 -8.73
C ALA A 249 -35.91 22.08 -9.52
N ASP A 250 -34.99 22.90 -8.99
CA ASP A 250 -34.45 24.09 -9.69
C ASP A 250 -33.34 23.73 -10.71
N MET A 251 -32.65 22.60 -10.50
CA MET A 251 -31.64 22.06 -11.41
C MET A 251 -32.25 21.26 -12.57
N LEU A 252 -33.57 21.30 -12.77
CA LEU A 252 -34.21 20.71 -13.94
C LEU A 252 -34.52 21.76 -15.04
N LEU A 253 -34.28 23.06 -14.77
CA LEU A 253 -34.80 24.17 -15.59
C LEU A 253 -33.73 25.12 -16.18
N ALA A 254 -32.44 24.74 -16.22
CA ALA A 254 -31.39 25.63 -16.72
C ALA A 254 -30.62 25.01 -17.91
N PRO A 255 -30.61 25.64 -19.10
CA PRO A 255 -29.69 25.26 -20.16
C PRO A 255 -28.30 25.83 -19.87
N ALA A 256 -27.27 24.98 -19.94
CA ALA A 256 -25.88 25.41 -20.04
C ALA A 256 -25.14 24.43 -20.96
N HIS A 257 -24.10 24.93 -21.62
CA HIS A 257 -23.20 24.18 -22.49
C HIS A 257 -21.78 24.25 -21.91
N PRO A 258 -21.26 23.14 -21.38
CA PRO A 258 -19.82 22.99 -21.42
C PRO A 258 -19.43 21.52 -21.70
N ARG A 259 -18.90 21.27 -22.91
CA ARG A 259 -18.51 19.91 -23.36
C ARG A 259 -17.31 19.37 -22.59
N MET A 260 -16.48 20.23 -21.99
CA MET A 260 -15.19 19.85 -21.40
C MET A 260 -15.32 19.07 -20.08
N GLU A 261 -16.33 19.37 -19.27
CA GLU A 261 -16.51 18.80 -17.93
C GLU A 261 -16.84 17.32 -17.98
N LEU A 262 -17.61 16.88 -18.97
CA LEU A 262 -17.86 15.46 -19.21
C LEU A 262 -16.55 14.73 -19.52
N TYR A 263 -15.73 15.28 -20.42
CA TYR A 263 -14.44 14.68 -20.76
C TYR A 263 -13.49 14.66 -19.56
N VAL A 264 -13.51 15.69 -18.70
CA VAL A 264 -12.74 15.69 -17.45
C VAL A 264 -13.22 14.59 -16.49
N ILE A 265 -14.54 14.37 -16.36
CA ILE A 265 -15.08 13.28 -15.54
C ILE A 265 -14.66 11.91 -16.09
N LEU A 266 -14.80 11.70 -17.40
CA LEU A 266 -14.46 10.43 -18.04
C LEU A 266 -12.95 10.17 -18.05
N ALA A 267 -12.13 11.18 -18.33
CA ALA A 267 -10.67 11.08 -18.27
C ALA A 267 -10.18 10.84 -16.85
N GLY A 268 -10.79 11.51 -15.86
CA GLY A 268 -10.59 11.19 -14.45
C GLY A 268 -10.92 9.73 -14.18
N ALA A 269 -12.14 9.28 -14.49
CA ALA A 269 -12.58 7.91 -14.28
C ALA A 269 -11.66 6.85 -14.93
N LEU A 270 -11.10 7.16 -16.12
CA LEU A 270 -10.12 6.33 -16.81
C LEU A 270 -8.79 6.30 -16.06
N LEU A 271 -8.20 7.46 -15.78
CA LEU A 271 -6.92 7.58 -15.07
C LEU A 271 -6.93 6.79 -13.77
N LEU A 272 -8.06 6.82 -13.08
CA LEU A 272 -8.22 6.15 -11.79
C LEU A 272 -8.31 4.65 -11.90
N ARG A 273 -8.98 4.12 -12.93
CA ARG A 273 -8.97 2.68 -13.21
C ARG A 273 -7.62 2.20 -13.70
N VAL A 274 -6.88 3.03 -14.44
CA VAL A 274 -5.49 2.74 -14.83
C VAL A 274 -4.63 2.66 -13.57
N ILE A 275 -4.71 3.62 -12.65
CA ILE A 275 -4.00 3.56 -11.37
C ILE A 275 -4.37 2.29 -10.60
N LEU A 276 -5.66 1.99 -10.45
CA LEU A 276 -6.10 0.76 -9.78
C LEU A 276 -5.56 -0.49 -10.49
N SER A 277 -5.52 -0.52 -11.82
CA SER A 277 -5.00 -1.66 -12.57
C SER A 277 -3.49 -1.81 -12.51
N LEU A 278 -2.75 -0.72 -12.26
CA LEU A 278 -1.30 -0.76 -12.08
C LEU A 278 -0.91 -1.13 -10.65
N VAL A 279 -1.77 -0.81 -9.68
CA VAL A 279 -1.60 -1.20 -8.27
C VAL A 279 -2.07 -2.63 -8.05
N PHE A 280 -3.19 -3.04 -8.64
CA PHE A 280 -3.79 -4.37 -8.47
C PHE A 280 -3.60 -5.21 -9.72
N VAL A 281 -2.98 -6.38 -9.57
CA VAL A 281 -3.04 -7.42 -10.59
C VAL A 281 -4.50 -7.78 -10.84
N GLY A 282 -5.29 -8.00 -9.77
CA GLY A 282 -6.72 -8.31 -9.80
C GLY A 282 -7.00 -9.75 -9.36
N HIS A 283 -8.25 -10.22 -9.48
CA HIS A 283 -8.60 -11.56 -8.96
C HIS A 283 -7.84 -12.63 -9.75
N SER A 284 -6.95 -13.34 -9.06
CA SER A 284 -5.94 -14.22 -9.65
C SER A 284 -6.57 -15.24 -10.60
N THR A 285 -7.63 -15.93 -10.19
CA THR A 285 -8.32 -16.92 -11.03
C THR A 285 -8.94 -16.31 -12.28
N ASP A 286 -9.61 -15.16 -12.16
CA ASP A 286 -10.39 -14.57 -13.25
C ASP A 286 -9.44 -14.05 -14.34
N LEU A 287 -8.41 -13.31 -13.94
CA LEU A 287 -7.47 -12.72 -14.89
C LEU A 287 -6.53 -13.74 -15.51
N ASN A 288 -6.07 -14.74 -14.74
CA ASN A 288 -5.30 -15.84 -15.31
C ASN A 288 -6.13 -16.60 -16.34
N CYS A 289 -7.42 -16.85 -16.07
CA CYS A 289 -8.34 -17.41 -17.06
C CYS A 289 -8.45 -16.52 -18.29
N PHE A 290 -8.73 -15.21 -18.14
CA PHE A 290 -8.89 -14.31 -19.29
C PHE A 290 -7.64 -14.21 -20.17
N MET A 291 -6.46 -14.09 -19.54
CA MET A 291 -5.17 -14.06 -20.25
C MET A 291 -4.88 -15.40 -20.94
N ALA A 292 -5.07 -16.52 -20.25
CA ALA A 292 -4.88 -17.85 -20.82
C ALA A 292 -5.82 -18.10 -22.00
N TRP A 293 -7.11 -17.76 -21.86
CA TRP A 293 -8.10 -17.91 -22.92
C TRP A 293 -7.79 -17.03 -24.13
N GLY A 294 -7.35 -15.79 -23.91
CA GLY A 294 -6.90 -14.90 -24.98
C GLY A 294 -5.73 -15.47 -25.77
N ASN A 295 -4.73 -16.04 -25.09
CA ASN A 295 -3.57 -16.66 -25.75
C ASN A 295 -3.92 -17.98 -26.43
N ALA A 296 -4.80 -18.80 -25.84
CA ALA A 296 -5.30 -20.00 -26.48
C ALA A 296 -6.04 -19.68 -27.79
N MET A 297 -6.86 -18.62 -27.78
CA MET A 297 -7.49 -18.09 -28.99
C MET A 297 -6.47 -17.58 -30.02
N LEU A 298 -5.38 -16.95 -29.56
CA LEU A 298 -4.33 -16.41 -30.43
C LEU A 298 -3.51 -17.51 -31.12
N ASN A 299 -3.22 -18.60 -30.41
CA ASN A 299 -2.34 -19.68 -30.87
C ASN A 299 -3.09 -20.81 -31.58
N GLY A 300 -4.27 -21.20 -31.08
CA GLY A 300 -5.05 -22.32 -31.61
C GLY A 300 -6.28 -21.92 -32.45
N GLY A 301 -6.67 -20.65 -32.41
CA GLY A 301 -7.88 -20.15 -33.09
C GLY A 301 -9.20 -20.62 -32.46
N PRO A 302 -10.35 -20.12 -32.96
CA PRO A 302 -11.66 -20.40 -32.37
C PRO A 302 -12.09 -21.87 -32.46
N ALA A 303 -11.67 -22.59 -33.51
CA ALA A 303 -12.07 -23.98 -33.74
C ALA A 303 -11.46 -24.95 -32.71
N ALA A 304 -10.27 -24.66 -32.20
CA ALA A 304 -9.59 -25.51 -31.23
C ALA A 304 -9.92 -25.16 -29.77
N PHE A 305 -10.51 -23.99 -29.51
CA PHE A 305 -10.61 -23.41 -28.17
C PHE A 305 -11.38 -24.32 -27.18
N TYR A 306 -12.65 -24.63 -27.44
CA TYR A 306 -13.47 -25.46 -26.55
C TYR A 306 -13.16 -26.96 -26.65
N THR A 307 -12.39 -27.39 -27.65
CA THR A 307 -11.97 -28.79 -27.83
C THR A 307 -10.59 -29.09 -27.25
N SER A 308 -9.87 -28.07 -26.77
CA SER A 308 -8.49 -28.19 -26.25
C SER A 308 -8.39 -28.85 -24.86
N GLY A 309 -9.51 -29.11 -24.18
CA GLY A 309 -9.52 -29.56 -22.78
C GLY A 309 -9.31 -28.44 -21.75
N MET A 310 -9.07 -27.19 -22.19
CA MET A 310 -8.94 -26.02 -21.33
C MET A 310 -10.26 -25.70 -20.62
N PHE A 311 -10.20 -25.43 -19.31
CA PHE A 311 -11.35 -24.90 -18.58
C PHE A 311 -11.73 -23.53 -19.13
N ALA A 312 -13.00 -23.36 -19.53
CA ALA A 312 -13.55 -22.08 -19.95
C ALA A 312 -15.05 -22.05 -19.63
N ASP A 313 -15.52 -21.18 -18.75
CA ASP A 313 -16.94 -21.12 -18.35
C ASP A 313 -17.70 -19.95 -19.04
N TYR A 314 -17.01 -19.13 -19.82
CA TYR A 314 -17.62 -18.06 -20.62
C TYR A 314 -18.07 -18.53 -22.01
N PRO A 315 -19.08 -17.90 -22.63
CA PRO A 315 -19.50 -18.23 -23.99
C PRO A 315 -18.62 -17.57 -25.06
N PRO A 316 -18.78 -17.98 -26.34
CA PRO A 316 -17.93 -17.55 -27.46
C PRO A 316 -17.80 -16.04 -27.67
N GLY A 317 -18.81 -15.24 -27.31
CA GLY A 317 -18.80 -13.80 -27.58
C GLY A 317 -17.65 -13.08 -26.90
N TYR A 318 -17.36 -13.44 -25.64
CA TYR A 318 -16.28 -12.79 -24.90
C TYR A 318 -14.88 -13.25 -25.37
N MET A 319 -14.77 -14.47 -25.91
CA MET A 319 -13.49 -14.99 -26.43
C MET A 319 -12.94 -14.13 -27.57
N TYR A 320 -13.79 -13.52 -28.40
CA TYR A 320 -13.34 -12.58 -29.44
C TYR A 320 -12.70 -11.32 -28.85
N ILE A 321 -13.20 -10.82 -27.72
CA ILE A 321 -12.62 -9.66 -27.04
C ILE A 321 -11.26 -10.04 -26.46
N LEU A 322 -11.16 -11.20 -25.80
CA LEU A 322 -9.90 -11.70 -25.25
C LEU A 322 -8.86 -11.97 -26.33
N TRP A 323 -9.27 -12.52 -27.46
CA TRP A 323 -8.41 -12.72 -28.64
C TRP A 323 -7.83 -11.40 -29.15
N LEU A 324 -8.67 -10.36 -29.27
CA LEU A 324 -8.22 -9.02 -29.66
C LEU A 324 -7.21 -8.46 -28.64
N MET A 325 -7.45 -8.62 -27.34
CA MET A 325 -6.53 -8.15 -26.30
C MET A 325 -5.19 -8.88 -26.38
N ALA A 326 -5.20 -10.21 -26.53
CA ALA A 326 -3.97 -11.00 -26.68
C ALA A 326 -3.19 -10.60 -27.94
N TRP A 327 -3.89 -10.38 -29.06
CA TRP A 327 -3.28 -9.91 -30.30
C TRP A 327 -2.62 -8.53 -30.12
N ILE A 328 -3.32 -7.56 -29.50
CA ILE A 328 -2.74 -6.24 -29.20
C ILE A 328 -1.50 -6.40 -28.32
N GLY A 329 -1.57 -7.22 -27.27
CA GLY A 329 -0.43 -7.48 -26.37
C GLY A 329 0.79 -8.03 -27.11
N LYS A 330 0.58 -9.01 -28.02
CA LYS A 330 1.64 -9.54 -28.89
C LYS A 330 2.21 -8.48 -29.82
N THR A 331 1.37 -7.65 -30.44
CA THR A 331 1.82 -6.58 -31.36
C THR A 331 2.61 -5.47 -30.66
N LEU A 332 2.33 -5.21 -29.39
CA LEU A 332 3.02 -4.21 -28.57
C LEU A 332 4.27 -4.77 -27.87
N GLY A 333 4.59 -6.06 -28.04
CA GLY A 333 5.73 -6.70 -27.39
C GLY A 333 5.59 -6.80 -25.87
N LEU A 334 4.36 -6.86 -25.35
CA LEU A 334 4.11 -6.97 -23.91
C LEU A 334 4.30 -8.42 -23.45
N SER A 335 5.15 -8.63 -22.44
CA SER A 335 5.36 -9.94 -21.82
C SER A 335 4.07 -10.45 -21.15
N TYR A 336 3.79 -11.75 -21.27
CA TYR A 336 2.67 -12.41 -20.62
C TYR A 336 2.73 -12.17 -19.10
N GLY A 337 1.61 -11.81 -18.47
CA GLY A 337 1.54 -11.53 -17.04
C GLY A 337 2.14 -10.19 -16.58
N SER A 338 2.80 -9.43 -17.46
CA SER A 338 3.32 -8.09 -17.11
C SER A 338 2.19 -7.11 -16.73
N ALA A 339 2.49 -6.09 -15.93
CA ALA A 339 1.51 -5.07 -15.53
C ALA A 339 0.82 -4.38 -16.73
N GLY A 340 1.57 -4.15 -17.82
CA GLY A 340 1.00 -3.62 -19.06
C GLY A 340 0.04 -4.59 -19.75
N TYR A 341 0.33 -5.89 -19.70
CA TYR A 341 -0.53 -6.95 -20.24
C TYR A 341 -1.81 -7.12 -19.40
N VAL A 342 -1.69 -7.11 -18.08
CA VAL A 342 -2.84 -7.16 -17.15
C VAL A 342 -3.76 -5.96 -17.36
N LEU A 343 -3.20 -4.76 -17.46
CA LEU A 343 -3.96 -3.54 -17.76
C LEU A 343 -4.79 -3.70 -19.04
N LEU A 344 -4.20 -4.26 -20.09
CA LEU A 344 -4.86 -4.47 -21.38
C LEU A 344 -6.12 -5.34 -21.24
N PHE A 345 -6.06 -6.41 -20.44
CA PHE A 345 -7.20 -7.32 -20.23
C PHE A 345 -8.31 -6.72 -19.35
N LYS A 346 -8.02 -5.68 -18.56
CA LYS A 346 -9.03 -4.93 -17.80
C LYS A 346 -9.69 -3.78 -18.57
N LEU A 347 -9.11 -3.37 -19.71
CA LEU A 347 -9.63 -2.26 -20.51
C LEU A 347 -11.07 -2.46 -21.02
N PRO A 348 -11.52 -3.64 -21.48
CA PRO A 348 -12.88 -3.81 -21.99
C PRO A 348 -13.96 -3.43 -20.97
N ALA A 349 -13.81 -3.86 -19.72
CA ALA A 349 -14.73 -3.50 -18.64
C ALA A 349 -14.66 -2.00 -18.32
N THR A 350 -13.46 -1.44 -18.27
CA THR A 350 -13.23 -0.01 -18.05
C THR A 350 -13.89 0.85 -19.12
N ILE A 351 -13.76 0.47 -20.39
CA ILE A 351 -14.38 1.17 -21.52
C ILE A 351 -15.91 1.09 -21.42
N ALA A 352 -16.46 -0.06 -21.02
CA ALA A 352 -17.90 -0.23 -20.85
C ALA A 352 -18.48 0.71 -19.76
N ASP A 353 -17.79 0.90 -18.65
CA ASP A 353 -18.18 1.86 -17.61
C ASP A 353 -18.20 3.30 -18.12
N LEU A 354 -17.17 3.71 -18.85
CA LEU A 354 -17.07 5.05 -19.43
C LEU A 354 -18.16 5.28 -20.49
N ALA A 355 -18.41 4.26 -21.32
CA ALA A 355 -19.47 4.28 -22.32
C ALA A 355 -20.86 4.37 -21.66
N ALA A 356 -21.09 3.66 -20.56
CA ALA A 356 -22.32 3.76 -19.78
C ALA A 356 -22.51 5.16 -19.17
N GLY A 357 -21.45 5.75 -18.59
CA GLY A 357 -21.47 7.13 -18.09
C GLY A 357 -21.79 8.15 -19.18
N TYR A 358 -21.17 8.02 -20.36
CA TYR A 358 -21.47 8.84 -21.53
C TYR A 358 -22.92 8.66 -22.01
N PHE A 359 -23.41 7.41 -22.02
CA PHE A 359 -24.76 7.09 -22.43
C PHE A 359 -25.82 7.69 -21.50
N ILE A 360 -25.61 7.62 -20.18
CA ILE A 360 -26.45 8.29 -19.17
C ILE A 360 -26.51 9.79 -19.44
N TYR A 361 -25.36 10.44 -19.63
CA TYR A 361 -25.29 11.88 -19.91
C TYR A 361 -26.11 12.25 -21.16
N ARG A 362 -25.90 11.52 -22.26
CA ARG A 362 -26.59 11.77 -23.53
C ARG A 362 -28.11 11.62 -23.38
N LEU A 363 -28.56 10.59 -22.67
CA LEU A 363 -29.99 10.36 -22.47
C LEU A 363 -30.60 11.39 -21.51
N ALA A 364 -29.91 11.74 -20.43
CA ALA A 364 -30.33 12.80 -19.50
C ALA A 364 -30.59 14.12 -20.24
N ARG A 365 -29.67 14.51 -21.13
CA ARG A 365 -29.83 15.68 -22.02
C ARG A 365 -31.05 15.58 -22.92
N LYS A 366 -31.27 14.41 -23.54
CA LYS A 366 -32.44 14.17 -24.40
C LYS A 366 -33.76 14.26 -23.61
N GLN A 367 -33.74 13.91 -22.33
CA GLN A 367 -34.90 13.98 -21.43
C GLN A 367 -35.11 15.38 -20.81
N GLY A 368 -34.36 16.40 -21.22
CA GLY A 368 -34.50 17.77 -20.72
C GLY A 368 -34.01 17.99 -19.29
N ILE A 369 -33.12 17.11 -18.78
CA ILE A 369 -32.43 17.31 -17.50
C ILE A 369 -31.35 18.38 -17.69
N SER A 370 -31.13 19.26 -16.70
CA SER A 370 -30.07 20.26 -16.82
C SER A 370 -28.71 19.61 -17.00
N GLU A 371 -27.84 20.34 -17.68
CA GLU A 371 -26.45 19.97 -17.89
C GLU A 371 -25.73 19.58 -16.59
N ALA A 372 -25.88 20.42 -15.55
CA ALA A 372 -25.20 20.21 -14.30
C ALA A 372 -25.60 18.90 -13.62
N PHE A 373 -26.88 18.51 -13.77
CA PHE A 373 -27.37 17.28 -13.18
C PHE A 373 -27.12 16.05 -14.07
N ALA A 374 -27.16 16.21 -15.40
CA ALA A 374 -26.73 15.18 -16.34
C ALA A 374 -25.26 14.75 -16.10
N LEU A 375 -24.37 15.72 -15.86
CA LEU A 375 -22.97 15.44 -15.49
C LEU A 375 -22.85 14.71 -14.14
N ILE A 376 -23.73 15.02 -13.17
CA ILE A 376 -23.76 14.33 -11.87
C ILE A 376 -24.18 12.87 -12.06
N LEU A 377 -25.24 12.61 -12.82
CA LEU A 377 -25.71 11.24 -13.08
C LEU A 377 -24.68 10.41 -13.85
N ALA A 378 -23.98 11.02 -14.81
CA ALA A 378 -22.86 10.38 -15.49
C ALA A 378 -21.71 10.05 -14.53
N GLY A 379 -21.34 11.01 -13.67
CA GLY A 379 -20.33 10.81 -12.63
C GLY A 379 -20.70 9.71 -11.64
N LEU A 380 -21.97 9.61 -11.22
CA LEU A 380 -22.43 8.59 -10.28
C LEU A 380 -22.13 7.15 -10.72
N PHE A 381 -22.13 6.90 -12.03
CA PHE A 381 -21.76 5.61 -12.60
C PHE A 381 -20.27 5.54 -12.96
N ALA A 382 -19.77 6.54 -13.69
CA ALA A 382 -18.39 6.53 -14.20
C ALA A 382 -17.33 6.43 -13.09
N ILE A 383 -17.58 7.00 -11.92
CA ILE A 383 -16.69 6.90 -10.76
C ILE A 383 -17.39 6.27 -9.56
N ASN A 384 -18.33 5.37 -9.83
CA ASN A 384 -18.93 4.54 -8.81
C ASN A 384 -17.83 3.67 -8.16
N PRO A 385 -17.69 3.67 -6.82
CA PRO A 385 -16.63 2.90 -6.16
C PRO A 385 -16.73 1.39 -6.39
N ALA A 386 -17.94 0.83 -6.41
CA ALA A 386 -18.15 -0.59 -6.70
C ALA A 386 -17.78 -0.92 -8.16
N GLY A 387 -18.19 -0.08 -9.11
CA GLY A 387 -17.84 -0.26 -10.54
C GLY A 387 -16.35 -0.14 -10.80
N MET A 388 -15.71 0.88 -10.22
CA MET A 388 -14.26 1.07 -10.29
C MET A 388 -13.48 -0.11 -9.74
N TYR A 389 -13.93 -0.68 -8.61
CA TYR A 389 -13.31 -1.86 -8.04
C TYR A 389 -13.48 -3.07 -8.96
N ILE A 390 -14.70 -3.37 -9.43
CA ILE A 390 -14.96 -4.51 -10.31
C ILE A 390 -14.17 -4.41 -11.64
N SER A 391 -14.19 -3.25 -12.30
CA SER A 391 -13.55 -3.13 -13.62
C SER A 391 -12.05 -2.86 -13.55
N GLY A 392 -11.59 -2.08 -12.56
CA GLY A 392 -10.21 -1.59 -12.46
C GLY A 392 -9.32 -2.39 -11.51
N ALA A 393 -9.84 -2.73 -10.32
CA ALA A 393 -9.08 -3.50 -9.33
C ALA A 393 -9.22 -5.01 -9.57
N TRP A 394 -10.45 -5.54 -9.59
CA TRP A 394 -10.75 -6.96 -9.77
C TRP A 394 -10.45 -7.44 -11.19
N GLY A 395 -10.91 -6.70 -12.21
CA GLY A 395 -10.70 -7.03 -13.64
C GLY A 395 -11.84 -7.79 -14.30
N GLN A 396 -13.05 -7.70 -13.78
CA GLN A 396 -14.22 -8.47 -14.21
C GLN A 396 -15.17 -7.67 -15.11
N ILE A 397 -15.97 -8.35 -15.96
CA ILE A 397 -16.69 -7.73 -17.08
C ILE A 397 -18.16 -7.36 -16.84
N ASP A 398 -18.62 -7.29 -15.59
CA ASP A 398 -20.02 -6.99 -15.28
C ASP A 398 -20.50 -5.65 -15.88
N SER A 399 -19.60 -4.69 -16.07
CA SER A 399 -19.82 -3.42 -16.78
C SER A 399 -20.24 -3.62 -18.23
N LEU A 400 -19.61 -4.54 -18.95
CA LEU A 400 -19.91 -4.82 -20.35
C LEU A 400 -21.30 -5.46 -20.48
N LEU A 401 -21.60 -6.45 -19.64
CA LEU A 401 -22.93 -7.07 -19.57
C LEU A 401 -24.02 -6.02 -19.28
N SER A 402 -23.80 -5.20 -18.25
CA SER A 402 -24.76 -4.18 -17.82
C SER A 402 -25.11 -3.20 -18.93
N LEU A 403 -24.09 -2.74 -19.67
CA LEU A 403 -24.27 -1.84 -20.81
C LEU A 403 -25.11 -2.49 -21.92
N LEU A 404 -24.83 -3.76 -22.27
CA LEU A 404 -25.57 -4.47 -23.31
C LEU A 404 -27.04 -4.71 -22.93
N LEU A 405 -27.32 -5.08 -21.67
CA LEU A 405 -28.70 -5.24 -21.18
C LEU A 405 -29.48 -3.92 -21.27
N VAL A 406 -28.88 -2.81 -20.86
CA VAL A 406 -29.50 -1.48 -20.93
C VAL A 406 -29.70 -1.01 -22.37
N LEU A 407 -28.76 -1.30 -23.28
CA LEU A 407 -28.89 -1.02 -24.70
C LEU A 407 -30.03 -1.83 -25.33
N ALA A 408 -30.17 -3.12 -24.99
CA ALA A 408 -31.30 -3.94 -25.44
C ALA A 408 -32.64 -3.34 -24.99
N CYS A 409 -32.78 -2.97 -23.71
CA CYS A 409 -33.97 -2.27 -23.20
C CYS A 409 -34.20 -0.92 -23.91
N TYR A 410 -33.15 -0.13 -24.14
CA TYR A 410 -33.26 1.17 -24.82
C TYR A 410 -33.75 1.02 -26.27
N LEU A 411 -33.19 0.07 -27.01
CA LEU A 411 -33.58 -0.22 -28.38
C LEU A 411 -35.03 -0.72 -28.44
N PHE A 412 -35.44 -1.56 -27.48
CA PHE A 412 -36.83 -1.99 -27.36
C PHE A 412 -37.78 -0.80 -27.10
N CYS A 413 -37.47 0.04 -26.11
CA CYS A 413 -38.26 1.23 -25.78
C CYS A 413 -38.28 2.30 -26.89
N THR A 414 -37.33 2.26 -27.83
CA THR A 414 -37.28 3.15 -29.01
C THR A 414 -37.82 2.50 -30.28
N GLU A 415 -38.58 1.41 -30.14
CA GLU A 415 -39.23 0.65 -31.22
C GLU A 415 -38.27 0.03 -32.24
N LYS A 416 -36.97 -0.09 -31.92
CA LYS A 416 -35.95 -0.81 -32.70
C LYS A 416 -35.86 -2.27 -32.27
N ARG A 417 -37.01 -2.96 -32.31
CA ARG A 417 -37.23 -4.29 -31.75
C ARG A 417 -36.27 -5.38 -32.29
N ILE A 418 -36.07 -5.42 -33.60
CA ILE A 418 -35.19 -6.43 -34.21
C ILE A 418 -33.74 -6.27 -33.72
N LEU A 419 -33.24 -5.03 -33.68
CA LEU A 419 -31.90 -4.72 -33.19
C LEU A 419 -31.78 -4.96 -31.68
N ALA A 420 -32.84 -4.72 -30.90
CA ALA A 420 -32.87 -5.07 -29.48
C ALA A 420 -32.71 -6.59 -29.27
N GLY A 421 -33.36 -7.41 -30.12
CA GLY A 421 -33.14 -8.86 -30.15
C GLY A 421 -31.69 -9.24 -30.44
N ALA A 422 -31.09 -8.65 -31.49
CA ALA A 422 -29.69 -8.89 -31.85
C ALA A 422 -28.71 -8.53 -30.72
N VAL A 423 -28.87 -7.35 -30.09
CA VAL A 423 -28.04 -6.90 -28.96
C VAL A 423 -28.22 -7.79 -27.73
N TYR A 424 -29.44 -8.27 -27.47
CA TYR A 424 -29.68 -9.21 -26.38
C TYR A 424 -29.04 -10.58 -26.65
N GLY A 425 -29.06 -11.08 -27.90
CA GLY A 425 -28.32 -12.27 -28.31
C GLY A 425 -26.81 -12.12 -28.09
N LEU A 426 -26.25 -10.93 -28.38
CA LEU A 426 -24.86 -10.61 -28.07
C LEU A 426 -24.60 -10.59 -26.54
N ALA A 427 -25.51 -10.05 -25.74
CA ALA A 427 -25.39 -10.04 -24.28
C ALA A 427 -25.30 -11.46 -23.70
N ILE A 428 -26.13 -12.38 -24.21
CA ILE A 428 -26.09 -13.81 -23.83
C ILE A 428 -24.72 -14.42 -24.15
N LEU A 429 -24.16 -14.14 -25.32
CA LEU A 429 -22.83 -14.61 -25.72
C LEU A 429 -21.67 -13.99 -24.94
N MET A 430 -21.86 -12.83 -24.32
CA MET A 430 -20.83 -12.21 -23.48
C MET A 430 -20.81 -12.84 -22.09
N LYS A 431 -21.98 -13.07 -21.49
CA LYS A 431 -22.07 -13.66 -20.15
C LYS A 431 -23.44 -14.34 -19.95
N PRO A 432 -23.50 -15.60 -19.45
CA PRO A 432 -24.77 -16.32 -19.24
C PRO A 432 -25.74 -15.59 -18.32
N GLN A 433 -25.22 -14.78 -17.41
CA GLN A 433 -25.98 -13.93 -16.49
C GLN A 433 -26.98 -13.00 -17.21
N ALA A 434 -26.79 -12.70 -18.51
CA ALA A 434 -27.78 -11.97 -19.32
C ALA A 434 -29.17 -12.63 -19.31
N LEU A 435 -29.23 -13.96 -19.16
CA LEU A 435 -30.47 -14.74 -19.13
C LEU A 435 -31.38 -14.35 -17.96
N MET A 436 -30.85 -13.75 -16.89
CA MET A 436 -31.67 -13.25 -15.77
C MET A 436 -32.70 -12.22 -16.23
N LEU A 437 -32.41 -11.40 -17.26
CA LEU A 437 -33.33 -10.39 -17.78
C LEU A 437 -34.29 -10.93 -18.85
N GLY A 438 -33.99 -12.11 -19.42
CA GLY A 438 -34.69 -12.70 -20.56
C GLY A 438 -36.18 -12.89 -20.37
N PRO A 439 -36.66 -13.49 -19.26
CA PRO A 439 -38.09 -13.68 -19.03
C PRO A 439 -38.88 -12.36 -19.04
N LEU A 440 -38.34 -11.28 -18.46
CA LEU A 440 -38.99 -9.98 -18.48
C LEU A 440 -39.01 -9.37 -19.88
N LEU A 441 -37.93 -9.50 -20.66
CA LEU A 441 -37.93 -9.07 -22.06
C LEU A 441 -38.95 -9.87 -22.88
N ALA A 442 -39.06 -11.18 -22.69
CA ALA A 442 -40.06 -12.02 -23.34
C ALA A 442 -41.48 -11.53 -23.01
N VAL A 443 -41.78 -11.28 -21.73
CA VAL A 443 -43.05 -10.65 -21.30
C VAL A 443 -43.25 -9.30 -21.99
N ALA A 444 -42.20 -8.47 -22.11
CA ALA A 444 -42.29 -7.17 -22.75
C ALA A 444 -42.61 -7.24 -24.25
N TYR A 445 -41.96 -8.15 -24.98
CA TYR A 445 -42.24 -8.41 -26.39
C TYR A 445 -43.67 -8.94 -26.59
N VAL A 446 -44.06 -9.97 -25.83
CA VAL A 446 -45.39 -10.57 -25.91
C VAL A 446 -46.47 -9.56 -25.57
N TYR A 447 -46.35 -8.83 -24.45
CA TYR A 447 -47.27 -7.76 -24.08
C TYR A 447 -47.34 -6.67 -25.17
N GLY A 448 -46.20 -6.36 -25.79
CA GLY A 448 -46.09 -5.42 -26.88
C GLY A 448 -46.92 -5.78 -28.11
N ILE A 449 -47.18 -7.06 -28.38
CA ILE A 449 -47.97 -7.53 -29.54
C ILE A 449 -49.42 -7.04 -29.44
N PHE A 450 -50.00 -7.01 -28.25
CA PHE A 450 -51.40 -6.67 -28.03
C PHE A 450 -51.66 -5.17 -28.23
N GLY A 451 -52.03 -4.79 -29.45
CA GLY A 451 -52.38 -3.42 -29.83
C GLY A 451 -52.86 -3.29 -31.28
N PRO A 452 -53.15 -2.07 -31.76
CA PRO A 452 -53.72 -1.83 -33.10
C PRO A 452 -52.86 -2.36 -34.26
N GLN A 453 -51.54 -2.49 -34.07
CA GLN A 453 -50.57 -2.98 -35.06
C GLN A 453 -50.05 -4.40 -34.76
N TRP A 454 -50.89 -5.26 -34.17
CA TRP A 454 -50.46 -6.57 -33.66
C TRP A 454 -49.76 -7.45 -34.69
N LYS A 455 -50.17 -7.46 -35.97
CA LYS A 455 -49.52 -8.23 -37.04
C LYS A 455 -48.07 -7.81 -37.26
N LYS A 456 -47.83 -6.49 -37.36
CA LYS A 456 -46.48 -5.94 -37.50
C LYS A 456 -45.64 -6.24 -36.26
N ARG A 457 -46.20 -6.04 -35.07
CA ARG A 457 -45.48 -6.28 -33.81
C ARG A 457 -45.18 -7.75 -33.55
N LEU A 458 -46.06 -8.66 -34.00
CA LEU A 458 -45.81 -10.10 -34.02
C LEU A 458 -44.65 -10.42 -34.97
N ALA A 459 -44.67 -9.88 -36.19
CA ALA A 459 -43.56 -10.03 -37.14
C ALA A 459 -42.24 -9.47 -36.58
N ASP A 460 -42.23 -8.26 -36.03
CA ASP A 460 -41.05 -7.65 -35.40
C ASP A 460 -40.53 -8.49 -34.22
N THR A 461 -41.43 -9.13 -33.46
CA THR A 461 -41.06 -10.01 -32.34
C THR A 461 -40.43 -11.29 -32.84
N LEU A 462 -41.03 -11.95 -33.84
CA LEU A 462 -40.46 -13.14 -34.48
C LEU A 462 -39.09 -12.82 -35.11
N LEU A 463 -38.97 -11.69 -35.81
CA LEU A 463 -37.72 -11.23 -36.39
C LEU A 463 -36.67 -10.88 -35.32
N ALA A 464 -37.07 -10.32 -34.17
CA ALA A 464 -36.16 -10.07 -33.05
C ALA A 464 -35.63 -11.38 -32.43
N VAL A 465 -36.47 -12.40 -32.29
CA VAL A 465 -36.05 -13.74 -31.86
C VAL A 465 -35.10 -14.35 -32.89
N CYS A 466 -35.46 -14.32 -34.18
CA CYS A 466 -34.58 -14.78 -35.26
C CYS A 466 -33.24 -14.04 -35.27
N ALA A 467 -33.24 -12.72 -35.03
CA ALA A 467 -32.01 -11.93 -34.96
C ALA A 467 -31.14 -12.31 -33.75
N ALA A 468 -31.74 -12.53 -32.57
CA ALA A 468 -31.01 -13.00 -31.39
C ALA A 468 -30.37 -14.37 -31.64
N VAL A 469 -31.14 -15.32 -32.19
CA VAL A 469 -30.67 -16.67 -32.55
C VAL A 469 -29.60 -16.61 -33.64
N ALA A 470 -29.77 -15.78 -34.66
CA ALA A 470 -28.80 -15.60 -35.73
C ALA A 470 -27.46 -15.07 -35.20
N VAL A 471 -27.46 -14.09 -34.29
CA VAL A 471 -26.24 -13.59 -33.63
C VAL A 471 -25.58 -14.71 -32.81
N ILE A 472 -26.36 -15.46 -32.03
CA ILE A 472 -25.86 -16.58 -31.22
C ILE A 472 -25.19 -17.63 -32.10
N LEU A 473 -25.86 -18.09 -33.15
CA LEU A 473 -25.36 -19.14 -34.04
C LEU A 473 -24.18 -18.65 -34.88
N ALA A 474 -24.25 -17.46 -35.48
CA ALA A 474 -23.20 -16.94 -36.35
C ALA A 474 -21.87 -16.74 -35.61
N LEU A 475 -21.92 -16.18 -34.39
CA LEU A 475 -20.71 -15.96 -33.59
C LEU A 475 -20.22 -17.22 -32.86
N SER A 476 -21.07 -18.24 -32.71
CA SER A 476 -20.64 -19.53 -32.15
C SER A 476 -20.16 -20.52 -33.21
N TYR A 477 -20.51 -20.31 -34.49
CA TYR A 477 -20.18 -21.23 -35.58
C TYR A 477 -18.68 -21.53 -35.70
N PRO A 478 -17.77 -20.54 -35.64
CA PRO A 478 -16.32 -20.81 -35.72
C PRO A 478 -15.76 -21.68 -34.59
N PHE A 479 -16.51 -21.84 -33.50
CA PHE A 479 -16.11 -22.64 -32.34
C PHE A 479 -16.65 -24.08 -32.37
N ARG A 480 -17.55 -24.39 -33.31
CA ARG A 480 -18.18 -25.71 -33.38
C ARG A 480 -17.15 -26.80 -33.67
N SER A 481 -16.26 -26.61 -34.64
CA SER A 481 -15.30 -27.62 -35.08
C SER A 481 -15.98 -29.00 -35.27
N THR A 482 -15.48 -30.05 -34.61
CA THR A 482 -16.02 -31.42 -34.61
C THR A 482 -17.11 -31.67 -33.57
N GLN A 483 -17.51 -30.67 -32.77
CA GLN A 483 -18.49 -30.83 -31.70
C GLN A 483 -19.92 -31.08 -32.23
N ALA A 484 -20.74 -31.76 -31.42
CA ALA A 484 -22.15 -32.04 -31.71
C ALA A 484 -22.97 -30.75 -31.92
N TRP A 485 -24.13 -30.82 -32.59
CA TRP A 485 -24.91 -29.62 -32.91
C TRP A 485 -25.46 -28.87 -31.67
N ASP A 486 -25.62 -29.58 -30.55
CA ASP A 486 -26.14 -29.10 -29.28
C ASP A 486 -25.06 -28.69 -28.27
N TRP A 487 -23.77 -28.69 -28.67
CA TRP A 487 -22.63 -28.38 -27.79
C TRP A 487 -22.79 -27.06 -27.03
N LEU A 488 -23.32 -26.03 -27.69
CA LEU A 488 -23.51 -24.71 -27.08
C LEU A 488 -24.58 -24.78 -25.99
N ILE A 489 -25.64 -25.56 -26.18
CA ILE A 489 -26.69 -25.78 -25.17
C ILE A 489 -26.09 -26.53 -23.98
N GLN A 490 -25.35 -27.61 -24.23
CA GLN A 490 -24.64 -28.35 -23.19
C GLN A 490 -23.66 -27.46 -22.41
N LYS A 491 -23.02 -26.50 -23.09
CA LYS A 491 -22.13 -25.53 -22.46
C LYS A 491 -22.87 -24.61 -21.49
N TYR A 492 -23.99 -24.01 -21.90
CA TYR A 492 -24.78 -23.17 -21.00
C TYR A 492 -25.35 -23.95 -19.81
N VAL A 493 -25.83 -25.19 -20.04
CA VAL A 493 -26.37 -26.04 -18.98
C VAL A 493 -25.28 -26.45 -17.98
N SER A 494 -24.11 -26.84 -18.46
CA SER A 494 -22.99 -27.23 -17.59
C SER A 494 -22.44 -26.04 -16.80
N THR A 495 -22.25 -24.88 -17.43
CA THR A 495 -21.84 -23.64 -16.75
C THR A 495 -22.85 -23.22 -15.67
N ALA A 496 -24.15 -23.26 -15.96
CA ALA A 496 -25.19 -22.90 -14.98
C ALA A 496 -25.24 -23.86 -13.78
N GLY A 497 -24.75 -25.09 -13.93
CA GLY A 497 -24.68 -26.11 -12.87
C GLY A 497 -23.32 -26.24 -12.18
N SER A 498 -22.28 -25.54 -12.66
CA SER A 498 -20.89 -25.73 -12.20
C SER A 498 -20.67 -25.35 -10.73
N TYR A 499 -21.50 -24.44 -10.20
CA TYR A 499 -21.37 -23.90 -8.85
C TYR A 499 -22.58 -24.27 -7.99
N ALA A 500 -22.71 -25.56 -7.63
CA ALA A 500 -23.88 -26.14 -6.99
C ALA A 500 -24.09 -25.76 -5.50
N TYR A 501 -23.94 -24.48 -5.15
CA TYR A 501 -23.98 -23.94 -3.79
C TYR A 501 -25.18 -23.01 -3.57
N ALA A 502 -25.61 -22.88 -2.32
CA ALA A 502 -26.69 -21.96 -1.94
C ALA A 502 -26.29 -20.50 -2.19
N SER A 503 -25.06 -20.13 -1.85
CA SER A 503 -24.43 -18.84 -2.18
C SER A 503 -22.91 -19.01 -2.18
N ILE A 504 -22.20 -18.28 -3.03
CA ILE A 504 -20.73 -18.24 -3.07
C ILE A 504 -20.31 -16.80 -2.87
N GLU A 505 -19.90 -16.49 -1.64
CA GLU A 505 -19.51 -15.16 -1.18
C GLU A 505 -20.54 -14.04 -1.46
N ALA A 506 -21.74 -14.36 -1.95
CA ALA A 506 -22.79 -13.38 -2.19
C ALA A 506 -23.52 -13.06 -0.89
N PHE A 507 -23.60 -11.78 -0.56
CA PHE A 507 -24.24 -11.26 0.65
C PHE A 507 -25.75 -11.20 0.42
N ASN A 508 -26.36 -12.37 0.45
CA ASN A 508 -27.79 -12.60 0.19
C ASN A 508 -28.43 -13.41 1.33
N VAL A 509 -29.72 -13.73 1.21
CA VAL A 509 -30.47 -14.43 2.28
C VAL A 509 -29.87 -15.80 2.64
N PRO A 510 -29.45 -16.67 1.70
CA PRO A 510 -28.70 -17.87 2.05
C PRO A 510 -27.46 -17.58 2.93
N ALA A 511 -26.63 -16.58 2.58
CA ALA A 511 -25.48 -16.21 3.40
C ALA A 511 -25.88 -15.63 4.77
N LEU A 512 -26.96 -14.85 4.84
CA LEU A 512 -27.54 -14.35 6.10
C LEU A 512 -27.94 -15.49 7.05
N LEU A 513 -28.46 -16.59 6.49
CA LEU A 513 -28.82 -17.82 7.21
C LEU A 513 -27.62 -18.73 7.53
N GLY A 514 -26.39 -18.29 7.27
CA GLY A 514 -25.17 -19.08 7.50
C GLY A 514 -24.99 -20.22 6.49
N ALA A 515 -25.50 -20.06 5.27
CA ALA A 515 -25.38 -21.01 4.17
C ALA A 515 -24.46 -20.53 3.04
N ASN A 516 -23.52 -19.62 3.33
CA ASN A 516 -22.42 -19.30 2.42
C ASN A 516 -21.55 -20.56 2.20
N TRP A 517 -21.25 -20.90 0.95
CA TRP A 517 -20.61 -22.17 0.54
C TRP A 517 -21.34 -23.45 0.96
N ALA A 518 -22.59 -23.38 1.44
CA ALA A 518 -23.35 -24.58 1.72
C ALA A 518 -23.84 -25.24 0.42
N PRO A 519 -23.88 -26.58 0.34
CA PRO A 519 -24.46 -27.27 -0.81
C PRO A 519 -25.90 -26.81 -1.05
N VAL A 520 -26.28 -26.67 -2.32
CA VAL A 520 -27.65 -26.24 -2.71
C VAL A 520 -28.74 -27.23 -2.26
N THR A 521 -28.35 -28.45 -1.90
CA THR A 521 -29.22 -29.50 -1.37
C THR A 521 -29.54 -29.33 0.11
N ARG A 522 -28.81 -28.49 0.85
CA ARG A 522 -29.09 -28.19 2.27
C ARG A 522 -30.51 -27.65 2.42
N THR A 523 -31.21 -28.13 3.43
CA THR A 523 -32.61 -27.79 3.68
C THR A 523 -32.76 -26.69 4.72
N VAL A 524 -33.76 -25.84 4.51
CA VAL A 524 -34.26 -24.84 5.46
C VAL A 524 -35.78 -24.95 5.47
N LEU A 525 -36.37 -25.12 6.66
CA LEU A 525 -37.80 -25.43 6.83
C LEU A 525 -38.24 -26.68 6.05
N GLY A 526 -37.37 -27.70 5.96
CA GLY A 526 -37.68 -28.97 5.26
C GLY A 526 -37.60 -28.91 3.73
N ILE A 527 -37.28 -27.76 3.13
CA ILE A 527 -37.16 -27.57 1.67
C ILE A 527 -35.73 -27.17 1.32
N SER A 528 -35.15 -27.71 0.25
CA SER A 528 -33.77 -27.41 -0.16
C SER A 528 -33.60 -25.98 -0.66
N PHE A 529 -32.40 -25.40 -0.53
CA PHE A 529 -32.09 -24.09 -1.12
C PHE A 529 -32.32 -24.06 -2.63
N ARG A 530 -32.11 -25.19 -3.34
CA ARG A 530 -32.44 -25.32 -4.76
C ARG A 530 -33.93 -25.02 -5.00
N ALA A 531 -34.81 -25.70 -4.27
CA ALA A 531 -36.25 -25.55 -4.43
C ALA A 531 -36.72 -24.14 -4.03
N TRP A 532 -36.25 -23.62 -2.88
CA TRP A 532 -36.55 -22.25 -2.46
C TRP A 532 -36.11 -21.22 -3.48
N GLY A 533 -34.85 -21.30 -3.94
CA GLY A 533 -34.32 -20.35 -4.91
C GLY A 533 -35.06 -20.44 -6.24
N THR A 534 -35.46 -21.63 -6.72
CA THR A 534 -36.31 -21.77 -7.92
C THR A 534 -37.66 -21.08 -7.74
N VAL A 535 -38.33 -21.25 -6.59
CA VAL A 535 -39.59 -20.56 -6.28
C VAL A 535 -39.41 -19.04 -6.32
N PHE A 536 -38.35 -18.52 -5.70
CA PHE A 536 -38.09 -17.07 -5.70
C PHE A 536 -37.73 -16.53 -7.08
N ILE A 537 -37.02 -17.29 -7.93
CA ILE A 537 -36.78 -16.90 -9.33
C ILE A 537 -38.10 -16.81 -10.10
N VAL A 538 -39.00 -17.80 -9.96
CA VAL A 538 -40.32 -17.78 -10.61
C VAL A 538 -41.15 -16.59 -10.10
N LEU A 539 -41.14 -16.33 -8.80
CA LEU A 539 -41.82 -15.16 -8.21
C LEU A 539 -41.23 -13.84 -8.70
N ALA A 540 -39.90 -13.73 -8.81
CA ALA A 540 -39.25 -12.54 -9.34
C ALA A 540 -39.71 -12.25 -10.76
N VAL A 541 -39.76 -13.27 -11.63
CA VAL A 541 -40.26 -13.15 -13.01
C VAL A 541 -41.74 -12.75 -13.02
N ALA A 542 -42.58 -13.43 -12.25
CA ALA A 542 -44.02 -13.17 -12.20
C ALA A 542 -44.34 -11.74 -11.71
N LEU A 543 -43.76 -11.33 -10.58
CA LEU A 543 -43.99 -10.02 -9.98
C LEU A 543 -43.47 -8.89 -10.87
N SER A 544 -42.29 -9.06 -11.47
CA SER A 544 -41.70 -8.07 -12.38
C SER A 544 -42.48 -7.97 -13.69
N GLY A 545 -42.91 -9.11 -14.25
CA GLY A 545 -43.76 -9.16 -15.43
C GLY A 545 -45.12 -8.51 -15.19
N LEU A 546 -45.77 -8.79 -14.05
CA LEU A 546 -47.03 -8.15 -13.65
C LEU A 546 -46.87 -6.64 -13.46
N ALA A 547 -45.81 -6.21 -12.76
CA ALA A 547 -45.51 -4.79 -12.55
C ALA A 547 -45.26 -4.06 -13.87
N TYR A 548 -44.53 -4.67 -14.80
CA TYR A 548 -44.33 -4.13 -16.15
C TYR A 548 -45.67 -4.05 -16.90
N CYS A 549 -46.41 -5.15 -17.05
CA CYS A 549 -47.68 -5.19 -17.80
C CYS A 549 -48.71 -4.19 -17.27
N ARG A 550 -48.73 -3.95 -15.95
CA ARG A 550 -49.65 -3.01 -15.31
C ARG A 550 -49.35 -1.55 -15.65
N SER A 551 -48.11 -1.23 -15.99
CA SER A 551 -47.61 0.16 -16.04
C SER A 551 -46.91 0.51 -17.35
N ALA A 552 -46.65 -0.45 -18.23
CA ALA A 552 -45.91 -0.27 -19.48
C ALA A 552 -46.49 0.81 -20.39
N LYS A 553 -47.81 1.01 -20.38
CA LYS A 553 -48.49 2.06 -21.18
C LYS A 553 -48.46 3.44 -20.52
N THR A 554 -48.30 3.51 -19.21
CA THR A 554 -48.42 4.74 -18.42
C THR A 554 -47.09 5.26 -17.90
N ARG A 555 -46.07 4.41 -17.84
CA ARG A 555 -44.78 4.67 -17.18
C ARG A 555 -43.61 4.31 -18.10
N PRO A 556 -42.86 5.30 -18.62
CA PRO A 556 -41.77 5.05 -19.55
C PRO A 556 -40.58 4.31 -18.93
N GLY A 557 -40.37 4.42 -17.62
CA GLY A 557 -39.31 3.72 -16.89
C GLY A 557 -39.68 2.32 -16.39
N ALA A 558 -40.89 1.82 -16.72
CA ALA A 558 -41.40 0.56 -16.18
C ALA A 558 -40.49 -0.65 -16.49
N LEU A 559 -39.93 -0.73 -17.70
CA LEU A 559 -39.05 -1.84 -18.09
C LEU A 559 -37.77 -1.86 -17.26
N TYR A 560 -37.12 -0.71 -17.10
CA TYR A 560 -35.87 -0.59 -16.34
C TYR A 560 -36.08 -0.86 -14.86
N LEU A 561 -37.14 -0.30 -14.25
CA LEU A 561 -37.42 -0.49 -12.83
C LEU A 561 -37.85 -1.93 -12.52
N SER A 562 -38.63 -2.55 -13.40
CA SER A 562 -39.00 -3.97 -13.26
C SER A 562 -37.79 -4.88 -13.47
N GLY A 563 -36.88 -4.55 -14.39
CA GLY A 563 -35.63 -5.28 -14.59
C GLY A 563 -34.68 -5.20 -13.39
N ALA A 564 -34.52 -3.99 -12.82
CA ALA A 564 -33.75 -3.78 -11.60
C ALA A 564 -34.33 -4.59 -10.43
N PHE A 565 -35.65 -4.54 -10.25
CA PHE A 565 -36.35 -5.32 -9.21
C PHE A 565 -36.17 -6.83 -9.40
N MET A 566 -36.29 -7.33 -10.63
CA MET A 566 -36.15 -8.75 -10.93
C MET A 566 -34.75 -9.27 -10.60
N ILE A 567 -33.70 -8.60 -11.11
CA ILE A 567 -32.31 -9.02 -10.88
C ILE A 567 -31.96 -8.92 -9.39
N ALA A 568 -32.39 -7.85 -8.72
CA ALA A 568 -32.19 -7.72 -7.27
C ALA A 568 -32.88 -8.86 -6.51
N MET A 569 -34.15 -9.16 -6.80
CA MET A 569 -34.88 -10.25 -6.13
C MET A 569 -34.23 -11.62 -6.35
N ILE A 570 -33.76 -11.89 -7.57
CA ILE A 570 -33.04 -13.13 -7.87
C ILE A 570 -31.73 -13.20 -7.08
N PHE A 571 -30.99 -12.10 -6.96
CA PHE A 571 -29.77 -12.07 -6.16
C PHE A 571 -30.04 -12.29 -4.66
N THR A 572 -30.99 -11.55 -4.10
CA THR A 572 -31.34 -11.56 -2.66
C THR A 572 -31.78 -12.95 -2.19
N PHE A 573 -32.60 -13.66 -2.98
CA PHE A 573 -33.25 -14.91 -2.56
C PHE A 573 -32.89 -16.16 -3.39
N GLY A 574 -32.22 -16.01 -4.52
CA GLY A 574 -31.87 -17.11 -5.42
C GLY A 574 -30.72 -17.97 -4.90
N HIS A 575 -30.48 -19.07 -5.62
CA HIS A 575 -29.33 -19.97 -5.44
C HIS A 575 -28.35 -19.81 -6.61
N TYR A 576 -27.12 -20.33 -6.49
CA TYR A 576 -26.04 -20.15 -7.48
C TYR A 576 -25.61 -18.68 -7.69
N MET A 577 -25.64 -17.88 -6.62
CA MET A 577 -25.29 -16.47 -6.67
C MET A 577 -23.84 -16.23 -6.27
N HIS A 578 -23.19 -15.29 -6.97
CA HIS A 578 -21.87 -14.73 -6.66
C HIS A 578 -21.97 -13.25 -6.29
N GLU A 579 -21.05 -12.76 -5.47
CA GLU A 579 -20.91 -11.41 -4.91
C GLU A 579 -21.19 -10.23 -5.86
N ARG A 580 -20.88 -10.40 -7.16
CA ARG A 580 -20.97 -9.34 -8.18
C ARG A 580 -22.24 -9.36 -9.03
N TYR A 581 -23.08 -10.40 -8.90
CA TYR A 581 -24.24 -10.60 -9.79
C TYR A 581 -25.31 -9.50 -9.69
N LEU A 582 -25.27 -8.70 -8.63
CA LEU A 582 -26.16 -7.56 -8.40
C LEU A 582 -25.78 -6.30 -9.21
N PHE A 583 -24.56 -6.23 -9.76
CA PHE A 583 -24.02 -5.03 -10.42
C PHE A 583 -24.93 -4.42 -11.52
N PRO A 584 -25.58 -5.18 -12.42
CA PRO A 584 -26.46 -4.62 -13.46
C PRO A 584 -27.63 -3.78 -12.93
N VAL A 585 -28.04 -3.99 -11.67
CA VAL A 585 -29.11 -3.22 -11.02
C VAL A 585 -28.74 -1.73 -10.96
N LEU A 586 -27.47 -1.39 -10.75
CA LEU A 586 -27.02 0.01 -10.64
C LEU A 586 -27.35 0.82 -11.90
N LEU A 587 -27.01 0.29 -13.08
CA LEU A 587 -27.26 0.99 -14.33
C LEU A 587 -28.76 1.02 -14.66
N LEU A 588 -29.49 -0.07 -14.40
CA LEU A 588 -30.95 -0.13 -14.59
C LEU A 588 -31.69 0.90 -13.71
N LEU A 589 -31.26 1.10 -12.46
CA LEU A 589 -31.85 2.10 -11.56
C LEU A 589 -31.60 3.53 -12.05
N LEU A 590 -30.40 3.86 -12.53
CA LEU A 590 -30.15 5.18 -13.11
C LEU A 590 -31.02 5.43 -14.35
N MET A 591 -31.17 4.42 -15.21
CA MET A 591 -32.04 4.50 -16.38
C MET A 591 -33.52 4.65 -16.00
N ALA A 592 -33.98 3.94 -14.97
CA ALA A 592 -35.32 4.11 -14.41
C ALA A 592 -35.52 5.53 -13.85
N TYR A 593 -34.52 6.06 -13.14
CA TYR A 593 -34.57 7.42 -12.60
C TYR A 593 -34.66 8.50 -13.70
N LEU A 594 -33.92 8.35 -14.80
CA LEU A 594 -33.97 9.29 -15.92
C LEU A 594 -35.39 9.45 -16.51
N LEU A 595 -36.21 8.41 -16.40
CA LEU A 595 -37.55 8.36 -16.98
C LEU A 595 -38.66 8.64 -15.94
N GLU A 596 -38.53 8.14 -14.70
CA GLU A 596 -39.54 8.30 -13.65
C GLU A 596 -39.32 9.54 -12.77
N ARG A 597 -38.08 10.04 -12.67
CA ARG A 597 -37.66 11.20 -11.86
C ARG A 597 -37.99 11.09 -10.37
N ASP A 598 -38.14 9.88 -9.86
CA ASP A 598 -38.43 9.64 -8.44
C ASP A 598 -37.14 9.61 -7.61
N ARG A 599 -37.01 10.52 -6.64
CA ARG A 599 -35.78 10.66 -5.84
C ARG A 599 -35.44 9.41 -5.02
N ARG A 600 -36.41 8.54 -4.74
CA ARG A 600 -36.20 7.30 -3.96
C ARG A 600 -35.39 6.28 -4.75
N ILE A 601 -35.40 6.33 -6.08
CA ILE A 601 -34.59 5.44 -6.93
C ILE A 601 -33.09 5.71 -6.71
N LEU A 602 -32.69 6.98 -6.53
CA LEU A 602 -31.29 7.33 -6.24
C LEU A 602 -30.83 6.89 -4.84
N LEU A 603 -31.77 6.76 -3.89
CA LEU A 603 -31.48 6.12 -2.60
C LEU A 603 -31.20 4.63 -2.77
N CYS A 604 -32.01 3.92 -3.56
CA CYS A 604 -31.74 2.51 -3.88
C CYS A 604 -30.38 2.35 -4.58
N PHE A 605 -30.05 3.23 -5.53
CA PHE A 605 -28.74 3.21 -6.21
C PHE A 605 -27.57 3.35 -5.23
N GLY A 606 -27.64 4.30 -4.29
CA GLY A 606 -26.62 4.48 -3.26
C GLY A 606 -26.52 3.27 -2.33
N GLY A 607 -27.67 2.73 -1.89
CA GLY A 607 -27.74 1.53 -1.04
C GLY A 607 -27.09 0.30 -1.69
N PHE A 608 -27.44 0.01 -2.94
CA PHE A 608 -26.83 -1.11 -3.67
C PHE A 608 -25.35 -0.87 -3.97
N THR A 609 -24.93 0.38 -4.23
CA THR A 609 -23.50 0.69 -4.40
C THR A 609 -22.71 0.33 -3.15
N VAL A 610 -23.20 0.72 -1.97
CA VAL A 610 -22.56 0.42 -0.67
C VAL A 610 -22.55 -1.09 -0.42
N SER A 611 -23.67 -1.76 -0.68
CA SER A 611 -23.82 -3.21 -0.50
C SER A 611 -22.86 -4.00 -1.39
N ILE A 612 -22.83 -3.69 -2.69
CA ILE A 612 -21.94 -4.35 -3.66
C ILE A 612 -20.49 -4.11 -3.28
N LEU A 613 -20.12 -2.87 -2.94
CA LEU A 613 -18.74 -2.53 -2.57
C LEU A 613 -18.26 -3.36 -1.38
N LEU A 614 -19.04 -3.42 -0.30
CA LEU A 614 -18.68 -4.24 0.86
C LEU A 614 -18.53 -5.72 0.49
N ASN A 615 -19.46 -6.22 -0.32
CA ASN A 615 -19.46 -7.60 -0.75
C ASN A 615 -18.20 -7.95 -1.56
N VAL A 616 -17.85 -7.14 -2.56
CA VAL A 616 -16.69 -7.44 -3.42
C VAL A 616 -15.37 -7.22 -2.69
N LEU A 617 -15.26 -6.25 -1.79
CA LEU A 617 -14.05 -6.07 -0.96
C LEU A 617 -13.82 -7.27 -0.05
N ALA A 618 -14.87 -7.72 0.63
CA ALA A 618 -14.80 -8.85 1.55
C ALA A 618 -14.51 -10.17 0.81
N ALA A 619 -15.12 -10.37 -0.36
CA ALA A 619 -14.89 -11.55 -1.19
C ALA A 619 -13.45 -11.61 -1.72
N MET A 620 -12.93 -10.50 -2.26
CA MET A 620 -11.56 -10.44 -2.78
C MET A 620 -10.54 -10.79 -1.68
N TYR A 621 -10.70 -10.22 -0.49
CA TYR A 621 -9.78 -10.47 0.62
C TYR A 621 -9.73 -11.94 1.05
N ILE A 622 -10.90 -12.57 1.20
CA ILE A 622 -11.00 -13.95 1.70
C ILE A 622 -10.51 -15.00 0.68
N VAL A 623 -10.51 -14.67 -0.62
CA VAL A 623 -9.98 -15.58 -1.64
C VAL A 623 -8.49 -15.86 -1.38
N ASP A 624 -7.72 -14.82 -1.08
CA ASP A 624 -6.28 -14.92 -0.82
C ASP A 624 -5.97 -15.18 0.67
N HIS A 625 -6.91 -14.88 1.58
CA HIS A 625 -6.75 -15.09 3.03
C HIS A 625 -7.80 -16.07 3.57
N ARG A 626 -7.81 -17.30 3.08
CA ARG A 626 -8.81 -18.31 3.47
C ARG A 626 -8.84 -18.58 4.98
N ASN A 627 -7.71 -18.44 5.65
CA ASN A 627 -7.57 -18.62 7.10
C ASN A 627 -8.31 -17.53 7.89
N ALA A 628 -8.54 -16.36 7.30
CA ALA A 628 -9.33 -15.29 7.91
C ALA A 628 -10.85 -15.57 7.91
N ARG A 629 -11.30 -16.72 7.39
CA ARG A 629 -12.69 -17.19 7.53
C ARG A 629 -12.98 -17.58 8.98
N GLY A 630 -13.31 -16.58 9.78
CA GLY A 630 -13.62 -16.73 11.21
C GLY A 630 -14.98 -16.16 11.62
N SER A 631 -15.17 -16.02 12.93
CA SER A 631 -16.39 -15.45 13.53
C SER A 631 -16.64 -14.01 13.06
N LEU A 632 -15.59 -13.21 12.93
CA LEU A 632 -15.64 -11.83 12.46
C LEU A 632 -16.06 -11.74 10.99
N TYR A 633 -15.44 -12.53 10.10
CA TYR A 633 -15.85 -12.58 8.69
C TYR A 633 -17.32 -12.97 8.55
N ASN A 634 -17.75 -14.02 9.25
CA ASN A 634 -19.15 -14.43 9.27
C ASN A 634 -20.10 -13.33 9.79
N ALA A 635 -19.66 -12.52 10.76
CA ALA A 635 -20.43 -11.36 11.22
C ALA A 635 -20.52 -10.27 10.15
N VAL A 636 -19.43 -9.99 9.43
CA VAL A 636 -19.40 -9.04 8.30
C VAL A 636 -20.30 -9.51 7.17
N THR A 637 -20.22 -10.77 6.75
CA THR A 637 -21.09 -11.38 5.72
C THR A 637 -22.56 -11.25 6.10
N ARG A 638 -22.94 -11.58 7.34
CA ARG A 638 -24.34 -11.46 7.80
C ARG A 638 -24.80 -10.00 7.88
N ALA A 639 -23.95 -9.09 8.36
CA ALA A 639 -24.28 -7.67 8.41
C ALA A 639 -24.47 -7.09 7.00
N GLY A 640 -23.59 -7.46 6.06
CA GLY A 640 -23.70 -7.09 4.66
C GLY A 640 -24.96 -7.66 3.99
N ALA A 641 -25.28 -8.93 4.24
CA ALA A 641 -26.49 -9.56 3.70
C ALA A 641 -27.78 -8.97 4.29
N ALA A 642 -27.77 -8.57 5.57
CA ALA A 642 -28.88 -7.85 6.19
C ALA A 642 -29.06 -6.45 5.57
N LEU A 643 -27.97 -5.73 5.31
CA LEU A 643 -28.00 -4.45 4.61
C LEU A 643 -28.59 -4.61 3.20
N GLU A 644 -28.14 -5.62 2.45
CA GLU A 644 -28.63 -5.93 1.11
C GLU A 644 -30.14 -6.18 1.12
N LEU A 645 -30.62 -7.04 2.02
CA LEU A 645 -32.05 -7.34 2.17
C LEU A 645 -32.87 -6.08 2.48
N LEU A 646 -32.38 -5.19 3.36
CA LEU A 646 -33.06 -3.93 3.67
C LEU A 646 -33.15 -3.01 2.45
N VAL A 647 -32.09 -2.92 1.66
CA VAL A 647 -32.08 -2.13 0.42
C VAL A 647 -33.04 -2.74 -0.61
N PHE A 648 -33.07 -4.07 -0.74
CA PHE A 648 -34.03 -4.78 -1.59
C PHE A 648 -35.48 -4.51 -1.17
N LEU A 649 -35.81 -4.64 0.11
CA LEU A 649 -37.16 -4.39 0.62
C LEU A 649 -37.60 -2.95 0.35
N TYR A 650 -36.68 -1.98 0.45
CA TYR A 650 -36.95 -0.61 0.07
C TYR A 650 -37.15 -0.44 -1.45
N LEU A 651 -36.37 -1.13 -2.28
CA LEU A 651 -36.61 -1.18 -3.74
C LEU A 651 -37.99 -1.77 -4.06
N ALA A 652 -38.39 -2.87 -3.41
CA ALA A 652 -39.69 -3.49 -3.59
C ALA A 652 -40.83 -2.51 -3.26
N TYR A 653 -40.70 -1.78 -2.14
CA TYR A 653 -41.62 -0.71 -1.78
C TYR A 653 -41.67 0.40 -2.84
N VAL A 654 -40.52 0.90 -3.30
CA VAL A 654 -40.44 1.96 -4.32
C VAL A 654 -41.07 1.50 -5.64
N THR A 655 -40.75 0.29 -6.12
CA THR A 655 -41.31 -0.32 -7.33
C THR A 655 -42.83 -0.46 -7.22
N PHE A 656 -43.35 -0.93 -6.08
CA PHE A 656 -44.78 -1.02 -5.83
C PHE A 656 -45.46 0.37 -5.84
N GLN A 657 -44.84 1.37 -5.23
CA GLN A 657 -45.38 2.73 -5.20
C GLN A 657 -45.43 3.34 -6.60
N ILE A 658 -44.37 3.22 -7.39
CA ILE A 658 -44.26 3.85 -8.72
C ILE A 658 -45.08 3.10 -9.75
N LEU A 659 -44.90 1.78 -9.88
CA LEU A 659 -45.52 1.01 -10.96
C LEU A 659 -46.96 0.64 -10.62
N ILE A 660 -47.23 0.10 -9.43
CA ILE A 660 -48.58 -0.41 -9.09
C ILE A 660 -49.49 0.71 -8.59
N ARG A 661 -49.02 1.54 -7.66
CA ARG A 661 -49.82 2.61 -7.04
C ARG A 661 -49.75 3.94 -7.79
N ASN A 662 -48.90 4.05 -8.81
CA ASN A 662 -48.73 5.26 -9.62
C ASN A 662 -48.32 6.51 -8.82
N ARG A 663 -47.67 6.34 -7.66
CA ARG A 663 -47.24 7.39 -6.73
C ARG A 663 -45.75 7.67 -6.87
N ILE A 664 -45.41 8.85 -7.39
CA ILE A 664 -44.04 9.35 -7.48
C ILE A 664 -43.75 10.44 -6.45
N VAL A 665 -42.51 10.48 -5.98
CA VAL A 665 -41.98 11.52 -5.10
C VAL A 665 -40.91 12.28 -5.88
N LEU A 666 -41.30 13.46 -6.37
CA LEU A 666 -40.39 14.36 -7.07
C LEU A 666 -39.42 15.05 -6.09
N PRO A 667 -38.27 15.55 -6.56
CA PRO A 667 -37.36 16.37 -5.76
C PRO A 667 -38.03 17.64 -5.20
N GLU A 668 -37.60 18.08 -4.01
CA GLU A 668 -38.05 19.35 -3.42
C GLU A 668 -37.39 20.53 -4.16
N LYS A 669 -38.03 21.72 -4.12
CA LYS A 669 -37.35 22.97 -4.53
C LYS A 669 -36.29 23.32 -3.50
N THR A 670 -35.19 23.91 -3.94
CA THR A 670 -34.19 24.43 -3.00
C THR A 670 -34.90 25.45 -2.11
N PRO A 671 -34.87 25.33 -0.78
CA PRO A 671 -35.41 26.38 0.07
C PRO A 671 -34.69 27.67 -0.32
N LYS A 672 -35.46 28.68 -0.76
CA LYS A 672 -34.94 30.02 -1.04
C LYS A 672 -34.21 30.43 0.24
N ARG A 673 -32.89 30.39 0.21
CA ARG A 673 -32.08 31.00 1.25
C ARG A 673 -32.59 32.42 1.32
N LYS A 674 -33.16 32.86 2.46
CA LYS A 674 -33.49 34.27 2.68
C LYS A 674 -32.29 35.03 2.15
N ALA A 675 -32.47 35.70 1.01
CA ALA A 675 -31.50 36.65 0.55
C ALA A 675 -31.46 37.64 1.71
N ALA A 676 -30.39 37.59 2.49
CA ALA A 676 -30.10 38.72 3.34
C ALA A 676 -30.00 39.88 2.35
N GLU A 677 -31.02 40.73 2.37
CA GLU A 677 -30.98 42.06 1.81
C GLU A 677 -29.71 42.69 2.37
N SER A 678 -28.69 42.71 1.53
CA SER A 678 -27.48 43.49 1.71
C SER A 678 -27.43 44.31 0.44
N SER A 679 -28.06 45.48 0.49
CA SER A 679 -28.02 46.56 -0.49
C SER A 679 -26.63 47.22 -0.61
N ALA A 680 -25.58 46.58 -0.09
CA ALA A 680 -24.20 47.00 -0.29
C ALA A 680 -23.65 46.41 -1.60
N PRO A 681 -22.99 47.21 -2.45
CA PRO A 681 -22.31 46.69 -3.64
C PRO A 681 -21.30 45.62 -3.23
N ARG A 682 -21.34 44.47 -3.92
CA ARG A 682 -20.42 43.36 -3.70
C ARG A 682 -19.03 43.78 -4.17
N MET A 683 -18.16 44.19 -3.24
CA MET A 683 -16.76 44.48 -3.55
C MET A 683 -16.03 43.21 -3.97
N ILE A 684 -15.30 43.30 -5.08
CA ILE A 684 -14.54 42.19 -5.69
C ILE A 684 -13.18 42.08 -5.03
N LEU A 685 -12.57 43.23 -4.71
CA LEU A 685 -11.33 43.33 -3.96
C LEU A 685 -11.61 43.60 -2.47
N PRO A 686 -10.72 43.16 -1.56
CA PRO A 686 -10.77 43.57 -0.15
C PRO A 686 -10.60 45.08 0.04
N ASP A 687 -11.19 45.64 1.10
CA ASP A 687 -11.04 47.05 1.50
C ASP A 687 -9.59 47.35 1.96
N GLY A 688 -8.74 47.68 1.01
CA GLY A 688 -7.35 48.10 1.25
C GLY A 688 -6.38 46.97 1.63
N PRO A 689 -5.12 47.31 1.93
CA PRO A 689 -4.11 46.34 2.35
C PRO A 689 -4.51 45.71 3.68
N GLY A 690 -4.49 44.38 3.73
CA GLY A 690 -4.82 43.61 4.93
C GLY A 690 -3.73 43.75 6.00
N GLU A 691 -4.13 43.76 7.27
CA GLU A 691 -3.16 43.61 8.35
C GLU A 691 -2.72 42.15 8.49
N HIS A 692 -1.55 41.84 7.95
CA HIS A 692 -0.96 40.49 7.95
C HIS A 692 0.13 40.28 9.00
N ARG A 693 0.45 41.31 9.80
CA ARG A 693 1.49 41.22 10.84
C ARG A 693 1.03 40.31 11.98
N LEU A 694 1.88 39.34 12.33
CA LEU A 694 1.65 38.51 13.50
C LEU A 694 1.86 39.34 14.77
N ARG A 695 0.82 39.49 15.59
CA ARG A 695 0.87 40.24 16.85
C ARG A 695 0.88 39.28 18.05
N TYR A 696 1.93 39.38 18.86
CA TYR A 696 2.02 38.69 20.16
C TYR A 696 1.61 39.63 21.30
N THR A 697 0.61 39.21 22.07
CA THR A 697 0.28 39.80 23.36
C THR A 697 1.36 39.47 24.40
N LYS A 698 1.40 40.22 25.52
CA LYS A 698 2.29 39.88 26.66
C LYS A 698 2.06 38.44 27.13
N ARG A 699 0.79 38.01 27.17
CA ARG A 699 0.39 36.65 27.54
C ARG A 699 0.98 35.62 26.57
N ASP A 700 0.94 35.85 25.26
CA ASP A 700 1.52 34.93 24.27
C ASP A 700 3.01 34.69 24.56
N ARG A 701 3.78 35.75 24.84
CA ARG A 701 5.22 35.64 25.11
C ARG A 701 5.51 34.85 26.39
N VAL A 702 4.74 35.09 27.45
CA VAL A 702 4.92 34.41 28.75
C VAL A 702 4.59 32.92 28.64
N ILE A 703 3.42 32.56 28.08
CA ILE A 703 3.01 31.16 28.03
C ILE A 703 3.85 30.35 27.04
N LEU A 704 4.23 30.93 25.90
CA LEU A 704 5.10 30.27 24.93
C LEU A 704 6.52 30.15 25.50
N GLY A 705 7.05 31.22 26.11
CA GLY A 705 8.36 31.19 26.74
C GLY A 705 8.43 30.15 27.85
N ALA A 706 7.41 30.08 28.72
CA ALA A 706 7.33 29.06 29.76
C ALA A 706 7.25 27.64 29.19
N LEU A 707 6.42 27.41 28.16
CA LEU A 707 6.30 26.10 27.51
C LEU A 707 7.62 25.66 26.87
N VAL A 708 8.26 26.56 26.11
CA VAL A 708 9.56 26.29 25.45
C VAL A 708 10.66 26.06 26.48
N PHE A 709 10.68 26.82 27.57
CA PHE A 709 11.66 26.66 28.64
C PHE A 709 11.49 25.32 29.37
N VAL A 710 10.27 25.00 29.81
CA VAL A 710 9.97 23.74 30.52
C VAL A 710 10.21 22.54 29.61
N TYR A 711 9.68 22.57 28.38
CA TYR A 711 9.93 21.51 27.41
C TYR A 711 11.41 21.39 27.06
N GLY A 712 12.12 22.52 26.93
CA GLY A 712 13.57 22.54 26.67
C GLY A 712 14.36 21.84 27.78
N ILE A 713 14.03 22.09 29.06
CA ILE A 713 14.64 21.36 30.18
C ILE A 713 14.37 19.86 30.03
N VAL A 714 13.11 19.47 29.80
CA VAL A 714 12.74 18.05 29.69
C VAL A 714 13.41 17.37 28.49
N ALA A 715 13.47 18.03 27.34
CA ALA A 715 14.07 17.50 26.11
C ALA A 715 15.59 17.34 26.21
N LEU A 716 16.27 18.28 26.88
CA LEU A 716 17.73 18.27 27.05
C LEU A 716 18.19 17.43 28.25
N THR A 717 17.29 17.08 29.16
CA THR A 717 17.60 16.19 30.28
C THR A 717 17.90 14.79 29.75
N ASN A 718 18.97 14.17 30.25
CA ASN A 718 19.42 12.82 29.91
C ASN A 718 19.53 12.55 28.40
N LEU A 719 20.01 13.55 27.63
CA LEU A 719 20.15 13.45 26.17
C LEU A 719 21.25 12.45 25.77
N GLY A 720 22.32 12.38 26.56
CA GLY A 720 23.45 11.47 26.37
C GLY A 720 24.63 11.91 27.23
N THR A 721 25.60 11.03 27.43
CA THR A 721 26.86 11.39 28.10
C THR A 721 27.72 12.31 27.24
N LEU A 722 28.48 13.20 27.89
CA LEU A 722 29.60 13.96 27.30
C LEU A 722 30.92 13.19 27.40
N ASN A 723 30.97 12.13 28.21
CA ASN A 723 32.14 11.33 28.47
C ASN A 723 32.02 10.02 27.69
N ALA A 724 32.84 9.85 26.65
CA ALA A 724 32.97 8.63 25.86
C ALA A 724 34.40 8.53 25.34
N PRO A 725 34.94 7.32 25.09
CA PRO A 725 36.30 7.16 24.55
C PRO A 725 36.49 7.84 23.19
N GLU A 726 37.50 8.71 23.07
CA GLU A 726 37.83 9.44 21.84
C GLU A 726 39.21 9.10 21.27
N THR A 727 40.14 8.66 22.11
CA THR A 727 41.44 8.15 21.67
C THR A 727 41.29 6.71 21.15
N TYR A 728 42.32 6.17 20.47
CA TYR A 728 42.24 4.82 19.94
C TYR A 728 43.61 4.18 19.68
N TRP A 729 43.67 2.87 19.89
CA TRP A 729 44.69 1.99 19.33
C TRP A 729 44.28 1.60 17.91
N GLN A 730 45.18 1.85 16.96
CA GLN A 730 45.03 1.43 15.57
C GLN A 730 46.16 0.47 15.21
N THR A 731 45.82 -0.75 14.84
CA THR A 731 46.80 -1.78 14.51
C THR A 731 47.43 -1.54 13.15
N GLU A 732 48.74 -1.73 13.04
CA GLU A 732 49.48 -1.51 11.80
C GLU A 732 49.92 -2.82 11.14
N THR A 733 50.26 -3.85 11.92
CA THR A 733 50.85 -5.10 11.42
C THR A 733 50.12 -6.34 11.93
N LEU A 734 50.00 -7.36 11.06
CA LEU A 734 49.43 -8.65 11.44
C LEU A 734 50.30 -9.34 12.49
N GLY A 735 49.68 -9.82 13.58
CA GLY A 735 50.40 -10.39 14.71
C GLY A 735 50.94 -9.36 15.71
N GLU A 736 50.61 -8.07 15.55
CA GLU A 736 50.87 -7.05 16.58
C GLU A 736 50.18 -7.46 17.89
N THR A 737 50.95 -7.48 18.99
CA THR A 737 50.50 -7.92 20.31
C THR A 737 50.59 -6.78 21.33
N VAL A 738 49.56 -6.64 22.16
CA VAL A 738 49.51 -5.75 23.33
C VAL A 738 49.35 -6.61 24.59
N THR A 739 50.19 -6.38 25.60
CA THR A 739 50.04 -7.03 26.90
C THR A 739 49.41 -6.07 27.91
N VAL A 740 48.31 -6.50 28.52
CA VAL A 740 47.62 -5.80 29.62
C VAL A 740 47.92 -6.51 30.93
N ALA A 741 48.28 -5.76 31.98
CA ALA A 741 48.57 -6.30 33.31
C ALA A 741 47.61 -5.77 34.38
N PHE A 742 47.29 -6.63 35.35
CA PHE A 742 46.50 -6.31 36.55
C PHE A 742 47.40 -6.19 37.79
N ASP A 743 46.86 -5.67 38.90
CA ASP A 743 47.55 -5.61 40.21
C ASP A 743 47.52 -6.98 40.92
N GLY A 744 48.19 -7.96 40.29
CA GLY A 744 48.19 -9.38 40.68
C GLY A 744 47.08 -10.19 40.00
N GLU A 745 46.95 -11.45 40.41
CA GLU A 745 45.95 -12.37 39.87
C GLU A 745 44.52 -11.86 40.18
N ARG A 746 43.67 -11.80 39.15
CA ARG A 746 42.28 -11.33 39.23
C ARG A 746 41.35 -12.27 38.48
N GLU A 747 40.14 -12.44 39.00
CA GLU A 747 39.04 -13.12 38.34
C GLU A 747 38.31 -12.13 37.42
N VAL A 748 38.26 -12.44 36.13
CA VAL A 748 37.52 -11.69 35.12
C VAL A 748 36.29 -12.52 34.75
N SER A 749 35.12 -11.88 34.68
CA SER A 749 33.88 -12.50 34.22
C SER A 749 33.42 -11.99 32.85
N GLU A 750 33.71 -10.73 32.53
CA GLU A 750 33.39 -10.11 31.24
C GLU A 750 34.55 -9.21 30.78
N TYR A 751 34.70 -9.03 29.47
CA TYR A 751 35.45 -7.91 28.91
C TYR A 751 34.57 -7.09 27.99
N TRP A 752 34.75 -5.78 28.04
CA TRP A 752 33.95 -4.83 27.27
C TRP A 752 34.84 -4.09 26.29
N VAL A 753 34.35 -3.89 25.07
CA VAL A 753 35.10 -3.22 24.00
C VAL A 753 34.30 -2.03 23.51
N TYR A 754 34.97 -0.88 23.35
CA TYR A 754 34.44 0.29 22.66
C TYR A 754 35.26 0.50 21.39
N CYS A 755 34.63 0.38 20.22
CA CYS A 755 35.33 0.43 18.93
C CYS A 755 34.99 1.67 18.09
N ASN A 756 35.97 2.08 17.27
CA ASN A 756 35.88 3.19 16.33
C ASN A 756 35.51 2.68 14.92
N ILE A 757 35.74 3.54 13.91
CA ILE A 757 35.73 3.19 12.49
C ILE A 757 37.01 2.48 12.08
N GLY A 758 36.91 1.14 11.94
CA GLY A 758 37.94 0.29 11.35
C GLY A 758 38.09 0.48 9.82
N ASP A 759 38.61 -0.51 9.10
CA ASP A 759 38.89 -0.38 7.66
C ASP A 759 37.63 -0.18 6.79
N PRO A 760 37.38 1.05 6.25
CA PRO A 760 36.18 1.41 5.48
C PRO A 760 35.97 0.62 4.18
N ALA A 761 36.93 -0.22 3.78
CA ALA A 761 36.84 -1.05 2.58
C ALA A 761 36.09 -2.38 2.79
N THR A 762 36.02 -2.90 4.02
CA THR A 762 35.44 -4.22 4.31
C THR A 762 34.21 -4.11 5.20
N LYS A 763 33.40 -5.18 5.34
CA LYS A 763 32.31 -5.29 6.35
C LYS A 763 32.77 -5.83 7.70
N HIS A 764 34.02 -6.26 7.78
CA HIS A 764 34.68 -6.73 9.00
C HIS A 764 36.06 -6.10 8.98
N SER A 765 36.33 -5.19 9.91
CA SER A 765 37.58 -4.43 9.85
C SER A 765 38.76 -5.30 10.28
N GLY A 766 38.61 -6.12 11.32
CA GLY A 766 39.61 -7.07 11.79
C GLY A 766 39.16 -7.89 12.99
N THR A 767 39.96 -8.90 13.34
CA THR A 767 39.75 -9.81 14.47
C THR A 767 40.91 -9.70 15.44
N MET A 768 40.60 -9.53 16.72
CA MET A 768 41.53 -9.57 17.85
C MET A 768 41.45 -10.96 18.49
N LEU A 769 42.60 -11.57 18.76
CA LEU A 769 42.71 -12.75 19.62
C LEU A 769 43.06 -12.29 21.04
N LEU A 770 42.30 -12.75 22.01
CA LEU A 770 42.51 -12.47 23.44
C LEU A 770 42.93 -13.77 24.13
N ARG A 771 44.08 -13.74 24.81
CA ARG A 771 44.65 -14.87 25.56
C ARG A 771 44.94 -14.51 27.01
N ALA A 772 44.53 -15.34 27.94
CA ALA A 772 44.81 -15.19 29.36
C ALA A 772 44.91 -16.56 30.04
N GLY A 773 46.14 -17.01 30.35
CA GLY A 773 46.36 -18.38 30.83
C GLY A 773 45.89 -19.43 29.81
N ASP A 774 44.95 -20.30 30.21
CA ASP A 774 44.32 -21.32 29.35
C ASP A 774 43.10 -20.78 28.57
N PHE A 775 42.67 -19.53 28.83
CA PHE A 775 41.53 -18.92 28.15
C PHE A 775 41.94 -18.26 26.83
N GLU A 776 41.23 -18.59 25.75
CA GLU A 776 41.43 -18.02 24.41
C GLU A 776 40.06 -17.71 23.79
N THR A 777 39.89 -16.47 23.27
CA THR A 777 38.69 -16.07 22.53
C THR A 777 39.02 -15.05 21.45
N THR A 778 38.13 -14.87 20.48
CA THR A 778 38.27 -13.86 19.42
C THR A 778 37.20 -12.79 19.53
N TYR A 779 37.60 -11.54 19.31
CA TYR A 779 36.71 -10.40 19.13
C TYR A 779 36.78 -9.93 17.69
N GLU A 780 35.64 -9.82 17.02
CA GLU A 780 35.54 -9.25 15.69
C GLU A 780 34.95 -7.84 15.74
N GLN A 781 35.64 -6.89 15.11
CA GLN A 781 35.12 -5.54 14.97
C GLN A 781 34.13 -5.48 13.80
N ILE A 782 32.84 -5.49 14.15
CA ILE A 782 31.70 -5.42 13.24
C ILE A 782 31.21 -3.98 13.12
N TYR A 783 30.84 -3.57 11.90
CA TYR A 783 30.35 -2.23 11.60
C TYR A 783 29.10 -1.80 12.34
N ASP A 784 28.25 -2.73 12.78
CA ASP A 784 26.99 -2.40 13.44
C ASP A 784 27.16 -2.04 14.93
N ASN A 785 28.39 -2.10 15.45
CA ASN A 785 28.70 -2.06 16.88
C ASN A 785 29.61 -0.88 17.29
N MET A 786 29.68 0.17 16.48
CA MET A 786 30.63 1.29 16.64
C MET A 786 30.13 2.35 17.61
N PHE A 787 31.07 3.07 18.25
CA PHE A 787 30.78 4.17 19.18
C PHE A 787 29.78 3.79 20.28
N ARG A 788 29.93 2.56 20.81
CA ARG A 788 29.17 2.04 21.93
C ARG A 788 29.96 0.94 22.62
N TRP A 789 29.71 0.78 23.92
CA TRP A 789 30.24 -0.33 24.70
C TRP A 789 29.57 -1.65 24.30
N GLN A 790 30.38 -2.66 23.98
CA GLN A 790 29.97 -4.04 23.72
C GLN A 790 30.46 -4.94 24.84
N ARG A 791 29.64 -5.91 25.24
CA ARG A 791 29.92 -6.81 26.36
C ARG A 791 30.16 -8.22 25.83
N PHE A 792 31.18 -8.88 26.35
CA PHE A 792 31.55 -10.25 26.00
C PHE A 792 31.84 -11.03 27.28
N ASP A 793 31.29 -12.24 27.37
CA ASP A 793 31.56 -13.13 28.49
C ASP A 793 33.00 -13.64 28.39
N ALA A 794 33.73 -13.60 29.50
CA ALA A 794 35.07 -14.15 29.61
C ALA A 794 35.33 -14.57 31.04
N ALA A 795 35.23 -15.87 31.29
CA ALA A 795 35.47 -16.46 32.61
C ALA A 795 36.91 -16.98 32.68
N PHE A 796 37.82 -16.20 33.26
CA PHE A 796 39.21 -16.61 33.48
C PHE A 796 39.81 -15.97 34.73
N THR A 797 40.95 -16.50 35.18
CA THR A 797 41.74 -15.93 36.28
C THR A 797 43.18 -15.78 35.80
N ALA A 798 43.71 -14.55 35.80
CA ALA A 798 45.06 -14.25 35.32
C ALA A 798 45.61 -12.95 35.93
N ASP A 799 46.93 -12.76 35.88
CA ASP A 799 47.60 -11.49 36.20
C ASP A 799 47.87 -10.61 34.96
N ARG A 800 47.75 -11.21 33.76
CA ARG A 800 48.03 -10.58 32.46
C ARG A 800 47.13 -11.13 31.35
N VAL A 801 46.82 -10.29 30.37
CA VAL A 801 46.05 -10.62 29.17
C VAL A 801 46.85 -10.18 27.94
N GLU A 802 46.96 -11.06 26.96
CA GLU A 802 47.61 -10.79 25.68
C GLU A 802 46.53 -10.56 24.60
N LEU A 803 46.63 -9.44 23.89
CA LEU A 803 45.72 -9.05 22.81
C LEU A 803 46.51 -9.01 21.50
N THR A 804 46.24 -9.93 20.59
CA THR A 804 46.98 -10.05 19.31
C THR A 804 46.06 -9.75 18.13
N LEU A 805 46.52 -8.95 17.17
CA LEU A 805 45.83 -8.80 15.88
C LEU A 805 45.90 -10.12 15.11
N TYR A 806 44.76 -10.81 15.00
CA TYR A 806 44.64 -12.10 14.34
C TYR A 806 44.41 -11.98 12.83
N SER A 807 43.60 -11.02 12.41
CA SER A 807 43.31 -10.76 10.99
C SER A 807 42.82 -9.34 10.75
N GLY A 808 43.00 -8.81 9.53
CA GLY A 808 42.51 -7.48 9.15
C GLY A 808 43.22 -6.33 9.86
N ARG A 809 42.47 -5.29 10.23
CA ARG A 809 42.90 -4.08 10.94
C ARG A 809 41.86 -3.67 11.98
N LEU A 810 42.31 -3.44 13.20
CA LEU A 810 41.46 -2.99 14.30
C LEU A 810 41.66 -1.51 14.58
N LYS A 811 40.58 -0.87 15.01
CA LYS A 811 40.59 0.47 15.57
C LYS A 811 39.70 0.51 16.80
N LEU A 812 40.30 0.34 17.96
CA LEU A 812 39.62 0.23 19.25
C LEU A 812 39.89 1.48 20.06
N ASN A 813 38.84 2.09 20.62
CA ASN A 813 39.03 3.24 21.50
C ASN A 813 39.38 2.82 22.92
N GLU A 814 38.79 1.72 23.42
CA GLU A 814 38.92 1.37 24.83
C GLU A 814 38.55 -0.10 25.05
N ILE A 815 39.21 -0.77 26.00
CA ILE A 815 38.81 -2.09 26.52
C ILE A 815 38.70 -2.04 28.04
N ALA A 816 37.71 -2.71 28.64
CA ALA A 816 37.60 -2.81 30.09
C ALA A 816 37.39 -4.26 30.51
N PHE A 817 37.99 -4.67 31.63
CA PHE A 817 37.81 -6.00 32.21
C PHE A 817 36.94 -5.88 33.45
N ILE A 818 35.95 -6.75 33.60
CA ILE A 818 34.89 -6.65 34.62
C ILE A 818 34.91 -7.90 35.51
N ASP A 819 34.79 -7.69 36.83
CA ASP A 819 34.69 -8.76 37.82
C ASP A 819 33.26 -9.36 37.92
N ALA A 820 33.13 -10.45 38.68
CA ALA A 820 31.85 -11.15 38.87
C ALA A 820 30.78 -10.26 39.57
N GLU A 821 31.19 -9.22 40.28
CA GLU A 821 30.31 -8.21 40.88
C GLU A 821 29.90 -7.09 39.90
N GLY A 822 30.40 -7.11 38.66
CA GLY A 822 30.09 -6.13 37.62
C GLY A 822 30.87 -4.84 37.72
N LYS A 823 32.04 -4.82 38.37
CA LYS A 823 32.91 -3.64 38.51
C LYS A 823 34.13 -3.72 37.60
N PRO A 824 34.60 -2.58 37.04
CA PRO A 824 35.84 -2.53 36.28
C PRO A 824 37.07 -2.86 37.13
N ILE A 825 37.93 -3.73 36.62
CA ILE A 825 39.19 -4.14 37.21
C ILE A 825 40.29 -3.17 36.73
N PRO A 826 41.03 -2.51 37.65
CA PRO A 826 42.15 -1.66 37.25
C PRO A 826 43.20 -2.44 36.46
N ALA A 827 43.52 -1.94 35.27
CA ALA A 827 44.47 -2.54 34.34
C ALA A 827 45.33 -1.46 33.67
N HIS A 828 46.51 -1.83 33.17
CA HIS A 828 47.37 -0.94 32.39
C HIS A 828 48.07 -1.71 31.27
N VAL A 829 48.43 -1.00 30.19
CA VAL A 829 49.24 -1.56 29.11
C VAL A 829 50.70 -1.63 29.54
N VAL A 830 51.33 -2.79 29.36
CA VAL A 830 52.74 -3.02 29.66
C VAL A 830 53.57 -2.58 28.47
N GLU A 831 54.52 -1.66 28.70
CA GLU A 831 55.48 -1.17 27.68
C GLU A 831 54.81 -0.79 26.33
N PRO A 832 53.83 0.14 26.30
CA PRO A 832 53.04 0.40 25.10
C PRO A 832 53.89 0.95 23.94
N GLU A 833 53.68 0.42 22.74
CA GLU A 833 54.25 0.93 21.48
C GLU A 833 53.23 1.75 20.68
N GLY A 834 53.66 2.84 20.04
CA GLY A 834 52.81 3.64 19.15
C GLY A 834 51.51 4.14 19.81
N SER A 835 50.36 3.67 19.31
CA SER A 835 49.03 4.06 19.80
C SER A 835 48.45 3.12 20.87
N GLN A 836 49.18 2.09 21.29
CA GLN A 836 48.68 1.04 22.20
C GLN A 836 48.31 1.56 23.59
N ALA A 837 48.94 2.65 24.06
CA ALA A 837 48.61 3.26 25.35
C ALA A 837 47.15 3.75 25.41
N ALA A 838 46.54 4.05 24.26
CA ALA A 838 45.17 4.52 24.13
C ALA A 838 44.09 3.44 24.32
N LEU A 839 44.47 2.23 24.76
CA LEU A 839 43.52 1.12 24.97
C LEU A 839 42.90 1.12 26.37
N LEU A 840 43.56 1.80 27.31
CA LEU A 840 43.28 1.80 28.77
C LEU A 840 43.42 3.20 29.39
N ASP A 841 43.47 4.28 28.59
CA ASP A 841 43.72 5.65 29.08
C ASP A 841 42.46 6.44 29.45
N GLU A 842 41.27 6.02 28.99
CA GLU A 842 39.97 6.64 29.29
C GLU A 842 39.04 5.69 30.07
N GLN A 843 39.59 4.87 30.98
CA GLN A 843 38.84 3.92 31.82
C GLN A 843 37.76 4.55 32.71
N ASP A 844 37.82 5.87 32.97
CA ASP A 844 36.78 6.60 33.68
C ASP A 844 35.49 6.79 32.85
N THR A 845 35.53 6.49 31.55
CA THR A 845 34.38 6.50 30.64
C THR A 845 33.57 5.20 30.66
N VAL A 846 34.07 4.13 31.29
CA VAL A 846 33.38 2.85 31.43
C VAL A 846 32.11 3.04 32.26
N PRO A 847 30.91 2.85 31.68
CA PRO A 847 29.69 3.08 32.42
C PRO A 847 29.43 1.94 33.41
N GLU A 848 28.65 2.18 34.46
CA GLU A 848 28.16 1.09 35.31
C GLU A 848 27.44 0.02 34.47
N ARG A 849 26.69 0.44 33.44
CA ARG A 849 25.99 -0.42 32.48
C ARG A 849 25.88 0.25 31.10
N PRO A 850 26.15 -0.46 29.99
CA PRO A 850 25.85 0.03 28.65
C PRO A 850 24.35 0.28 28.47
N SER A 851 23.99 1.42 27.87
CA SER A 851 22.59 1.81 27.64
C SER A 851 22.51 2.84 26.50
N TYR A 852 21.28 3.26 26.17
CA TYR A 852 21.01 4.36 25.24
C TYR A 852 21.81 5.64 25.57
N TYR A 853 22.19 5.84 26.83
CA TYR A 853 22.87 7.04 27.31
C TYR A 853 24.35 7.11 26.90
N ASN A 854 24.99 5.96 26.65
CA ASN A 854 26.44 5.81 26.52
C ASN A 854 26.90 5.29 25.14
N GLY A 855 26.02 5.23 24.16
CA GLY A 855 26.39 4.74 22.83
C GLY A 855 25.30 4.90 21.79
N MET A 856 25.65 4.59 20.55
CA MET A 856 24.75 4.57 19.41
C MET A 856 23.75 3.43 19.46
N TYR A 857 22.54 3.70 18.99
CA TYR A 857 21.49 2.72 18.76
C TYR A 857 20.62 3.16 17.58
N PHE A 858 19.91 2.20 16.98
CA PHE A 858 19.02 2.47 15.85
C PHE A 858 19.74 3.29 14.75
N ASP A 859 19.04 4.21 14.07
CA ASP A 859 19.56 4.98 12.94
C ASP A 859 20.65 6.02 13.31
N GLU A 860 21.02 6.16 14.59
CA GLU A 860 22.19 6.97 14.98
C GLU A 860 23.48 6.38 14.41
N LEU A 861 23.56 5.05 14.31
CA LEU A 861 24.68 4.32 13.70
C LEU A 861 24.93 4.75 12.25
N TYR A 862 23.89 5.17 11.54
CA TYR A 862 24.00 5.62 10.15
C TYR A 862 24.31 7.13 10.09
N HIS A 863 23.48 7.94 10.74
CA HIS A 863 23.52 9.39 10.52
C HIS A 863 24.60 10.11 11.34
N ALA A 864 24.77 9.75 12.62
CA ALA A 864 25.79 10.37 13.48
C ALA A 864 27.20 9.91 13.06
N ARG A 865 27.33 8.63 12.69
CA ARG A 865 28.56 8.13 12.09
C ARG A 865 28.93 8.87 10.82
N THR A 866 28.01 9.01 9.85
CA THR A 866 28.36 9.73 8.62
C THR A 866 28.62 11.21 8.84
N ALA A 867 28.04 11.81 9.88
CA ALA A 867 28.44 13.14 10.33
C ALA A 867 29.91 13.18 10.78
N TYR A 868 30.36 12.18 11.56
CA TYR A 868 31.78 12.03 11.94
C TYR A 868 32.69 11.74 10.74
N GLU A 869 32.25 10.92 9.79
CA GLU A 869 32.98 10.63 8.55
C GLU A 869 33.16 11.89 7.71
N HIS A 870 32.13 12.73 7.57
CA HIS A 870 32.25 14.02 6.90
C HIS A 870 33.21 14.98 7.59
N LEU A 871 33.20 15.00 8.93
CA LEU A 871 34.10 15.85 9.71
C LEU A 871 35.57 15.49 9.50
N HIS A 872 35.86 14.19 9.36
CA HIS A 872 37.22 13.65 9.21
C HIS A 872 37.61 13.34 7.76
N ASN A 873 36.80 13.75 6.79
CA ASN A 873 37.00 13.46 5.37
C ASN A 873 37.20 11.96 5.08
N LEU A 874 36.37 11.11 5.70
CA LEU A 874 36.30 9.67 5.49
C LEU A 874 35.18 9.30 4.50
N ARG A 875 35.19 8.04 4.05
CA ARG A 875 34.16 7.51 3.16
C ARG A 875 32.78 7.60 3.84
N PRO A 876 31.77 8.22 3.22
CA PRO A 876 30.43 8.27 3.79
C PRO A 876 29.76 6.90 3.71
N TYR A 877 29.37 6.36 4.86
CA TYR A 877 28.66 5.09 4.97
C TYR A 877 27.19 5.23 4.59
N GLU A 878 26.47 6.17 5.20
CA GLU A 878 25.07 6.45 4.90
C GLU A 878 24.98 7.45 3.74
N ASN A 879 24.53 6.97 2.59
CA ASN A 879 24.39 7.75 1.35
C ASN A 879 23.02 7.55 0.68
N SER A 880 22.05 6.94 1.38
CA SER A 880 20.68 6.76 0.90
C SER A 880 19.83 8.04 1.07
N HIS A 881 20.33 9.03 1.80
CA HIS A 881 19.65 10.31 2.04
C HIS A 881 20.49 11.54 1.69
N PRO A 882 19.83 12.67 1.33
CA PRO A 882 20.51 13.94 1.09
C PRO A 882 21.42 14.37 2.27
N PRO A 883 22.55 15.03 2.02
CA PRO A 883 23.59 15.26 3.03
C PRO A 883 23.21 16.20 4.17
N LEU A 884 22.37 17.22 3.95
CA LEU A 884 22.29 18.37 4.85
C LEU A 884 21.90 17.99 6.28
N GLY A 885 21.02 17.00 6.46
CA GLY A 885 20.64 16.54 7.80
C GLY A 885 21.84 16.00 8.60
N LYS A 886 22.74 15.26 7.93
CA LYS A 886 23.99 14.76 8.52
C LYS A 886 24.98 15.90 8.78
N LEU A 887 25.02 16.92 7.93
CA LEU A 887 25.84 18.12 8.17
C LEU A 887 25.38 18.96 9.37
N LEU A 888 24.09 18.95 9.69
CA LEU A 888 23.57 19.56 10.91
C LEU A 888 23.98 18.74 12.15
N ILE A 889 23.96 17.40 12.08
CA ILE A 889 24.47 16.54 13.15
C ILE A 889 25.98 16.75 13.35
N MET A 890 26.73 16.90 12.24
CA MET A 890 28.17 17.15 12.24
C MET A 890 28.54 18.40 13.04
N LEU A 891 27.71 19.44 13.02
CA LEU A 891 27.94 20.64 13.83
C LEU A 891 27.94 20.33 15.33
N GLY A 892 27.09 19.41 15.80
CA GLY A 892 27.05 18.98 17.18
C GLY A 892 28.30 18.19 17.56
N VAL A 893 28.67 17.21 16.73
CA VAL A 893 29.89 16.41 16.91
C VAL A 893 31.15 17.29 16.91
N ALA A 894 31.23 18.27 16.01
CA ALA A 894 32.38 19.17 15.92
C ALA A 894 32.56 20.10 17.14
N ILE A 895 31.47 20.42 17.85
CA ILE A 895 31.50 21.32 19.01
C ILE A 895 31.70 20.55 20.32
N PHE A 896 31.06 19.38 20.44
CA PHE A 896 30.96 18.66 21.72
C PHE A 896 31.74 17.35 21.76
N GLY A 897 32.33 16.90 20.64
CA GLY A 897 33.03 15.62 20.54
C GLY A 897 32.15 14.49 19.99
N MET A 898 32.76 13.33 19.75
CA MET A 898 32.08 12.15 19.20
C MET A 898 31.47 11.33 20.34
N ASN A 899 30.47 11.91 20.99
CA ASN A 899 29.75 11.32 22.12
C ASN A 899 28.22 11.48 21.98
N PRO A 900 27.43 10.68 22.74
CA PRO A 900 25.96 10.71 22.70
C PRO A 900 25.32 12.09 22.81
N PHE A 901 25.85 12.97 23.65
CA PHE A 901 25.34 14.34 23.73
C PHE A 901 25.60 15.11 22.43
N GLY A 902 26.83 15.05 21.92
CA GLY A 902 27.29 15.81 20.76
C GLY A 902 26.48 15.53 19.48
N TRP A 903 26.17 14.27 19.18
CA TRP A 903 25.38 13.98 17.97
C TRP A 903 23.86 14.24 18.13
N ARG A 904 23.33 14.28 19.36
CA ARG A 904 21.88 14.47 19.62
C ARG A 904 21.45 15.93 19.80
N ILE A 905 22.35 16.80 20.29
CA ILE A 905 22.00 18.17 20.72
C ILE A 905 21.37 19.03 19.62
N VAL A 906 21.90 18.99 18.39
CA VAL A 906 21.39 19.84 17.30
C VAL A 906 19.97 19.43 16.92
N GLY A 907 19.68 18.13 16.85
CA GLY A 907 18.33 17.61 16.63
C GLY A 907 17.36 18.07 17.72
N ALA A 908 17.77 17.95 19.00
CA ALA A 908 16.95 18.33 20.14
C ALA A 908 16.60 19.84 20.13
N LEU A 909 17.56 20.70 19.78
CA LEU A 909 17.34 22.14 19.64
C LEU A 909 16.35 22.46 18.51
N PHE A 910 16.43 21.76 17.38
CA PHE A 910 15.45 21.90 16.31
C PHE A 910 14.05 21.44 16.75
N GLY A 911 13.97 20.35 17.52
CA GLY A 911 12.73 19.90 18.15
C GLY A 911 12.09 20.94 19.07
N ILE A 912 12.90 21.60 19.91
CA ILE A 912 12.46 22.72 20.76
C ILE A 912 12.00 23.91 19.90
N ALA A 913 12.74 24.23 18.83
CA ALA A 913 12.43 25.32 17.91
C ALA A 913 11.15 25.08 17.08
N MET A 914 10.70 23.85 16.91
CA MET A 914 9.39 23.57 16.28
C MET A 914 8.23 24.19 17.07
N LEU A 915 8.32 24.26 18.40
CA LEU A 915 7.25 24.77 19.26
C LEU A 915 6.88 26.23 18.97
N PRO A 916 7.82 27.20 18.97
CA PRO A 916 7.50 28.58 18.62
C PRO A 916 7.06 28.75 17.16
N VAL A 917 7.56 27.94 16.22
CA VAL A 917 7.10 27.95 14.82
C VAL A 917 5.64 27.50 14.73
N LEU A 918 5.30 26.39 15.37
CA LEU A 918 3.94 25.86 15.41
C LEU A 918 2.99 26.81 16.14
N TYR A 919 3.44 27.47 17.20
CA TYR A 919 2.67 28.50 17.89
C TYR A 919 2.38 29.69 16.99
N ALA A 920 3.40 30.19 16.27
CA ALA A 920 3.25 31.28 15.31
C ALA A 920 2.23 30.92 14.22
N PHE A 921 2.30 29.68 13.73
CA PHE A 921 1.37 29.14 12.75
C PHE A 921 -0.07 29.09 13.30
N GLY A 922 -0.27 28.46 14.45
CA GLY A 922 -1.56 28.39 15.13
C GLY A 922 -2.13 29.78 15.45
N LYS A 923 -1.29 30.71 15.89
CA LYS A 923 -1.67 32.10 16.20
C LYS A 923 -2.10 32.85 14.94
N ARG A 924 -1.39 32.71 13.82
CA ARG A 924 -1.77 33.32 12.53
C ARG A 924 -3.07 32.73 11.99
N MET A 925 -3.24 31.42 12.15
CA MET A 925 -4.40 30.67 11.65
C MET A 925 -5.67 30.94 12.44
N LEU A 926 -5.60 30.85 13.77
CA LEU A 926 -6.75 30.85 14.68
C LEU A 926 -6.98 32.21 15.32
N LYS A 927 -6.00 33.12 15.24
CA LYS A 927 -6.03 34.47 15.83
C LYS A 927 -6.38 34.48 17.33
N ASN A 928 -6.10 33.38 18.03
CA ASN A 928 -6.50 33.16 19.41
C ASN A 928 -5.36 32.49 20.19
N THR A 929 -4.98 33.11 21.31
CA THR A 929 -3.91 32.65 22.21
C THR A 929 -4.17 31.25 22.77
N ASN A 930 -5.39 30.96 23.19
CA ASN A 930 -5.70 29.69 23.85
C ASN A 930 -5.55 28.52 22.88
N TYR A 931 -5.99 28.66 21.63
CA TYR A 931 -5.87 27.59 20.65
C TYR A 931 -4.46 27.47 20.05
N ALA A 932 -3.75 28.59 19.89
CA ALA A 932 -2.33 28.55 19.53
C ALA A 932 -1.51 27.82 20.60
N PHE A 933 -1.75 28.15 21.87
CA PHE A 933 -1.13 27.46 23.01
C PHE A 933 -1.54 25.98 23.07
N LEU A 934 -2.82 25.66 22.93
CA LEU A 934 -3.30 24.28 22.92
C LEU A 934 -2.61 23.45 21.84
N LEU A 935 -2.55 23.97 20.61
CA LEU A 935 -1.89 23.32 19.47
C LEU A 935 -0.42 23.00 19.80
N THR A 936 0.32 24.00 20.27
CA THR A 936 1.75 23.85 20.57
C THR A 936 1.99 22.95 21.79
N ALA A 937 1.17 23.07 22.84
CA ALA A 937 1.32 22.26 24.04
C ALA A 937 1.03 20.78 23.75
N LEU A 938 -0.03 20.48 22.99
CA LEU A 938 -0.31 19.09 22.58
C LEU A 938 0.84 18.48 21.76
N PHE A 939 1.49 19.27 20.90
CA PHE A 939 2.66 18.80 20.16
C PHE A 939 3.87 18.60 21.07
N ALA A 940 4.11 19.49 22.03
CA ALA A 940 5.19 19.35 23.02
C ALA A 940 5.02 18.12 23.93
N PHE A 941 3.79 17.68 24.18
CA PHE A 941 3.51 16.46 24.96
C PHE A 941 3.20 15.24 24.07
N ASP A 942 3.56 15.30 22.78
CA ASP A 942 3.51 14.14 21.90
C ASP A 942 4.75 13.25 22.06
N PHE A 943 4.54 11.94 22.08
CA PHE A 943 5.61 10.96 22.31
C PHE A 943 6.60 10.95 21.13
N MET A 944 6.10 11.01 19.90
CA MET A 944 6.95 11.00 18.70
C MET A 944 7.77 12.28 18.61
N HIS A 945 7.18 13.45 18.88
CA HIS A 945 7.93 14.70 18.94
C HIS A 945 9.05 14.62 19.98
N PHE A 946 8.77 14.11 21.18
CA PHE A 946 9.78 13.97 22.22
C PHE A 946 10.90 12.98 21.85
N THR A 947 10.55 11.74 21.50
CA THR A 947 11.55 10.69 21.22
C THR A 947 12.34 11.00 19.95
N GLN A 948 11.67 11.30 18.83
CA GLN A 948 12.32 11.43 17.52
C GLN A 948 13.30 12.62 17.47
N THR A 949 13.00 13.70 18.20
CA THR A 949 13.86 14.88 18.20
C THR A 949 15.07 14.75 19.12
N ARG A 950 15.12 13.74 20.00
CA ARG A 950 16.22 13.50 20.95
C ARG A 950 17.24 12.48 20.45
N ILE A 951 17.02 11.87 19.30
CA ILE A 951 17.96 10.94 18.66
C ILE A 951 18.59 11.58 17.42
N ALA A 952 19.82 11.19 17.08
CA ALA A 952 20.54 11.72 15.92
C ALA A 952 20.02 11.14 14.60
N THR A 953 18.78 11.50 14.23
CA THR A 953 18.17 11.16 12.95
C THR A 953 17.86 12.40 12.13
N ILE A 954 17.74 12.25 10.81
CA ILE A 954 17.52 13.37 9.89
C ILE A 954 16.05 13.83 9.83
N ASP A 955 15.12 13.08 10.41
CA ASP A 955 13.67 13.36 10.38
C ASP A 955 13.30 14.68 11.04
N VAL A 956 13.95 15.02 12.16
CA VAL A 956 13.69 16.26 12.90
C VAL A 956 13.90 17.50 12.04
N TYR A 957 14.94 17.52 11.21
CA TYR A 957 15.24 18.64 10.32
C TYR A 957 14.18 18.77 9.22
N ALA A 958 13.79 17.64 8.63
CA ALA A 958 12.75 17.62 7.60
C ALA A 958 11.43 18.19 8.13
N VAL A 959 10.95 17.73 9.28
CA VAL A 959 9.69 18.21 9.88
C VAL A 959 9.76 19.70 10.23
N PHE A 960 10.90 20.17 10.74
CA PHE A 960 11.09 21.58 11.09
C PHE A 960 10.98 22.48 9.85
N PHE A 961 11.65 22.10 8.75
CA PHE A 961 11.59 22.86 7.51
C PHE A 961 10.25 22.74 6.79
N ILE A 962 9.54 21.61 6.92
CA ILE A 962 8.15 21.47 6.46
C ILE A 962 7.24 22.48 7.17
N LEU A 963 7.35 22.62 8.49
CA LEU A 963 6.57 23.61 9.25
C LEU A 963 6.85 25.04 8.76
N LEU A 964 8.12 25.40 8.56
CA LEU A 964 8.50 26.74 8.09
C LEU A 964 8.03 27.01 6.67
N MET A 965 8.25 26.09 5.72
CA MET A 965 7.84 26.30 4.33
C MET A 965 6.31 26.44 4.22
N TYR A 966 5.54 25.68 5.00
CA TYR A 966 4.08 25.80 5.04
C TYR A 966 3.61 27.06 5.79
N TYR A 967 4.30 27.48 6.85
CA TYR A 967 3.98 28.71 7.57
C TYR A 967 4.09 29.93 6.65
N TYR A 968 5.19 30.05 5.90
CA TYR A 968 5.38 31.17 4.99
C TYR A 968 4.50 31.08 3.74
N MET A 969 4.22 29.87 3.23
CA MET A 969 3.20 29.72 2.18
C MET A 969 1.81 30.14 2.67
N TYR A 970 1.46 29.80 3.91
CA TYR A 970 0.20 30.24 4.52
C TYR A 970 0.12 31.76 4.64
N GLU A 971 1.21 32.42 5.03
CA GLU A 971 1.33 33.87 5.00
C GLU A 971 1.11 34.42 3.59
N TYR A 972 1.78 33.87 2.57
CA TYR A 972 1.62 34.29 1.18
C TYR A 972 0.17 34.20 0.69
N ILE A 973 -0.51 33.06 0.89
CA ILE A 973 -1.89 32.89 0.42
C ILE A 973 -2.89 33.78 1.18
N GLN A 974 -2.54 34.25 2.39
CA GLN A 974 -3.36 35.22 3.12
C GLN A 974 -3.31 36.63 2.48
N MET A 975 -2.26 36.92 1.72
CA MET A 975 -2.10 38.21 1.06
C MET A 975 -2.78 38.25 -0.31
N ASN A 976 -2.97 39.46 -0.83
CA ASN A 976 -3.43 39.74 -2.17
C ASN A 976 -2.52 40.78 -2.82
N PHE A 977 -1.82 40.40 -3.89
CA PHE A 977 -0.87 41.30 -4.56
C PHE A 977 -1.51 42.54 -5.20
N PHE A 978 -2.84 42.60 -5.37
CA PHE A 978 -3.57 43.75 -5.90
C PHE A 978 -3.76 44.83 -4.83
N THR A 979 -3.93 44.43 -3.57
CA THR A 979 -4.20 45.36 -2.45
C THR A 979 -2.99 45.53 -1.54
N ASP A 980 -2.24 44.47 -1.25
CA ASP A 980 -1.07 44.49 -0.37
C ASP A 980 0.21 44.93 -1.09
N GLY A 981 0.23 44.79 -2.42
CA GLY A 981 1.35 45.09 -3.30
C GLY A 981 2.32 43.92 -3.49
N LEU A 982 2.81 43.77 -4.72
CA LEU A 982 3.65 42.63 -5.15
C LEU A 982 4.89 42.42 -4.26
N SER A 983 5.66 43.47 -3.97
CA SER A 983 6.92 43.33 -3.20
C SER A 983 6.70 42.68 -1.82
N LYS A 984 5.58 42.98 -1.15
CA LYS A 984 5.28 42.41 0.17
C LYS A 984 4.90 40.93 0.07
N THR A 985 4.22 40.52 -1.00
CA THR A 985 3.82 39.12 -1.20
C THR A 985 5.01 38.24 -1.61
N LEU A 986 6.02 38.80 -2.28
CA LEU A 986 7.20 38.05 -2.73
C LEU A 986 8.11 37.58 -1.56
N ARG A 987 8.14 38.31 -0.44
CA ARG A 987 8.98 37.95 0.73
C ARG A 987 8.61 36.61 1.39
N PRO A 988 7.37 36.38 1.84
CA PRO A 988 6.99 35.08 2.40
C PRO A 988 7.09 33.97 1.36
N LEU A 989 6.83 34.26 0.08
CA LEU A 989 7.01 33.29 -0.99
C LEU A 989 8.48 32.87 -1.17
N ALA A 990 9.43 33.81 -1.11
CA ALA A 990 10.87 33.51 -1.14
C ALA A 990 11.29 32.66 0.06
N LEU A 991 10.88 33.03 1.28
CA LEU A 991 11.21 32.28 2.49
C LEU A 991 10.66 30.86 2.43
N SER A 992 9.42 30.67 1.94
CA SER A 992 8.84 29.35 1.71
C SER A 992 9.71 28.51 0.77
N GLY A 993 10.21 29.09 -0.32
CA GLY A 993 11.09 28.40 -1.27
C GLY A 993 12.47 28.06 -0.71
N VAL A 994 13.08 28.97 0.07
CA VAL A 994 14.35 28.71 0.75
C VAL A 994 14.21 27.53 1.72
N PHE A 995 13.21 27.54 2.60
CA PHE A 995 12.99 26.43 3.53
C PHE A 995 12.60 25.13 2.84
N PHE A 996 11.93 25.19 1.67
CA PHE A 996 11.76 24.03 0.81
C PHE A 996 13.11 23.46 0.35
N GLY A 997 14.03 24.30 -0.14
CA GLY A 997 15.37 23.88 -0.56
C GLY A 997 16.20 23.25 0.56
N VAL A 998 16.23 23.90 1.73
CA VAL A 998 16.93 23.38 2.93
C VAL A 998 16.29 22.06 3.41
N GLY A 999 14.96 21.96 3.41
CA GLY A 999 14.26 20.73 3.75
C GLY A 999 14.54 19.59 2.76
N ALA A 1000 14.47 19.86 1.45
CA ALA A 1000 14.74 18.89 0.39
C ALA A 1000 16.17 18.36 0.44
N ALA A 1001 17.14 19.23 0.75
CA ALA A 1001 18.54 18.86 0.95
C ALA A 1001 18.78 18.05 2.23
N SER A 1002 17.79 17.94 3.13
CA SER A 1002 17.84 17.12 4.35
C SER A 1002 17.18 15.75 4.17
N LYS A 1003 15.98 15.68 3.58
CA LYS A 1003 15.24 14.43 3.33
C LYS A 1003 14.21 14.59 2.21
N TRP A 1004 14.05 13.58 1.36
CA TRP A 1004 13.14 13.62 0.19
C TRP A 1004 11.65 13.76 0.51
N ILE A 1005 11.21 13.49 1.74
CA ILE A 1005 9.83 13.75 2.17
C ILE A 1005 9.42 15.23 1.97
N CYS A 1006 10.39 16.15 1.99
CA CYS A 1006 10.18 17.57 1.70
C CYS A 1006 9.76 17.83 0.24
N PHE A 1007 10.08 16.94 -0.71
CA PHE A 1007 9.55 17.03 -2.09
C PHE A 1007 8.05 16.77 -2.13
N TYR A 1008 7.56 15.80 -1.33
CA TYR A 1008 6.13 15.55 -1.21
C TYR A 1008 5.43 16.76 -0.60
N ALA A 1009 5.99 17.32 0.48
CA ALA A 1009 5.53 18.55 1.09
C ALA A 1009 5.54 19.72 0.07
N GLY A 1010 6.57 19.83 -0.77
CA GLY A 1010 6.71 20.81 -1.86
C GLY A 1010 5.64 20.70 -2.93
N ALA A 1011 5.18 19.49 -3.28
CA ALA A 1011 4.04 19.30 -4.18
C ALA A 1011 2.76 19.96 -3.61
N GLY A 1012 2.53 19.84 -2.30
CA GLY A 1012 1.44 20.54 -1.62
C GLY A 1012 1.57 22.07 -1.67
N LEU A 1013 2.80 22.60 -1.56
CA LEU A 1013 3.06 24.04 -1.75
C LEU A 1013 2.72 24.52 -3.16
N ALA A 1014 3.06 23.73 -4.18
CA ALA A 1014 2.74 24.05 -5.58
C ALA A 1014 1.22 24.14 -5.78
N VAL A 1015 0.45 23.20 -5.23
CA VAL A 1015 -1.02 23.24 -5.28
C VAL A 1015 -1.56 24.51 -4.58
N LEU A 1016 -1.07 24.84 -3.38
CA LEU A 1016 -1.47 26.06 -2.66
C LEU A 1016 -1.16 27.33 -3.47
N PHE A 1017 0.02 27.38 -4.08
CA PHE A 1017 0.46 28.49 -4.92
C PHE A 1017 -0.45 28.68 -6.14
N PHE A 1018 -0.69 27.63 -6.93
CA PHE A 1018 -1.52 27.72 -8.13
C PHE A 1018 -2.99 27.97 -7.81
N VAL A 1019 -3.50 27.44 -6.69
CA VAL A 1019 -4.84 27.80 -6.18
C VAL A 1019 -4.90 29.29 -5.86
N SER A 1020 -3.89 29.83 -5.16
CA SER A 1020 -3.80 31.27 -4.85
C SER A 1020 -3.78 32.12 -6.13
N LEU A 1021 -2.95 31.77 -7.11
CA LEU A 1021 -2.87 32.47 -8.40
C LEU A 1021 -4.17 32.37 -9.20
N GLY A 1022 -4.83 31.21 -9.17
CA GLY A 1022 -6.16 31.01 -9.74
C GLY A 1022 -7.24 31.87 -9.08
N THR A 1023 -7.19 32.07 -7.75
CA THR A 1023 -8.06 33.05 -7.08
C THR A 1023 -7.79 34.47 -7.54
N ARG A 1024 -6.53 34.87 -7.74
CA ARG A 1024 -6.19 36.20 -8.28
C ARG A 1024 -6.69 36.40 -9.71
N TYR A 1025 -6.59 35.37 -10.56
CA TYR A 1025 -7.15 35.41 -11.91
C TYR A 1025 -8.67 35.59 -11.89
N ARG A 1026 -9.36 34.92 -10.97
CA ARG A 1026 -10.82 35.07 -10.80
C ARG A 1026 -11.21 36.46 -10.35
N GLU A 1027 -10.49 37.04 -9.40
CA GLU A 1027 -10.69 38.45 -8.99
C GLU A 1027 -10.48 39.42 -10.17
N TYR A 1028 -9.46 39.19 -11.00
CA TYR A 1028 -9.26 39.94 -12.24
C TYR A 1028 -10.43 39.78 -13.23
N SER A 1029 -10.87 38.55 -13.50
CA SER A 1029 -11.97 38.27 -14.42
C SER A 1029 -13.31 38.82 -13.94
N GLU A 1030 -13.60 38.73 -12.65
CA GLU A 1030 -14.81 39.31 -12.04
C GLU A 1030 -14.76 40.85 -12.12
N ALA A 1031 -13.61 41.46 -11.84
CA ALA A 1031 -13.43 42.91 -11.97
C ALA A 1031 -13.60 43.39 -13.41
N LEU A 1032 -13.16 42.62 -14.41
CA LEU A 1032 -13.32 42.96 -15.82
C LEU A 1032 -14.79 42.94 -16.26
N ALA A 1033 -15.56 41.94 -15.79
CA ALA A 1033 -16.97 41.78 -16.14
C ALA A 1033 -17.87 42.83 -15.46
N ASP A 1034 -17.80 42.92 -14.13
CA ASP A 1034 -18.78 43.65 -13.31
C ASP A 1034 -18.14 44.65 -12.32
N GLY A 1035 -16.83 44.86 -12.38
CA GLY A 1035 -16.10 45.69 -11.41
C GLY A 1035 -16.19 47.20 -11.64
N THR A 1036 -15.98 47.95 -10.57
CA THR A 1036 -15.83 49.41 -10.60
C THR A 1036 -14.60 49.81 -11.44
N LYS A 1037 -14.53 51.09 -11.87
CA LYS A 1037 -13.35 51.61 -12.60
C LYS A 1037 -12.06 51.46 -11.79
N SER A 1038 -12.15 51.59 -10.46
CA SER A 1038 -11.00 51.44 -9.55
C SER A 1038 -10.53 49.98 -9.50
N GLU A 1039 -11.45 49.02 -9.35
CA GLU A 1039 -11.12 47.59 -9.33
C GLU A 1039 -10.53 47.11 -10.66
N ARG A 1040 -11.07 47.55 -11.80
CA ARG A 1040 -10.50 47.24 -13.13
C ARG A 1040 -9.09 47.77 -13.30
N LYS A 1041 -8.82 48.99 -12.83
CA LYS A 1041 -7.48 49.57 -12.86
C LYS A 1041 -6.53 48.80 -11.94
N ALA A 1042 -6.98 48.43 -10.74
CA ALA A 1042 -6.17 47.69 -9.78
C ALA A 1042 -5.83 46.27 -10.24
N THR A 1043 -6.77 45.55 -10.89
CA THR A 1043 -6.53 44.19 -11.38
C THR A 1043 -5.89 44.13 -12.76
N GLY A 1044 -5.88 45.23 -13.54
CA GLY A 1044 -5.31 45.29 -14.90
C GLY A 1044 -3.83 44.92 -14.99
N VAL A 1045 -3.09 44.98 -13.87
CA VAL A 1045 -1.68 44.55 -13.78
C VAL A 1045 -1.50 43.03 -13.59
N PHE A 1046 -2.58 42.25 -13.57
CA PHE A 1046 -2.57 40.82 -13.25
C PHE A 1046 -1.49 40.04 -14.00
N PHE A 1047 -1.45 40.11 -15.32
CA PHE A 1047 -0.50 39.31 -16.11
C PHE A 1047 0.96 39.67 -15.80
N GLN A 1048 1.25 40.95 -15.57
CA GLN A 1048 2.59 41.41 -15.20
C GLN A 1048 2.97 40.91 -13.80
N TYR A 1049 2.04 40.98 -12.84
CA TYR A 1049 2.30 40.53 -11.46
C TYR A 1049 2.37 39.00 -11.37
N ALA A 1050 1.53 38.29 -12.11
CA ALA A 1050 1.57 36.84 -12.26
C ALA A 1050 2.91 36.40 -12.84
N LEU A 1051 3.37 37.01 -13.94
CA LEU A 1051 4.68 36.71 -14.54
C LEU A 1051 5.83 36.96 -13.56
N LYS A 1052 5.85 38.12 -12.89
CA LYS A 1052 6.89 38.43 -11.89
C LYS A 1052 6.86 37.44 -10.72
N THR A 1053 5.67 37.03 -10.28
CA THR A 1053 5.51 36.02 -9.22
C THR A 1053 6.00 34.66 -9.69
N LEU A 1054 5.72 34.26 -10.93
CA LEU A 1054 6.23 33.01 -11.51
C LEU A 1054 7.75 33.01 -11.65
N LEU A 1055 8.34 34.10 -12.14
CA LEU A 1055 9.80 34.26 -12.20
C LEU A 1055 10.43 34.22 -10.79
N TRP A 1056 9.75 34.80 -9.81
CA TRP A 1056 10.16 34.70 -8.41
C TRP A 1056 10.10 33.26 -7.89
N CYS A 1057 9.08 32.49 -8.28
CA CYS A 1057 9.02 31.06 -7.99
C CYS A 1057 10.14 30.27 -8.68
N VAL A 1058 10.47 30.59 -9.94
CA VAL A 1058 11.63 29.96 -10.61
C VAL A 1058 12.91 30.19 -9.81
N LEU A 1059 13.13 31.41 -9.32
CA LEU A 1059 14.29 31.71 -8.49
C LEU A 1059 14.26 30.94 -7.15
N PHE A 1060 13.16 31.01 -6.40
CA PHE A 1060 13.15 30.54 -5.01
C PHE A 1060 12.64 29.10 -4.80
N PHE A 1061 11.98 28.49 -5.78
CA PHE A 1061 11.49 27.11 -5.72
C PHE A 1061 12.23 26.17 -6.69
N ILE A 1062 13.07 26.70 -7.59
CA ILE A 1062 13.89 25.90 -8.50
C ILE A 1062 15.38 26.24 -8.31
N ILE A 1063 15.82 27.45 -8.69
CA ILE A 1063 17.24 27.79 -8.72
C ILE A 1063 17.87 27.70 -7.33
N VAL A 1064 17.33 28.43 -6.35
CA VAL A 1064 17.86 28.44 -4.97
C VAL A 1064 17.81 27.05 -4.32
N PRO A 1065 16.69 26.29 -4.36
CA PRO A 1065 16.66 24.92 -3.86
C PRO A 1065 17.67 23.99 -4.52
N VAL A 1066 17.81 24.03 -5.86
CA VAL A 1066 18.80 23.22 -6.58
C VAL A 1066 20.21 23.60 -6.15
N THR A 1067 20.51 24.89 -5.98
CA THR A 1067 21.82 25.34 -5.47
C THR A 1067 22.07 24.84 -4.05
N ILE A 1068 21.12 24.97 -3.13
CA ILE A 1068 21.26 24.47 -1.74
C ILE A 1068 21.47 22.95 -1.74
N TYR A 1069 20.64 22.23 -2.48
CA TYR A 1069 20.72 20.78 -2.61
C TYR A 1069 22.08 20.35 -3.16
N PHE A 1070 22.53 20.95 -4.26
CA PHE A 1070 23.81 20.68 -4.88
C PHE A 1070 25.00 20.97 -3.96
N LEU A 1071 25.01 22.13 -3.29
CA LEU A 1071 26.06 22.50 -2.33
C LEU A 1071 26.09 21.60 -1.09
N SER A 1072 24.99 20.95 -0.73
CA SER A 1072 25.01 20.00 0.39
C SER A 1072 25.90 18.77 0.10
N TYR A 1073 26.15 18.42 -1.16
CA TYR A 1073 27.04 17.32 -1.56
C TYR A 1073 28.53 17.67 -1.55
N THR A 1074 28.90 18.88 -1.12
CA THR A 1074 30.31 19.29 -1.07
C THR A 1074 31.20 18.32 -0.27
N PRO A 1075 30.82 17.79 0.91
CA PRO A 1075 31.66 16.83 1.63
C PRO A 1075 31.86 15.49 0.89
N TYR A 1076 30.84 15.02 0.18
CA TYR A 1076 30.95 13.83 -0.68
C TYR A 1076 31.94 14.08 -1.82
N TYR A 1077 31.83 15.24 -2.46
CA TYR A 1077 32.74 15.64 -3.52
C TYR A 1077 34.19 15.79 -3.06
N ILE A 1078 34.43 16.41 -1.90
CA ILE A 1078 35.78 16.57 -1.33
C ILE A 1078 36.43 15.22 -1.08
N TYR A 1079 35.68 14.26 -0.51
CA TYR A 1079 36.18 12.91 -0.30
C TYR A 1079 36.57 12.24 -1.62
N GLU A 1080 35.66 12.17 -2.60
CA GLU A 1080 35.89 11.53 -3.90
C GLU A 1080 37.04 12.20 -4.68
N ALA A 1081 37.20 13.52 -4.55
CA ALA A 1081 38.30 14.27 -5.15
C ALA A 1081 39.66 13.89 -4.56
N GLY A 1082 39.72 13.66 -3.25
CA GLY A 1082 40.95 13.26 -2.56
C GLY A 1082 41.44 11.85 -2.90
N GLN A 1083 40.57 10.99 -3.46
CA GLN A 1083 40.89 9.59 -3.79
C GLN A 1083 41.42 9.39 -5.22
N ARG A 1084 41.41 10.41 -6.09
CA ARG A 1084 41.83 10.27 -7.50
C ARG A 1084 43.07 11.09 -7.82
N THR A 1085 43.93 10.54 -8.66
CA THR A 1085 45.07 11.27 -9.25
C THR A 1085 44.61 12.03 -10.51
N GLY A 1086 44.38 13.35 -10.41
CA GLY A 1086 44.00 14.19 -11.56
C GLY A 1086 43.41 15.56 -11.16
N SER A 1087 43.10 16.41 -12.15
CA SER A 1087 42.42 17.68 -11.91
C SER A 1087 40.92 17.45 -11.65
N TYR A 1088 40.43 17.99 -10.54
CA TYR A 1088 39.02 17.93 -10.13
C TYR A 1088 38.37 19.31 -10.27
N GLY A 1089 37.21 19.38 -10.92
CA GLY A 1089 36.50 20.65 -11.15
C GLY A 1089 34.98 20.54 -10.99
N LEU A 1090 34.27 21.62 -11.35
CA LEU A 1090 32.82 21.72 -11.23
C LEU A 1090 32.07 20.60 -11.97
N SER A 1091 32.59 20.15 -13.11
CA SER A 1091 32.04 19.01 -13.87
C SER A 1091 31.97 17.73 -13.04
N ASP A 1092 32.98 17.48 -12.21
CA ASP A 1092 33.07 16.26 -11.42
C ASP A 1092 32.20 16.34 -10.16
N MET A 1093 31.99 17.55 -9.62
CA MET A 1093 31.01 17.78 -8.58
C MET A 1093 29.59 17.49 -9.08
N VAL A 1094 29.26 17.90 -10.31
CA VAL A 1094 27.98 17.57 -10.96
C VAL A 1094 27.84 16.05 -11.15
N LYS A 1095 28.87 15.38 -11.67
CA LYS A 1095 28.87 13.92 -11.81
C LYS A 1095 28.69 13.21 -10.47
N THR A 1096 29.39 13.65 -9.43
CA THR A 1096 29.29 13.09 -8.07
C THR A 1096 27.87 13.25 -7.52
N CYS A 1097 27.31 14.47 -7.60
CA CYS A 1097 25.94 14.70 -7.15
C CYS A 1097 24.95 13.79 -7.91
N TRP A 1098 25.13 13.64 -9.22
CA TRP A 1098 24.27 12.80 -10.06
C TRP A 1098 24.40 11.31 -9.73
N SER A 1099 25.61 10.78 -9.55
CA SER A 1099 25.82 9.38 -9.19
C SER A 1099 25.18 9.02 -7.86
N TYR A 1100 25.24 9.94 -6.87
CA TYR A 1100 24.51 9.73 -5.62
C TYR A 1100 22.99 9.81 -5.80
N GLN A 1101 22.45 10.61 -6.72
CA GLN A 1101 21.00 10.59 -7.00
C GLN A 1101 20.56 9.25 -7.59
N ASP A 1102 21.35 8.72 -8.53
CA ASP A 1102 21.09 7.44 -9.18
C ASP A 1102 21.15 6.28 -8.17
N PHE A 1103 22.18 6.28 -7.30
CA PHE A 1103 22.28 5.35 -6.20
C PHE A 1103 21.07 5.45 -5.25
N MET A 1104 20.72 6.65 -4.79
CA MET A 1104 19.61 6.85 -3.85
C MET A 1104 18.28 6.38 -4.46
N PHE A 1105 18.03 6.71 -5.72
CA PHE A 1105 16.81 6.28 -6.41
C PHE A 1105 16.79 4.75 -6.56
N SER A 1106 17.89 4.15 -6.99
CA SER A 1106 18.01 2.69 -7.14
C SER A 1106 17.86 1.96 -5.81
N TYR A 1107 18.47 2.48 -4.74
CA TYR A 1107 18.32 1.97 -3.38
C TYR A 1107 16.87 2.02 -2.93
N HIS A 1108 16.21 3.20 -2.97
CA HIS A 1108 14.83 3.32 -2.49
C HIS A 1108 13.80 2.59 -3.36
N SER A 1109 14.04 2.44 -4.66
CA SER A 1109 13.13 1.72 -5.57
C SER A 1109 13.33 0.21 -5.56
N GLY A 1110 14.55 -0.27 -5.27
CA GLY A 1110 14.89 -1.69 -5.18
C GLY A 1110 14.94 -2.27 -3.75
N LEU A 1111 14.65 -1.48 -2.70
CA LEU A 1111 14.72 -1.94 -1.31
C LEU A 1111 13.62 -2.96 -0.99
N ASN A 1112 13.96 -4.24 -1.09
CA ASN A 1112 13.16 -5.37 -0.65
C ASN A 1112 13.78 -5.96 0.62
N ALA A 1113 13.28 -5.56 1.78
CA ALA A 1113 13.72 -6.05 3.09
C ALA A 1113 12.52 -6.21 4.01
N THR A 1114 12.60 -7.14 4.96
CA THR A 1114 11.65 -7.28 6.05
C THR A 1114 12.29 -6.83 7.36
N HIS A 1115 11.51 -6.19 8.23
CA HIS A 1115 11.99 -5.79 9.56
C HIS A 1115 10.93 -6.09 10.64
N PRO A 1116 11.29 -6.64 11.81
CA PRO A 1116 10.33 -6.99 12.87
C PRO A 1116 9.45 -5.83 13.34
N TYR A 1117 9.96 -4.60 13.26
CA TYR A 1117 9.22 -3.37 13.62
C TYR A 1117 8.63 -2.61 12.42
N GLN A 1118 8.63 -3.19 11.21
CA GLN A 1118 8.00 -2.56 10.05
C GLN A 1118 6.50 -2.34 10.30
N SER A 1119 5.96 -1.22 9.82
CA SER A 1119 4.54 -0.89 10.00
C SER A 1119 4.01 -0.15 8.77
N SER A 1120 2.83 -0.55 8.31
CA SER A 1120 2.20 0.03 7.13
C SER A 1120 1.58 1.39 7.44
N TRP A 1121 1.51 2.26 6.42
CA TRP A 1121 1.04 3.64 6.52
C TRP A 1121 -0.30 3.81 7.27
N TRP A 1122 -1.22 2.86 7.14
CA TRP A 1122 -2.54 2.89 7.77
C TRP A 1122 -2.53 2.57 9.27
N GLN A 1123 -1.48 1.92 9.78
CA GLN A 1123 -1.30 1.59 11.20
C GLN A 1123 -0.90 2.82 12.02
N TRP A 1124 -0.29 3.82 11.40
CA TRP A 1124 0.32 4.96 12.09
C TRP A 1124 -0.70 5.88 12.79
N PRO A 1125 -1.82 6.32 12.18
CA PRO A 1125 -2.74 7.28 12.82
C PRO A 1125 -3.33 6.84 14.16
N PHE A 1126 -3.38 5.52 14.39
CA PHE A 1126 -3.84 4.88 15.62
C PHE A 1126 -2.74 4.16 16.38
N THR A 1127 -1.48 4.32 15.96
CA THR A 1127 -0.32 3.80 16.69
C THR A 1127 -0.42 2.29 16.92
N LEU A 1128 -0.92 1.53 15.94
CA LEU A 1128 -1.22 0.11 16.11
C LEU A 1128 0.05 -0.74 16.27
N ARG A 1129 1.15 -0.31 15.64
CA ARG A 1129 2.44 -0.97 15.68
C ARG A 1129 3.56 0.06 15.89
N PRO A 1130 3.96 0.34 17.14
CA PRO A 1130 5.10 1.20 17.43
C PRO A 1130 6.42 0.43 17.28
N MET A 1131 7.52 1.14 17.49
CA MET A 1131 8.88 0.63 17.27
C MET A 1131 9.75 0.88 18.50
N TRP A 1132 10.60 -0.10 18.84
CA TRP A 1132 11.64 0.09 19.84
C TRP A 1132 12.92 0.58 19.19
N TYR A 1133 13.51 1.61 19.78
CA TYR A 1133 14.85 2.10 19.43
C TYR A 1133 15.91 1.53 20.35
N ALA A 1134 15.59 1.36 21.63
CA ALA A 1134 16.48 0.71 22.59
C ALA A 1134 15.67 -0.06 23.64
N PHE A 1135 16.21 -1.19 24.06
CA PHE A 1135 15.71 -1.99 25.18
C PHE A 1135 16.90 -2.47 26.01
N SER A 1136 16.78 -2.39 27.33
CA SER A 1136 17.77 -2.91 28.26
C SER A 1136 17.09 -3.46 29.50
N SER A 1137 17.64 -4.54 30.05
CA SER A 1137 17.15 -5.16 31.28
C SER A 1137 18.33 -5.46 32.22
N SER A 1138 18.06 -5.53 33.51
CA SER A 1138 19.06 -5.84 34.53
C SER A 1138 18.66 -7.07 35.34
N ALA A 1139 19.66 -7.79 35.86
CA ALA A 1139 19.52 -8.91 36.79
C ALA A 1139 18.71 -8.55 38.05
N ASN A 1140 18.70 -7.27 38.47
CA ASN A 1140 17.90 -6.79 39.60
C ASN A 1140 16.40 -6.58 39.27
N GLY A 1141 15.95 -6.94 38.06
CA GLY A 1141 14.56 -6.82 37.62
C GLY A 1141 14.14 -5.42 37.21
N GLN A 1142 15.07 -4.51 36.91
CA GLN A 1142 14.79 -3.23 36.27
C GLN A 1142 14.82 -3.33 34.75
N ILE A 1143 14.01 -2.50 34.09
CA ILE A 1143 13.96 -2.39 32.63
C ILE A 1143 14.05 -0.93 32.18
N SER A 1144 14.61 -0.71 31.00
CA SER A 1144 14.66 0.57 30.30
C SER A 1144 14.25 0.35 28.85
N THR A 1145 13.39 1.24 28.34
CA THR A 1145 12.87 1.18 26.98
C THR A 1145 12.86 2.57 26.37
N LEU A 1146 13.22 2.69 25.10
CA LEU A 1146 13.09 3.92 24.33
C LEU A 1146 12.32 3.62 23.05
N THR A 1147 11.13 4.20 22.91
CA THR A 1147 10.13 3.78 21.93
C THR A 1147 9.61 4.93 21.06
N ALA A 1148 9.40 4.62 19.78
CA ALA A 1148 8.75 5.50 18.82
C ALA A 1148 7.27 5.16 18.72
N SER A 1149 6.45 6.06 19.25
CA SER A 1149 5.01 5.90 19.36
C SER A 1149 4.35 7.28 19.30
N GLY A 1150 3.07 7.32 18.95
CA GLY A 1150 2.24 8.51 19.16
C GLY A 1150 1.69 8.55 20.57
N ASN A 1151 1.43 9.74 21.12
CA ASN A 1151 0.61 9.86 22.33
C ASN A 1151 -0.85 9.56 21.93
N PRO A 1152 -1.53 8.53 22.47
CA PRO A 1152 -2.90 8.19 22.06
C PRO A 1152 -3.88 9.35 22.23
N ALA A 1153 -3.70 10.18 23.28
CA ALA A 1153 -4.52 11.37 23.47
C ALA A 1153 -4.25 12.43 22.40
N VAL A 1154 -3.09 12.45 21.77
CA VAL A 1154 -2.74 13.37 20.68
C VAL A 1154 -3.17 12.75 19.35
N TRP A 1155 -2.67 11.57 19.01
CA TRP A 1155 -2.81 10.94 17.69
C TRP A 1155 -4.22 10.45 17.43
N TRP A 1156 -4.82 9.65 18.31
CA TRP A 1156 -6.16 9.09 18.06
C TRP A 1156 -7.22 10.19 18.00
N VAL A 1157 -7.17 11.11 18.97
CA VAL A 1157 -8.07 12.26 19.01
C VAL A 1157 -7.88 13.15 17.79
N SER A 1158 -6.63 13.39 17.37
CA SER A 1158 -6.37 14.24 16.20
C SER A 1158 -6.76 13.58 14.88
N THR A 1159 -6.62 12.26 14.77
CA THR A 1159 -7.08 11.48 13.61
C THR A 1159 -8.60 11.55 13.51
N ILE A 1160 -9.31 11.28 14.61
CA ILE A 1160 -10.78 11.41 14.67
C ILE A 1160 -11.21 12.85 14.37
N GLY A 1161 -10.54 13.84 14.97
CA GLY A 1161 -10.83 15.25 14.77
C GLY A 1161 -10.63 15.71 13.33
N ALA A 1162 -9.60 15.23 12.64
CA ALA A 1162 -9.38 15.47 11.22
C ALA A 1162 -10.50 14.85 10.35
N ILE A 1163 -10.94 13.62 10.66
CA ILE A 1163 -12.08 12.97 9.99
C ILE A 1163 -13.36 13.78 10.21
N VAL A 1164 -13.64 14.19 11.45
CA VAL A 1164 -14.80 15.03 11.79
C VAL A 1164 -14.74 16.36 11.04
N LEU A 1165 -13.58 17.00 10.96
CA LEU A 1165 -13.40 18.24 10.20
C LEU A 1165 -13.74 18.03 8.72
N LEU A 1166 -13.22 16.96 8.12
CA LEU A 1166 -13.50 16.59 6.74
C LEU A 1166 -15.00 16.35 6.53
N MET A 1167 -15.67 15.62 7.42
CA MET A 1167 -17.11 15.40 7.39
C MET A 1167 -17.90 16.71 7.55
N GLN A 1168 -17.53 17.59 8.47
CA GLN A 1168 -18.16 18.90 8.66
C GLN A 1168 -17.97 19.82 7.44
N ARG A 1169 -16.81 19.72 6.78
CA ARG A 1169 -16.51 20.43 5.55
C ARG A 1169 -17.29 19.90 4.35
N CYS A 1170 -17.45 18.58 4.24
CA CYS A 1170 -18.22 17.91 3.18
C CYS A 1170 -19.73 18.11 3.35
N SER A 1171 -20.22 18.00 4.59
CA SER A 1171 -21.57 18.40 5.00
C SER A 1171 -21.76 19.92 5.05
N GLY A 1172 -20.75 20.70 4.64
CA GLY A 1172 -20.71 22.15 4.45
C GLY A 1172 -21.31 22.96 5.59
N LYS A 1173 -21.23 22.41 6.81
CA LYS A 1173 -21.41 23.14 8.06
C LYS A 1173 -20.28 24.16 8.22
N ILE A 1174 -19.07 23.82 7.76
CA ILE A 1174 -17.91 24.72 7.73
C ILE A 1174 -17.71 25.25 6.30
N LYS A 1175 -17.54 26.57 6.18
CA LYS A 1175 -17.20 27.22 4.90
C LYS A 1175 -15.71 27.00 4.60
N PRO A 1176 -15.32 26.81 3.32
CA PRO A 1176 -13.91 26.79 2.97
C PRO A 1176 -13.26 28.12 3.32
N ASP A 1177 -12.11 28.07 3.98
CA ASP A 1177 -11.19 29.18 4.16
C ASP A 1177 -9.77 28.75 3.79
N ARG A 1178 -8.81 29.67 3.91
CA ARG A 1178 -7.40 29.41 3.58
C ARG A 1178 -6.72 28.49 4.59
N ALA A 1179 -7.17 28.50 5.86
CA ALA A 1179 -6.62 27.62 6.89
C ALA A 1179 -6.89 26.14 6.55
N LEU A 1180 -8.13 25.84 6.16
CA LEU A 1180 -8.53 24.51 5.73
C LEU A 1180 -7.77 24.01 4.50
N GLN A 1181 -7.43 24.90 3.56
CA GLN A 1181 -6.63 24.53 2.39
C GLN A 1181 -5.26 24.01 2.81
N VAL A 1182 -4.58 24.74 3.69
CA VAL A 1182 -3.26 24.37 4.19
C VAL A 1182 -3.30 23.12 5.07
N ILE A 1183 -4.28 23.01 5.97
CA ILE A 1183 -4.46 21.82 6.81
C ILE A 1183 -4.65 20.58 5.93
N CYS A 1184 -5.61 20.59 5.01
CA CYS A 1184 -5.91 19.43 4.18
C CYS A 1184 -4.74 19.07 3.26
N LEU A 1185 -4.13 20.06 2.60
CA LEU A 1185 -3.01 19.80 1.69
C LEU A 1185 -1.74 19.38 2.45
N GLY A 1186 -1.50 19.91 3.65
CA GLY A 1186 -0.40 19.47 4.51
C GLY A 1186 -0.56 18.01 4.96
N VAL A 1187 -1.77 17.60 5.37
CA VAL A 1187 -2.05 16.18 5.67
C VAL A 1187 -1.85 15.32 4.42
N LEU A 1188 -2.49 15.67 3.30
CA LEU A 1188 -2.43 14.87 2.07
C LEU A 1188 -1.00 14.76 1.52
N ALA A 1189 -0.27 15.87 1.44
CA ALA A 1189 1.08 15.90 0.88
C ALA A 1189 2.08 15.07 1.70
N ASN A 1190 1.93 15.01 3.03
CA ASN A 1190 2.85 14.28 3.89
C ASN A 1190 2.40 12.85 4.19
N TYR A 1191 1.13 12.48 3.91
CA TYR A 1191 0.58 11.16 4.22
C TYR A 1191 0.30 10.31 2.97
N LEU A 1192 -0.31 10.88 1.93
CA LEU A 1192 -0.76 10.15 0.75
C LEU A 1192 0.37 9.43 -0.02
N PRO A 1193 1.58 9.99 -0.19
CA PRO A 1193 2.66 9.29 -0.89
C PRO A 1193 2.98 7.92 -0.27
N TRP A 1194 2.90 7.79 1.06
CA TRP A 1194 3.17 6.53 1.75
C TRP A 1194 2.18 5.40 1.40
N VAL A 1195 1.00 5.73 0.88
CA VAL A 1195 0.04 4.74 0.38
C VAL A 1195 0.56 4.01 -0.86
N LEU A 1196 1.46 4.65 -1.61
CA LEU A 1196 1.99 4.16 -2.89
C LEU A 1196 3.41 3.60 -2.77
N VAL A 1197 3.98 3.56 -1.56
CA VAL A 1197 5.37 3.14 -1.33
C VAL A 1197 5.37 1.66 -0.89
N PRO A 1198 5.87 0.73 -1.71
CA PRO A 1198 5.78 -0.71 -1.45
C PRO A 1198 6.90 -1.24 -0.53
N ARG A 1199 7.99 -0.49 -0.33
CA ARG A 1199 9.12 -0.91 0.50
C ARG A 1199 8.80 -0.92 2.00
N CYS A 1200 9.68 -1.52 2.79
CA CYS A 1200 9.64 -1.47 4.25
C CYS A 1200 9.55 -0.01 4.77
N THR A 1201 8.53 0.26 5.60
CA THR A 1201 8.27 1.56 6.22
C THR A 1201 8.01 1.43 7.72
N PHE A 1202 8.07 2.56 8.42
CA PHE A 1202 8.07 2.63 9.89
C PHE A 1202 7.22 3.80 10.39
N ILE A 1203 6.72 3.69 11.62
CA ILE A 1203 5.79 4.66 12.23
C ILE A 1203 6.33 6.09 12.30
N TYR A 1204 7.65 6.29 12.41
CA TYR A 1204 8.26 7.63 12.46
C TYR A 1204 8.06 8.43 11.17
N HIS A 1205 7.79 7.79 10.02
CA HIS A 1205 7.45 8.48 8.78
C HIS A 1205 6.18 9.34 8.89
N PHE A 1206 5.28 9.00 9.82
CA PHE A 1206 4.08 9.76 10.11
C PHE A 1206 4.35 11.08 10.85
N PHE A 1207 5.56 11.27 11.42
CA PHE A 1207 5.91 12.44 12.22
C PHE A 1207 5.66 13.77 11.47
N ALA A 1208 5.94 13.82 10.16
CA ALA A 1208 5.68 14.99 9.33
C ALA A 1208 4.18 15.33 9.16
N THR A 1209 3.29 14.35 9.31
CA THR A 1209 1.83 14.52 9.21
C THR A 1209 1.22 15.05 10.51
N VAL A 1210 1.81 14.71 11.67
CA VAL A 1210 1.26 15.00 13.01
C VAL A 1210 0.92 16.48 13.23
N PRO A 1211 1.78 17.47 12.92
CA PRO A 1211 1.45 18.87 13.16
C PRO A 1211 0.18 19.32 12.41
N PHE A 1212 -0.05 18.82 11.20
CA PHE A 1212 -1.21 19.17 10.40
C PHE A 1212 -2.50 18.50 10.90
N LEU A 1213 -2.42 17.28 11.46
CA LEU A 1213 -3.56 16.63 12.12
C LEU A 1213 -3.98 17.36 13.40
N LEU A 1214 -3.00 17.83 14.18
CA LEU A 1214 -3.26 18.66 15.34
C LEU A 1214 -3.91 19.99 14.93
N MET A 1215 -3.39 20.65 13.89
CA MET A 1215 -4.02 21.86 13.34
C MET A 1215 -5.47 21.60 12.91
N ALA A 1216 -5.75 20.47 12.25
CA ALA A 1216 -7.09 20.09 11.84
C ALA A 1216 -8.04 19.99 13.03
N THR A 1217 -7.62 19.30 14.08
CA THR A 1217 -8.46 19.00 15.24
C THR A 1217 -8.66 20.21 16.12
N VAL A 1218 -7.61 21.00 16.37
CA VAL A 1218 -7.72 22.27 17.09
C VAL A 1218 -8.60 23.25 16.32
N TYR A 1219 -8.50 23.30 14.99
CA TYR A 1219 -9.39 24.11 14.17
C TYR A 1219 -10.85 23.63 14.26
N ALA A 1220 -11.10 22.31 14.18
CA ALA A 1220 -12.43 21.73 14.34
C ALA A 1220 -13.04 22.06 15.70
N LEU A 1221 -12.26 21.94 16.77
CA LEU A 1221 -12.66 22.26 18.13
C LEU A 1221 -12.97 23.75 18.28
N ALA A 1222 -12.13 24.63 17.71
CA ALA A 1222 -12.39 26.07 17.72
C ALA A 1222 -13.72 26.42 17.04
N LYS A 1223 -14.01 25.79 15.88
CA LYS A 1223 -15.29 25.97 15.18
C LYS A 1223 -16.49 25.35 15.90
N TRP A 1224 -16.26 24.33 16.72
CA TRP A 1224 -17.31 23.74 17.53
C TRP A 1224 -17.64 24.63 18.74
N GLU A 1225 -16.62 25.12 19.45
CA GLU A 1225 -16.80 26.04 20.59
C GLU A 1225 -17.43 27.37 20.17
N GLU A 1226 -17.12 27.89 18.97
CA GLU A 1226 -17.80 29.07 18.39
C GLU A 1226 -19.32 28.88 18.30
N ARG A 1227 -19.81 27.65 18.12
CA ARG A 1227 -21.23 27.32 18.02
C ARG A 1227 -21.85 26.92 19.36
N GLU A 1228 -21.06 26.25 20.21
CA GLU A 1228 -21.48 25.74 21.51
C GLU A 1228 -20.50 26.20 22.59
N PRO A 1229 -20.65 27.39 23.16
CA PRO A 1229 -19.70 27.92 24.14
C PRO A 1229 -19.56 27.08 25.43
N ARG A 1230 -20.52 26.18 25.72
CA ARG A 1230 -20.51 25.33 26.92
C ARG A 1230 -19.36 24.32 26.94
N ILE A 1231 -18.81 23.94 25.78
CA ILE A 1231 -17.71 22.97 25.68
C ILE A 1231 -16.31 23.58 25.87
N LYS A 1232 -16.20 24.85 26.25
CA LYS A 1232 -14.92 25.58 26.37
C LYS A 1232 -13.86 24.93 27.26
N TRP A 1233 -14.26 24.04 28.18
CA TRP A 1233 -13.38 23.30 29.08
C TRP A 1233 -12.76 22.06 28.44
N VAL A 1234 -13.37 21.51 27.37
CA VAL A 1234 -12.94 20.26 26.71
C VAL A 1234 -11.50 20.34 26.23
N LYS A 1235 -11.08 21.48 25.68
CA LYS A 1235 -9.68 21.70 25.25
C LYS A 1235 -8.66 21.52 26.39
N TRP A 1236 -9.02 21.93 27.60
CA TRP A 1236 -8.11 21.87 28.75
C TRP A 1236 -8.09 20.48 29.38
N VAL A 1237 -9.24 19.79 29.37
CA VAL A 1237 -9.27 18.36 29.74
C VAL A 1237 -8.46 17.53 28.75
N TRP A 1238 -8.60 17.79 27.45
CA TRP A 1238 -7.79 17.13 26.43
C TRP A 1238 -6.29 17.34 26.66
N LEU A 1239 -5.87 18.59 26.87
CA LEU A 1239 -4.48 18.89 27.20
C LEU A 1239 -4.03 18.21 28.50
N GLY A 1240 -4.86 18.22 29.54
CA GLY A 1240 -4.55 17.55 30.81
C GLY A 1240 -4.36 16.04 30.67
N VAL A 1241 -5.18 15.38 29.86
CA VAL A 1241 -5.02 13.94 29.56
C VAL A 1241 -3.74 13.68 28.75
N ALA A 1242 -3.42 14.53 27.77
CA ALA A 1242 -2.18 14.40 27.00
C ALA A 1242 -0.94 14.53 27.89
N ILE A 1243 -0.92 15.52 28.79
CA ILE A 1243 0.15 15.73 29.79
C ILE A 1243 0.22 14.53 30.75
N LEU A 1244 -0.92 14.05 31.26
CA LEU A 1244 -0.96 12.92 32.18
C LEU A 1244 -0.35 11.67 31.54
N LEU A 1245 -0.75 11.33 30.31
CA LEU A 1245 -0.18 10.18 29.60
C LEU A 1245 1.30 10.37 29.32
N PHE A 1246 1.75 11.58 28.98
CA PHE A 1246 3.16 11.90 28.82
C PHE A 1246 3.96 11.66 30.08
N VAL A 1247 3.47 12.13 31.24
CA VAL A 1247 4.16 11.93 32.52
C VAL A 1247 4.18 10.45 32.92
N LEU A 1248 3.07 9.73 32.77
CA LEU A 1248 2.97 8.32 33.13
C LEU A 1248 3.85 7.42 32.25
N LEU A 1249 3.89 7.69 30.94
CA LEU A 1249 4.66 6.92 29.96
C LEU A 1249 6.03 7.53 29.64
N TYR A 1250 6.42 8.61 30.33
CA TYR A 1250 7.74 9.25 30.21
C TYR A 1250 8.89 8.23 30.28
N PRO A 1251 8.88 7.22 31.19
CA PRO A 1251 9.96 6.25 31.22
C PRO A 1251 10.15 5.49 29.91
N GLY A 1252 9.06 5.19 29.20
CA GLY A 1252 9.09 4.39 27.97
C GLY A 1252 9.52 5.14 26.72
N ILE A 1253 9.50 6.47 26.78
CA ILE A 1253 9.93 7.37 25.68
C ILE A 1253 11.25 8.07 25.98
N SER A 1254 11.73 8.02 27.23
CA SER A 1254 12.98 8.67 27.65
C SER A 1254 14.15 7.72 27.86
N GLY A 1255 13.89 6.41 28.00
CA GLY A 1255 14.92 5.43 28.39
C GLY A 1255 15.14 5.35 29.91
N LEU A 1256 14.26 5.94 30.74
CA LEU A 1256 14.41 5.90 32.19
C LEU A 1256 14.24 4.47 32.72
N TRP A 1257 15.14 4.06 33.59
CA TRP A 1257 15.06 2.78 34.28
C TRP A 1257 13.92 2.75 35.30
N ILE A 1258 13.09 1.71 35.22
CA ILE A 1258 11.98 1.48 36.16
C ILE A 1258 11.93 0.02 36.60
N PRO A 1259 11.39 -0.29 37.80
CA PRO A 1259 11.13 -1.67 38.20
C PRO A 1259 10.16 -2.36 37.23
N ARG A 1260 10.36 -3.66 36.95
CA ARG A 1260 9.46 -4.45 36.09
C ARG A 1260 8.00 -4.42 36.57
N SER A 1261 7.77 -4.37 37.88
CA SER A 1261 6.42 -4.23 38.45
C SER A 1261 5.71 -2.95 38.02
N TRP A 1262 6.46 -1.83 37.94
CA TRP A 1262 5.93 -0.56 37.45
C TRP A 1262 5.66 -0.61 35.95
N ALA A 1263 6.56 -1.20 35.17
CA ALA A 1263 6.35 -1.40 33.74
C ALA A 1263 5.10 -2.22 33.41
N LEU A 1264 4.81 -3.27 34.19
CA LEU A 1264 3.58 -4.06 34.03
C LEU A 1264 2.30 -3.27 34.32
N ILE A 1265 2.37 -2.26 35.19
CA ILE A 1265 1.25 -1.32 35.41
C ILE A 1265 1.10 -0.40 34.22
N LEU A 1266 2.21 0.19 33.74
CA LEU A 1266 2.21 1.06 32.57
C LEU A 1266 1.75 0.32 31.30
N LYS A 1267 2.06 -0.98 31.17
CA LYS A 1267 1.58 -1.87 30.10
C LYS A 1267 0.05 -1.86 29.96
N LYS A 1268 -0.69 -1.61 31.04
CA LYS A 1268 -2.16 -1.58 31.01
C LYS A 1268 -2.75 -0.25 30.52
N LEU A 1269 -1.94 0.80 30.40
CA LEU A 1269 -2.40 2.11 29.92
C LEU A 1269 -2.48 2.12 28.38
N PRO A 1270 -3.36 2.96 27.78
CA PRO A 1270 -3.37 3.19 26.35
C PRO A 1270 -1.98 3.60 25.84
N GLY A 1271 -1.45 2.88 24.85
CA GLY A 1271 -0.09 3.07 24.34
C GLY A 1271 1.01 2.35 25.13
N GLY A 1272 0.82 2.08 26.42
CA GLY A 1272 1.81 1.40 27.26
C GLY A 1272 1.95 -0.09 26.98
N ALA A 1273 0.85 -0.76 26.57
CA ALA A 1273 0.88 -2.17 26.14
C ALA A 1273 1.90 -2.43 25.04
N LEU A 1274 2.09 -1.44 24.17
CA LEU A 1274 2.93 -1.52 23.00
C LEU A 1274 4.38 -1.07 23.30
N MET A 1275 4.61 -0.36 24.40
CA MET A 1275 5.96 0.03 24.87
C MET A 1275 6.61 -1.04 25.74
N TYR A 1276 5.81 -1.75 26.54
CA TYR A 1276 6.25 -2.76 27.50
C TYR A 1276 5.70 -4.16 27.15
N GLY A 1277 5.48 -4.38 25.85
CA GLY A 1277 4.72 -5.49 25.28
C GLY A 1277 5.38 -6.86 25.28
N ALA A 1278 6.72 -6.93 25.27
CA ALA A 1278 7.48 -8.20 25.24
C ALA A 1278 7.09 -9.16 26.36
#